data_AF-A0A316A8L2-F1
#
_entry.id   AF-A0A316A8L2-F1
#
_cell.length_a   1.000
_cell.length_b   1.000
_cell.length_c   1.000
_cell.angle_alpha   90.00
_cell.angle_beta   90.00
_cell.angle_gamma   90.00
#
_symmetry.space_group_name_H-M   'P 1'
#
loop_
_entity.id
_entity.type
_entity.pdbx_description
1 polymer ?
#
loop_
_entity_poly.entity_id
_entity_poly.type
_entity_poly.pdbx_seq_one_letter_code
_entity_poly.pdbx_strand_id
1 'polypeptide(L)'
;MQNFITLLGAHSNFKAQLKIWIMTCALLTVMWGTVQAQVTIPAGSFIIKMNVNTADSQKGLKPYGMIHELTKFYNVPVLWVVREGKTKDAVDYTINGVSYSGGLYVISAEYMTTAVQQAITQWTASANTTNGGNGYKRGFVVGNFIPAAFTFTGAKTLSIHHGPLWTLDNDNGDIAEAFLLNAGIPASGYNWSLPSTLGACNDIFVMPHAEPKWSTHGNLFTWNSTYKGAIWTGCRAGSALSNTYNPSNTSQQMNFLVNKRTTSGTGIVLPVANSTNYAQNSLLLWDDHSDGTTPFTTNAAITSPQTGTYVGPDDWVSQFLGTSDAAHTNGSERVYLPVLGNSWRSQARIITFDPTHSDVPSNSPGTAALMVYGRGLGEDTRGWVMYEAGHNINVNNASGVAAMRAFFNWSFMASQDKTPVVEPLTLSGNATTVFSGSPVALSVSSTSPAGSSLSYSWTAFSVSTLQSVGSFSVNNSASANNTVFTPPTVGSPTDIVIKVTVTDACSRKSMTQSIVTVTNTANILGSIWHDPNGNAVHDVSEKPVSGNNNLNDAGNSEVTGGSVYANLVNSNNVVVNSVRVNQYGNFTFTNVTSNSVYKIILTTTEQTISSILPEASASLPSGWVATGTNFGSTANPANRTNVLSIGTLTGNVTGADFGIEQMPTALNSLAAAITNPGGTIQAPVPASLFAATDPEDAPSGYANNLSGREVVLYPATNGTLYYNGTAVNSALTIPNFDPDKVTIDPVGTSVLNSVETTFEFSVKDNASVTSAKATVTVPFRAVLVAIDDINQTPQDMAVDGNVLTNDVGESLLVTGASQASTIPVNTLTQVSGINSNGTVVNNAGSIILNTNGTYTFTPVSGFSGTINPITYSIANSLGGTDTAILDIVVIPPSSTGNEPPIAQDDNVRTKLNTQFTSNVLSNDSDPDGDPLTVISATVPLGFTVQVSGVDTEGNAVSNAGTIFLGDNGSYVFTPSTGFVGAINPINYVISDGNGGMDNADLNILVMPDETNATYANDDANSAPKSQTMTGNIKTNDLDPEGHQTTITEANSAGINIPIGNVSTSIPGVGQLTILADGNYTFVPEPEYVGTIPVTYTICDNGTPQACDQATLYLTSLDMVIPDLTPIITMEPNQIAGTGQFINRIRILNLNYASGGPTSGEVITVRILKNAKWTFTWDGASVSNSLGSLNNPIWTYSDSGVYHTWTTNEVLLKGSSRYIGFTATLTSGSSIGAAPITVQIRYPSGGEVNDQNNTDVETINYSGL
;
A
#
# COMPACT_ATOMS: atom_id res chain seq x y z
N MET A 1 11.41 29.78 -23.36
CA MET A 1 11.21 28.52 -24.12
C MET A 1 10.04 27.68 -23.59
N GLN A 2 9.74 27.69 -22.28
CA GLN A 2 8.54 27.04 -21.72
C GLN A 2 7.21 27.74 -22.05
N ASN A 3 7.20 29.05 -22.30
CA ASN A 3 5.96 29.79 -22.67
C ASN A 3 5.66 29.84 -24.18
N PHE A 4 6.40 29.10 -25.01
CA PHE A 4 6.15 29.02 -26.47
C PHE A 4 5.55 27.66 -26.90
N ILE A 5 5.45 26.71 -25.96
CA ILE A 5 5.06 25.32 -26.23
C ILE A 5 3.54 25.09 -26.05
N THR A 6 2.83 26.00 -25.40
CA THR A 6 1.40 25.87 -25.08
C THR A 6 0.44 26.32 -26.19
N LEU A 7 0.92 26.79 -27.35
CA LEU A 7 0.06 27.37 -28.42
C LEU A 7 0.00 26.58 -29.75
N LEU A 8 0.54 25.35 -29.83
CA LEU A 8 0.59 24.58 -31.10
C LEU A 8 0.04 23.14 -30.98
N GLY A 9 -1.11 22.99 -30.34
CA GLY A 9 -1.86 21.74 -30.28
C GLY A 9 -2.88 21.58 -31.42
N ALA A 10 -2.43 21.42 -32.66
CA ALA A 10 -3.19 20.78 -33.75
C ALA A 10 -2.31 20.64 -35.02
N HIS A 11 -2.44 19.51 -35.72
CA HIS A 11 -1.84 19.13 -37.02
C HIS A 11 -0.63 18.16 -36.99
N SER A 12 -0.94 16.90 -37.31
CA SER A 12 -0.07 15.73 -37.42
C SER A 12 0.98 15.78 -38.54
N ASN A 13 0.89 16.73 -39.49
CA ASN A 13 1.83 16.85 -40.61
C ASN A 13 3.13 17.60 -40.29
N PHE A 14 3.22 18.27 -39.12
CA PHE A 14 4.42 19.02 -38.74
C PHE A 14 5.53 18.12 -38.12
N LYS A 15 5.17 16.94 -37.60
CA LYS A 15 6.12 15.99 -36.97
C LYS A 15 7.08 15.32 -37.98
N ALA A 16 6.68 15.20 -39.26
CA ALA A 16 7.54 14.65 -40.31
C ALA A 16 8.58 15.67 -40.82
N GLN A 17 8.19 16.95 -40.96
CA GLN A 17 9.11 18.00 -41.40
C GLN A 17 10.04 18.49 -40.29
N LEU A 18 9.61 18.44 -39.02
CA LEU A 18 10.48 18.75 -37.87
C LEU A 18 11.56 17.68 -37.66
N LYS A 19 11.29 16.40 -37.96
CA LYS A 19 12.33 15.34 -37.98
C LYS A 19 13.37 15.55 -39.09
N ILE A 20 12.94 16.03 -40.26
CA ILE A 20 13.85 16.36 -41.37
C ILE A 20 14.68 17.61 -41.02
N TRP A 21 14.09 18.64 -40.40
CA TRP A 21 14.79 19.85 -39.94
C TRP A 21 15.72 19.63 -38.75
N ILE A 22 15.37 18.76 -37.80
CA ILE A 22 16.24 18.38 -36.68
C ILE A 22 17.39 17.49 -37.17
N MET A 23 17.18 16.62 -38.18
CA MET A 23 18.30 15.91 -38.83
C MET A 23 19.21 16.82 -39.67
N THR A 24 18.67 17.88 -40.31
CA THR A 24 19.51 18.86 -41.02
C THR A 24 20.20 19.85 -40.09
N CYS A 25 19.60 20.19 -38.93
CA CYS A 25 20.26 21.00 -37.90
C CYS A 25 21.29 20.18 -37.08
N ALA A 26 21.04 18.89 -36.81
CA ALA A 26 22.02 18.02 -36.16
C ALA A 26 23.26 17.76 -37.03
N LEU A 27 23.14 17.86 -38.36
CA LEU A 27 24.29 17.90 -39.27
C LEU A 27 25.02 19.25 -39.27
N LEU A 28 24.40 20.35 -38.82
CA LEU A 28 25.02 21.68 -38.75
C LEU A 28 25.56 22.06 -37.35
N THR A 29 25.13 21.40 -36.27
CA THR A 29 25.60 21.67 -34.89
C THR A 29 26.76 20.78 -34.42
N VAL A 30 27.35 19.96 -35.29
CA VAL A 30 28.66 19.31 -35.02
C VAL A 30 29.84 20.26 -35.31
N MET A 31 29.59 21.43 -35.88
CA MET A 31 30.58 22.50 -35.92
C MET A 31 30.29 23.49 -34.80
N TRP A 32 31.28 23.74 -33.95
CA TRP A 32 31.31 24.75 -32.86
C TRP A 32 30.89 24.30 -31.44
N GLY A 33 31.10 23.03 -31.10
CA GLY A 33 31.47 22.61 -29.75
C GLY A 33 32.82 21.90 -29.80
N THR A 34 33.88 22.51 -29.25
CA THR A 34 35.24 21.93 -29.27
C THR A 34 35.34 20.72 -28.34
N VAL A 35 34.86 19.55 -28.79
CA VAL A 35 35.47 18.29 -28.37
C VAL A 35 36.83 18.27 -29.05
N GLN A 36 37.92 18.43 -28.28
CA GLN A 36 39.27 18.35 -28.82
C GLN A 36 39.42 16.99 -29.52
N ALA A 37 39.69 16.99 -30.84
CA ALA A 37 39.85 15.76 -31.61
C ALA A 37 40.98 14.92 -30.98
N GLN A 38 40.62 13.75 -30.45
CA GLN A 38 41.58 12.74 -30.00
C GLN A 38 41.78 11.75 -31.14
N VAL A 39 43.02 11.60 -31.61
CA VAL A 39 43.37 10.61 -32.64
C VAL A 39 44.36 9.63 -32.05
N THR A 40 43.97 8.37 -31.94
CA THR A 40 44.83 7.29 -31.43
C THR A 40 45.41 6.50 -32.59
N ILE A 41 46.74 6.36 -32.62
CA ILE A 41 47.45 5.51 -33.57
C ILE A 41 47.96 4.24 -32.86
N PRO A 42 47.88 3.05 -33.49
CA PRO A 42 48.28 1.79 -32.88
C PRO A 42 49.79 1.65 -32.75
N ALA A 43 50.21 0.76 -31.84
CA ALA A 43 51.60 0.29 -31.76
C ALA A 43 52.05 -0.29 -33.11
N GLY A 44 53.31 -0.06 -33.49
CA GLY A 44 53.87 -0.48 -34.79
C GLY A 44 53.72 0.57 -35.90
N SER A 45 53.11 1.72 -35.63
CA SER A 45 53.04 2.84 -36.59
C SER A 45 54.41 3.50 -36.77
N PHE A 46 54.69 4.08 -37.95
CA PHE A 46 55.93 4.82 -38.23
C PHE A 46 55.64 6.31 -38.35
N ILE A 47 56.41 7.14 -37.65
CA ILE A 47 56.27 8.59 -37.66
C ILE A 47 57.47 9.20 -38.39
N ILE A 48 57.19 9.92 -39.47
CA ILE A 48 58.19 10.64 -40.27
C ILE A 48 58.53 11.95 -39.56
N LYS A 49 59.81 12.19 -39.33
CA LYS A 49 60.34 13.46 -38.85
C LYS A 49 60.69 14.33 -40.04
N MET A 50 59.97 15.44 -40.19
CA MET A 50 60.35 16.48 -41.14
C MET A 50 61.71 17.03 -40.69
N ASN A 51 62.77 16.77 -41.45
CA ASN A 51 64.14 17.14 -41.07
C ASN A 51 64.31 18.65 -41.14
N VAL A 52 63.96 19.30 -40.03
CA VAL A 52 63.71 20.73 -39.91
C VAL A 52 64.97 21.59 -39.80
N ASN A 53 66.12 21.01 -39.44
CA ASN A 53 67.32 21.78 -39.07
C ASN A 53 68.60 21.21 -39.71
N THR A 54 68.65 21.08 -41.03
CA THR A 54 69.86 20.62 -41.72
C THR A 54 70.51 21.78 -42.47
N ALA A 55 71.80 22.02 -42.20
CA ALA A 55 72.67 22.85 -43.04
C ALA A 55 72.81 22.31 -44.49
N ASP A 56 72.26 21.13 -44.74
CA ASP A 56 72.17 20.46 -46.03
C ASP A 56 70.72 20.57 -46.55
N SER A 57 70.51 21.47 -47.51
CA SER A 57 69.21 21.77 -48.09
C SER A 57 68.57 20.57 -48.80
N GLN A 58 69.36 19.61 -49.28
CA GLN A 58 68.87 18.47 -50.05
C GLN A 58 68.16 17.42 -49.19
N LYS A 59 68.43 17.39 -47.88
CA LYS A 59 67.80 16.44 -46.94
C LYS A 59 66.42 16.91 -46.47
N GLY A 60 66.17 18.22 -46.49
CA GLY A 60 64.93 18.81 -45.97
C GLY A 60 63.68 18.49 -46.80
N LEU A 61 63.83 18.07 -48.06
CA LEU A 61 62.72 17.79 -48.98
C LEU A 61 62.44 16.29 -49.18
N LYS A 62 63.35 15.40 -48.76
CA LYS A 62 63.20 13.93 -48.95
C LYS A 62 61.95 13.32 -48.31
N PRO A 63 61.44 13.80 -47.15
CA PRO A 63 60.17 13.31 -46.61
C PRO A 63 59.01 13.38 -47.62
N TYR A 64 58.94 14.43 -48.45
CA TYR A 64 57.87 14.57 -49.45
C TYR A 64 57.96 13.52 -50.56
N GLY A 65 59.18 13.13 -50.98
CA GLY A 65 59.37 12.04 -51.92
C GLY A 65 58.91 10.70 -51.38
N MET A 66 59.21 10.42 -50.10
CA MET A 66 58.72 9.22 -49.41
C MET A 66 57.20 9.20 -49.30
N ILE A 67 56.57 10.31 -48.89
CA ILE A 67 55.11 10.43 -48.80
C ILE A 67 54.47 10.21 -50.18
N HIS A 68 55.02 10.81 -51.23
CA HIS A 68 54.55 10.61 -52.60
C HIS A 68 54.67 9.14 -53.03
N GLU A 69 55.81 8.49 -52.80
CA GLU A 69 56.01 7.08 -53.18
C GLU A 69 55.01 6.16 -52.47
N LEU A 70 54.83 6.33 -51.16
CA LEU A 70 53.91 5.51 -50.36
C LEU A 70 52.45 5.67 -50.79
N THR A 71 52.02 6.90 -51.01
CA THR A 71 50.63 7.20 -51.40
C THR A 71 50.35 6.79 -52.85
N LYS A 72 51.31 7.00 -53.76
CA LYS A 72 51.13 6.73 -55.20
C LYS A 72 51.33 5.26 -55.58
N PHE A 73 52.39 4.63 -55.10
CA PHE A 73 52.80 3.30 -55.58
C PHE A 73 52.43 2.18 -54.61
N TYR A 74 52.40 2.47 -53.30
CA TYR A 74 52.03 1.49 -52.27
C TYR A 74 50.57 1.58 -51.83
N ASN A 75 49.85 2.64 -52.22
CA ASN A 75 48.48 2.92 -51.79
C ASN A 75 48.35 2.93 -50.26
N VAL A 76 49.28 3.60 -49.59
CA VAL A 76 49.31 3.73 -48.14
C VAL A 76 48.85 5.14 -47.77
N PRO A 77 47.73 5.28 -47.05
CA PRO A 77 47.33 6.58 -46.51
C PRO A 77 48.35 7.07 -45.49
N VAL A 78 48.70 8.35 -45.58
CA VAL A 78 49.62 9.00 -44.65
C VAL A 78 48.85 10.05 -43.87
N LEU A 79 48.77 9.88 -42.55
CA LEU A 79 48.07 10.81 -41.66
C LEU A 79 48.97 12.00 -41.32
N TRP A 80 48.59 13.20 -41.75
CA TRP A 80 49.27 14.44 -41.40
C TRP A 80 48.63 15.06 -40.15
N VAL A 81 49.42 15.24 -39.09
CA VAL A 81 48.97 15.68 -37.76
C VAL A 81 49.68 16.99 -37.38
N VAL A 82 48.91 18.02 -37.04
CA VAL A 82 49.42 19.34 -36.61
C VAL A 82 48.77 19.71 -35.28
N ARG A 83 49.55 20.25 -34.33
CA ARG A 83 49.00 20.72 -33.05
C ARG A 83 48.30 22.06 -33.23
N GLU A 84 47.04 22.13 -32.82
CA GLU A 84 46.23 23.35 -32.87
C GLU A 84 46.78 24.42 -31.92
N GLY A 85 46.76 25.68 -32.34
CA GLY A 85 47.16 26.83 -31.51
C GLY A 85 48.65 26.92 -31.16
N LYS A 86 49.52 26.11 -31.78
CA LYS A 86 50.98 26.21 -31.56
C LYS A 86 51.52 27.56 -32.03
N THR A 87 52.68 27.99 -31.55
CA THR A 87 53.41 29.13 -32.10
C THR A 87 54.18 28.75 -33.39
N LYS A 88 54.60 29.74 -34.18
CA LYS A 88 55.37 29.52 -35.42
C LYS A 88 56.57 28.63 -35.17
N ASP A 89 56.71 27.60 -36.02
CA ASP A 89 57.81 26.63 -36.02
C ASP A 89 57.99 25.82 -34.72
N ALA A 90 57.04 25.90 -33.77
CA ALA A 90 57.10 25.15 -32.52
C ALA A 90 56.90 23.64 -32.73
N VAL A 91 57.38 22.87 -31.75
CA VAL A 91 57.15 21.42 -31.65
C VAL A 91 55.66 21.13 -31.64
N ASP A 92 55.21 20.22 -32.49
CA ASP A 92 53.84 19.73 -32.52
C ASP A 92 53.63 18.75 -31.35
N TYR A 93 54.39 17.65 -31.34
CA TYR A 93 54.33 16.62 -30.31
C TYR A 93 55.73 16.09 -29.98
N THR A 94 55.92 15.66 -28.73
CA THR A 94 57.10 14.90 -28.31
C THR A 94 56.65 13.48 -27.97
N ILE A 95 57.16 12.50 -28.71
CA ILE A 95 56.75 11.10 -28.61
C ILE A 95 58.01 10.27 -28.37
N ASN A 96 58.02 9.50 -27.29
CA ASN A 96 59.18 8.69 -26.87
C ASN A 96 60.50 9.49 -26.85
N GLY A 97 60.46 10.72 -26.34
CA GLY A 97 61.62 11.60 -26.23
C GLY A 97 62.05 12.29 -27.53
N VAL A 98 61.38 12.02 -28.66
CA VAL A 98 61.66 12.68 -29.95
C VAL A 98 60.64 13.80 -30.19
N SER A 99 61.11 15.04 -30.33
CA SER A 99 60.28 16.17 -30.74
C SER A 99 60.10 16.21 -32.25
N TYR A 100 58.86 16.36 -32.68
CA TYR A 100 58.47 16.51 -34.08
C TYR A 100 57.92 17.91 -34.32
N SER A 101 58.32 18.55 -35.41
CA SER A 101 57.94 19.92 -35.77
C SER A 101 57.67 19.98 -37.27
N GLY A 102 56.76 20.86 -37.70
CA GLY A 102 56.37 21.00 -39.11
C GLY A 102 55.26 20.07 -39.56
N GLY A 103 54.46 19.60 -38.60
CA GLY A 103 53.47 18.57 -38.84
C GLY A 103 54.11 17.18 -38.90
N LEU A 104 53.49 16.23 -38.21
CA LEU A 104 53.91 14.83 -38.21
C LEU A 104 53.20 14.12 -39.34
N TYR A 105 53.92 13.27 -40.06
CA TYR A 105 53.31 12.35 -41.01
C TYR A 105 53.41 10.94 -40.46
N VAL A 106 52.27 10.29 -40.28
CA VAL A 106 52.16 8.98 -39.64
C VAL A 106 51.71 7.95 -40.66
N ILE A 107 52.45 6.86 -40.74
CA ILE A 107 52.06 5.63 -41.43
C ILE A 107 51.55 4.67 -40.36
N SER A 108 50.25 4.40 -40.37
CA SER A 108 49.63 3.59 -39.33
C SER A 108 50.02 2.10 -39.46
N ALA A 109 50.11 1.40 -38.34
CA ALA A 109 50.60 0.02 -38.26
C ALA A 109 49.84 -0.95 -39.19
N GLU A 110 48.53 -0.75 -39.35
CA GLU A 110 47.67 -1.57 -40.22
C GLU A 110 48.08 -1.54 -41.70
N TYR A 111 48.86 -0.55 -42.14
CA TYR A 111 49.33 -0.44 -43.52
C TYR A 111 50.77 -0.95 -43.70
N MET A 112 51.41 -1.46 -42.64
CA MET A 112 52.81 -1.91 -42.63
C MET A 112 53.02 -3.30 -43.23
N THR A 113 52.66 -3.46 -44.50
CA THR A 113 53.03 -4.67 -45.26
C THR A 113 54.56 -4.80 -45.39
N THR A 114 55.05 -6.01 -45.67
CA THR A 114 56.49 -6.25 -45.92
C THR A 114 57.06 -5.32 -47.00
N ALA A 115 56.30 -5.06 -48.07
CA ALA A 115 56.71 -4.18 -49.15
C ALA A 115 56.81 -2.71 -48.71
N VAL A 116 55.91 -2.26 -47.84
CA VAL A 116 55.92 -0.90 -47.26
C VAL A 116 57.08 -0.73 -46.30
N GLN A 117 57.35 -1.72 -45.43
CA GLN A 117 58.49 -1.71 -44.53
C GLN A 117 59.83 -1.66 -45.29
N GLN A 118 59.94 -2.37 -46.41
CA GLN A 118 61.11 -2.30 -47.30
C GLN A 118 61.27 -0.91 -47.94
N ALA A 119 60.18 -0.29 -48.39
CA ALA A 119 60.22 1.07 -48.93
C ALA A 119 60.67 2.10 -47.87
N ILE A 120 60.13 2.03 -46.66
CA ILE A 120 60.55 2.86 -45.51
C ILE A 120 62.06 2.72 -45.28
N THR A 121 62.56 1.49 -45.26
CA THR A 121 63.99 1.20 -45.05
C THR A 121 64.89 1.84 -46.11
N GLN A 122 64.44 1.88 -47.37
CA GLN A 122 65.19 2.52 -48.46
C GLN A 122 65.24 4.05 -48.32
N TRP A 123 64.18 4.67 -47.80
CA TRP A 123 64.14 6.11 -47.53
C TRP A 123 64.89 6.52 -46.26
N THR A 124 64.98 5.64 -45.26
CA THR A 124 65.72 5.90 -44.01
C THR A 124 67.20 5.56 -44.06
N ALA A 125 67.68 5.02 -45.20
CA ALA A 125 69.09 4.74 -45.40
C ALA A 125 69.96 6.01 -45.26
N SER A 126 71.15 5.85 -44.68
CA SER A 126 72.10 6.94 -44.38
C SER A 126 72.86 7.48 -45.60
N ALA A 127 72.73 6.84 -46.76
CA ALA A 127 73.34 7.25 -48.02
C ALA A 127 72.29 7.35 -49.13
N ASN A 128 72.56 8.23 -50.10
CA ASN A 128 71.68 8.41 -51.24
C ASN A 128 71.81 7.19 -52.17
N THR A 129 70.80 6.33 -52.21
CA THR A 129 70.81 5.13 -53.06
C THR A 129 70.19 5.47 -54.42
N THR A 130 70.91 5.16 -55.51
CA THR A 130 70.36 5.23 -56.87
C THR A 130 69.52 3.98 -57.14
N ASN A 131 68.24 4.17 -57.42
CA ASN A 131 67.47 3.16 -58.13
C ASN A 131 67.87 3.21 -59.61
N GLY A 132 68.10 2.04 -60.21
CA GLY A 132 68.58 1.91 -61.59
C GLY A 132 67.88 2.83 -62.59
N GLY A 133 68.70 3.57 -63.35
CA GLY A 133 68.33 4.18 -64.63
C GLY A 133 67.82 5.63 -64.64
N ASN A 134 67.07 6.09 -63.63
CA ASN A 134 66.18 7.27 -63.83
C ASN A 134 66.46 8.50 -62.93
N GLY A 135 67.68 8.67 -62.43
CA GLY A 135 68.18 9.97 -61.93
C GLY A 135 67.68 10.48 -60.55
N TYR A 136 66.59 9.97 -59.99
CA TYR A 136 66.12 10.35 -58.65
C TYR A 136 66.76 9.49 -57.54
N LYS A 137 67.04 10.09 -56.37
CA LYS A 137 67.82 9.45 -55.30
C LYS A 137 67.06 9.42 -53.96
N ARG A 138 67.00 8.23 -53.32
CA ARG A 138 66.32 7.94 -52.04
C ARG A 138 67.31 7.93 -50.87
N GLY A 139 66.83 8.25 -49.67
CA GLY A 139 67.62 8.23 -48.42
C GLY A 139 67.40 9.49 -47.58
N PHE A 140 68.05 9.52 -46.40
CA PHE A 140 68.07 10.64 -45.45
C PHE A 140 66.74 11.01 -44.77
N VAL A 141 65.67 10.24 -44.94
CA VAL A 141 64.44 10.45 -44.18
C VAL A 141 64.65 9.94 -42.76
N VAL A 142 64.32 10.75 -41.77
CA VAL A 142 64.39 10.36 -40.36
C VAL A 142 62.97 10.03 -39.90
N GLY A 143 62.80 8.92 -39.18
CA GLY A 143 61.52 8.54 -38.60
C GLY A 143 61.67 7.35 -37.67
N ASN A 144 60.65 7.08 -36.85
CA ASN A 144 60.67 6.04 -35.84
C ASN A 144 59.38 5.22 -35.82
N PHE A 145 59.51 3.92 -35.58
CA PHE A 145 58.38 3.08 -35.18
C PHE A 145 58.03 3.34 -33.71
N ILE A 146 56.73 3.38 -33.39
CA ILE A 146 56.27 3.51 -32.00
C ILE A 146 55.94 2.14 -31.40
N PRO A 147 56.39 1.82 -30.18
CA PRO A 147 56.19 0.50 -29.56
C PRO A 147 54.83 0.35 -28.86
N ALA A 148 54.13 1.45 -28.62
CA ALA A 148 52.83 1.49 -27.96
C ALA A 148 51.89 2.43 -28.72
N ALA A 149 50.59 2.23 -28.55
CA ALA A 149 49.59 3.14 -29.10
C ALA A 149 49.77 4.54 -28.50
N PHE A 150 49.54 5.59 -29.30
CA PHE A 150 49.70 6.97 -28.89
C PHE A 150 48.47 7.80 -29.29
N THR A 151 47.96 8.61 -28.38
CA THR A 151 46.81 9.49 -28.61
C THR A 151 47.26 10.93 -28.73
N PHE A 152 47.02 11.53 -29.90
CA PHE A 152 47.20 12.96 -30.14
C PHE A 152 46.01 13.73 -29.57
N THR A 153 46.25 14.64 -28.64
CA THR A 153 45.26 15.58 -28.11
C THR A 153 45.44 16.96 -28.74
N GLY A 154 44.34 17.67 -29.00
CA GLY A 154 44.36 19.00 -29.64
C GLY A 154 44.99 19.00 -31.04
N ALA A 155 44.74 17.94 -31.81
CA ALA A 155 45.33 17.73 -33.13
C ALA A 155 44.35 18.12 -34.25
N LYS A 156 44.86 18.82 -35.26
CA LYS A 156 44.27 18.87 -36.59
C LYS A 156 44.85 17.73 -37.41
N THR A 157 44.00 16.96 -38.07
CA THR A 157 44.42 15.82 -38.90
C THR A 157 43.92 15.92 -40.35
N LEU A 158 44.76 15.48 -41.29
CA LEU A 158 44.44 15.34 -42.70
C LEU A 158 45.02 14.01 -43.19
N SER A 159 44.19 13.14 -43.75
CA SER A 159 44.65 11.88 -44.32
C SER A 159 45.00 12.07 -45.79
N ILE A 160 46.26 11.81 -46.14
CA ILE A 160 46.77 11.88 -47.51
C ILE A 160 46.63 10.51 -48.15
N HIS A 161 45.63 10.34 -49.01
CA HIS A 161 45.35 9.07 -49.67
C HIS A 161 46.00 8.95 -51.05
N HIS A 162 46.36 10.08 -51.66
CA HIS A 162 46.91 10.15 -53.00
C HIS A 162 48.04 11.17 -53.09
N GLY A 163 49.14 10.76 -53.72
CA GLY A 163 50.26 11.64 -54.05
C GLY A 163 49.89 12.51 -55.26
N PRO A 164 50.13 13.83 -55.21
CA PRO A 164 49.77 14.73 -56.31
C PRO A 164 50.37 14.29 -57.64
N LEU A 165 49.58 14.33 -58.72
CA LEU A 165 50.12 14.31 -60.07
C LEU A 165 50.35 15.75 -60.57
N TRP A 166 51.60 16.22 -60.49
CA TRP A 166 51.96 17.54 -61.02
C TRP A 166 51.97 17.51 -62.54
N THR A 167 51.33 18.50 -63.15
CA THR A 167 51.37 18.78 -64.58
C THR A 167 52.16 20.06 -64.78
N LEU A 168 53.39 19.93 -65.24
CA LEU A 168 54.28 21.04 -65.51
C LEU A 168 53.89 21.69 -66.84
N ASP A 169 53.89 23.02 -66.87
CA ASP A 169 53.64 23.80 -68.08
C ASP A 169 54.74 23.53 -69.13
N ASN A 170 54.35 23.24 -70.38
CA ASN A 170 55.30 22.94 -71.45
C ASN A 170 56.25 24.10 -71.75
N ASP A 171 55.81 25.34 -71.52
CA ASP A 171 56.58 26.51 -71.91
C ASP A 171 57.60 26.92 -70.82
N ASN A 172 57.26 26.77 -69.53
CA ASN A 172 58.08 27.29 -68.42
C ASN A 172 58.11 26.40 -67.16
N GLY A 173 57.68 25.14 -67.25
CA GLY A 173 57.53 24.24 -66.10
C GLY A 173 58.84 23.60 -65.57
N ASP A 174 59.94 23.72 -66.32
CA ASP A 174 61.27 23.16 -66.00
C ASP A 174 61.86 23.71 -64.70
N ILE A 175 61.54 24.97 -64.41
CA ILE A 175 61.87 25.64 -63.15
C ILE A 175 61.31 24.85 -61.94
N ALA A 176 60.08 24.34 -62.02
CA ALA A 176 59.47 23.59 -60.92
C ALA A 176 59.88 22.10 -60.89
N GLU A 177 60.38 21.55 -62.01
CA GLU A 177 60.89 20.17 -62.07
C GLU A 177 62.02 19.93 -61.06
N ALA A 178 62.88 20.93 -60.86
CA ALA A 178 63.97 20.89 -59.89
C ALA A 178 63.47 20.62 -58.45
N PHE A 179 62.28 21.10 -58.09
CA PHE A 179 61.72 20.94 -56.74
C PHE A 179 61.42 19.45 -56.51
N LEU A 180 60.76 18.84 -57.51
CA LEU A 180 60.35 17.44 -57.50
C LEU A 180 61.57 16.51 -57.45
N LEU A 181 62.58 16.78 -58.28
CA LEU A 181 63.82 15.99 -58.31
C LEU A 181 64.59 16.08 -56.98
N ASN A 182 64.65 17.28 -56.38
CA ASN A 182 65.30 17.47 -55.07
C ASN A 182 64.58 16.69 -53.96
N ALA A 183 63.26 16.64 -53.97
CA ALA A 183 62.47 15.79 -53.08
C ALA A 183 62.64 14.29 -53.33
N GLY A 184 63.23 13.89 -54.46
CA GLY A 184 63.40 12.49 -54.86
C GLY A 184 62.18 11.91 -55.57
N ILE A 185 61.36 12.77 -56.19
CA ILE A 185 60.19 12.37 -56.98
C ILE A 185 60.65 12.03 -58.40
N PRO A 186 60.31 10.83 -58.92
CA PRO A 186 60.69 10.42 -60.28
C PRO A 186 59.89 11.17 -61.35
N ALA A 187 60.37 11.12 -62.60
CA ALA A 187 59.62 11.60 -63.77
C ALA A 187 58.25 10.92 -63.96
N SER A 188 58.01 9.73 -63.36
CA SER A 188 56.69 9.12 -63.33
C SER A 188 55.71 9.77 -62.35
N GLY A 189 56.17 10.71 -61.52
CA GLY A 189 55.36 11.47 -60.57
C GLY A 189 54.78 12.77 -61.14
N TYR A 190 55.20 13.19 -62.33
CA TYR A 190 54.70 14.39 -62.99
C TYR A 190 54.60 14.19 -64.51
N ASN A 191 53.82 15.03 -65.17
CA ASN A 191 53.68 15.05 -66.63
C ASN A 191 53.84 16.47 -67.15
N TRP A 192 54.02 16.60 -68.46
CA TRP A 192 54.10 17.88 -69.15
C TRP A 192 52.88 18.08 -70.04
N SER A 193 52.24 19.24 -69.99
CA SER A 193 51.05 19.50 -70.80
C SER A 193 50.80 20.98 -71.04
N LEU A 194 50.01 21.28 -72.06
CA LEU A 194 49.43 22.62 -72.26
C LEU A 194 48.14 22.75 -71.43
N PRO A 195 47.73 23.98 -71.04
CA PRO A 195 46.48 24.18 -70.33
C PRO A 195 45.25 23.61 -71.04
N SER A 196 45.23 23.60 -72.38
CA SER A 196 44.10 23.12 -73.19
C SER A 196 43.86 21.61 -73.11
N THR A 197 44.86 20.83 -72.68
CA THR A 197 44.78 19.36 -72.61
C THR A 197 44.52 18.84 -71.19
N LEU A 198 44.34 19.75 -70.22
CA LEU A 198 44.05 19.40 -68.84
C LEU A 198 42.64 18.80 -68.70
N GLY A 199 42.56 17.64 -68.05
CA GLY A 199 41.31 16.92 -67.78
C GLY A 199 41.16 16.50 -66.31
N ALA A 200 40.19 15.61 -66.06
CA ALA A 200 39.82 15.17 -64.70
C ALA A 200 40.96 14.52 -63.91
N CYS A 201 41.91 13.87 -64.59
CA CYS A 201 43.01 13.13 -63.98
C CYS A 201 44.29 13.94 -63.75
N ASN A 202 44.37 15.18 -64.26
CA ASN A 202 45.43 16.11 -63.88
C ASN A 202 45.08 16.70 -62.51
N ASP A 203 45.98 16.67 -61.54
CA ASP A 203 45.68 17.16 -60.19
C ASP A 203 46.08 18.63 -60.03
N ILE A 204 47.32 18.95 -60.39
CA ILE A 204 47.93 20.28 -60.21
C ILE A 204 48.55 20.73 -61.52
N PHE A 205 48.32 21.98 -61.92
CA PHE A 205 49.01 22.62 -63.04
C PHE A 205 49.97 23.68 -62.50
N VAL A 206 51.24 23.58 -62.89
CA VAL A 206 52.36 24.32 -62.28
C VAL A 206 53.01 25.23 -63.33
N MET A 207 52.92 26.54 -63.11
CA MET A 207 53.44 27.56 -64.05
C MET A 207 54.27 28.64 -63.31
N PRO A 208 55.59 28.47 -63.13
CA PRO A 208 56.42 29.42 -62.37
C PRO A 208 56.70 30.74 -63.11
N HIS A 209 56.65 30.77 -64.44
CA HIS A 209 57.06 31.95 -65.24
C HIS A 209 56.27 32.15 -66.55
N ALA A 210 55.09 31.55 -66.65
CA ALA A 210 54.26 31.66 -67.86
C ALA A 210 53.67 33.06 -68.08
N GLU A 211 53.31 33.36 -69.34
CA GLU A 211 52.53 34.53 -69.75
C GLU A 211 51.08 34.15 -70.10
N PRO A 212 50.23 33.83 -69.11
CA PRO A 212 48.87 33.38 -69.36
C PRO A 212 48.06 34.41 -70.14
N LYS A 213 47.41 33.94 -71.20
CA LYS A 213 46.42 34.66 -72.01
C LYS A 213 45.19 33.79 -72.13
N TRP A 214 44.02 34.39 -72.29
CA TRP A 214 42.78 33.61 -72.35
C TRP A 214 42.78 32.59 -73.50
N SER A 215 43.35 32.94 -74.65
CA SER A 215 43.45 32.06 -75.82
C SER A 215 44.25 30.78 -75.58
N THR A 216 45.21 30.79 -74.65
CA THR A 216 46.08 29.64 -74.35
C THR A 216 45.77 29.00 -72.99
N HIS A 217 45.27 29.79 -72.02
CA HIS A 217 45.11 29.40 -70.62
C HIS A 217 43.65 29.46 -70.13
N GLY A 218 42.68 29.87 -70.96
CA GLY A 218 41.27 29.97 -70.56
C GLY A 218 40.66 28.67 -70.06
N ASN A 219 41.19 27.50 -70.48
CA ASN A 219 40.77 26.20 -69.96
C ASN A 219 41.00 26.07 -68.45
N LEU A 220 41.96 26.81 -67.86
CA LEU A 220 42.22 26.77 -66.41
C LEU A 220 41.00 27.21 -65.59
N PHE A 221 40.21 28.16 -66.10
CA PHE A 221 38.96 28.57 -65.47
C PHE A 221 37.99 27.38 -65.34
N THR A 222 37.73 26.71 -66.47
CA THR A 222 36.82 25.55 -66.53
C THR A 222 37.39 24.36 -65.79
N TRP A 223 38.70 24.10 -65.90
CA TRP A 223 39.37 22.98 -65.26
C TRP A 223 39.38 23.12 -63.72
N ASN A 224 39.62 24.32 -63.21
CA ASN A 224 39.50 24.63 -61.79
C ASN A 224 38.05 24.50 -61.29
N SER A 225 37.05 24.92 -62.07
CA SER A 225 35.64 24.84 -61.67
C SER A 225 35.01 23.46 -61.80
N THR A 226 35.34 22.72 -62.86
CA THR A 226 34.68 21.46 -63.22
C THR A 226 35.40 20.26 -62.65
N TYR A 227 36.73 20.28 -62.65
CA TYR A 227 37.55 19.13 -62.23
C TYR A 227 38.30 19.39 -60.92
N LYS A 228 37.98 20.48 -60.23
CA LYS A 228 38.71 20.96 -59.05
C LYS A 228 40.22 21.03 -59.26
N GLY A 229 40.66 21.31 -60.48
CA GLY A 229 42.09 21.37 -60.82
C GLY A 229 42.80 22.45 -60.02
N ALA A 230 43.90 22.08 -59.35
CA ALA A 230 44.68 23.02 -58.55
C ALA A 230 45.70 23.75 -59.43
N ILE A 231 45.90 25.04 -59.20
CA ILE A 231 46.76 25.89 -60.01
C ILE A 231 47.83 26.52 -59.11
N TRP A 232 49.09 26.25 -59.41
CA TRP A 232 50.21 26.97 -58.78
C TRP A 232 50.85 27.88 -59.80
N THR A 233 51.03 29.14 -59.44
CA THR A 233 51.74 30.12 -60.26
C THR A 233 52.84 30.79 -59.47
N GLY A 234 54.04 30.83 -60.04
CA GLY A 234 55.17 31.59 -59.51
C GLY A 234 55.28 32.95 -60.22
N CYS A 235 55.97 33.89 -59.58
CA CYS A 235 56.46 35.12 -60.20
C CYS A 235 55.38 35.79 -61.09
N ARG A 236 55.70 36.12 -62.36
CA ARG A 236 54.81 36.93 -63.18
C ARG A 236 53.61 36.20 -63.71
N ALA A 237 53.63 34.87 -63.64
CA ALA A 237 52.48 34.08 -64.01
C ALA A 237 51.28 34.39 -63.10
N GLY A 238 51.49 34.70 -61.82
CA GLY A 238 50.40 35.02 -60.89
C GLY A 238 49.70 36.34 -61.22
N SER A 239 50.48 37.40 -61.48
CA SER A 239 49.96 38.73 -61.85
C SER A 239 49.29 38.70 -63.23
N ALA A 240 49.89 38.00 -64.20
CA ALA A 240 49.31 37.81 -65.53
C ALA A 240 48.05 36.94 -65.52
N LEU A 241 48.03 35.85 -64.75
CA LEU A 241 46.87 34.95 -64.66
C LEU A 241 45.67 35.70 -64.10
N SER A 242 45.90 36.44 -63.03
CA SER A 242 44.87 37.26 -62.37
C SER A 242 44.21 38.23 -63.36
N ASN A 243 44.99 38.86 -64.24
CA ASN A 243 44.48 39.86 -65.19
C ASN A 243 43.78 39.26 -66.43
N THR A 244 43.74 37.95 -66.57
CA THR A 244 43.20 37.31 -67.77
C THR A 244 41.69 37.06 -67.66
N TYR A 245 40.96 37.33 -68.75
CA TYR A 245 39.50 37.17 -68.85
C TYR A 245 39.06 36.66 -70.22
N ASN A 246 37.87 36.07 -70.31
CA ASN A 246 37.30 35.64 -71.59
C ASN A 246 36.84 36.85 -72.42
N PRO A 247 37.44 37.12 -73.59
CA PRO A 247 36.99 38.21 -74.45
C PRO A 247 35.54 38.06 -74.91
N SER A 248 35.05 36.82 -75.00
CA SER A 248 33.69 36.48 -75.43
C SER A 248 32.68 36.39 -74.28
N ASN A 249 33.14 36.37 -73.02
CA ASN A 249 32.29 36.34 -71.82
C ASN A 249 33.00 36.99 -70.63
N THR A 250 32.85 38.29 -70.45
CA THR A 250 33.59 39.06 -69.44
C THR A 250 33.31 38.66 -67.98
N SER A 251 32.29 37.83 -67.73
CA SER A 251 32.01 37.23 -66.42
C SER A 251 32.94 36.06 -66.07
N GLN A 252 33.63 35.48 -67.06
CA GLN A 252 34.66 34.46 -66.85
C GLN A 252 36.03 35.13 -66.74
N GLN A 253 36.57 35.18 -65.52
CA GLN A 253 37.83 35.84 -65.18
C GLN A 253 38.70 34.89 -64.35
N MET A 254 40.01 34.92 -64.58
CA MET A 254 40.99 34.08 -63.88
C MET A 254 41.57 34.74 -62.61
N ASN A 255 40.86 35.73 -62.08
CA ASN A 255 41.17 36.43 -60.83
C ASN A 255 40.79 35.62 -59.60
N PHE A 256 41.40 34.45 -59.50
CA PHE A 256 40.98 33.39 -58.59
C PHE A 256 41.00 33.81 -57.11
N LEU A 257 41.99 34.59 -56.67
CA LEU A 257 42.17 34.93 -55.25
C LEU A 257 41.75 36.36 -54.88
N VAL A 258 41.36 37.18 -55.86
CA VAL A 258 41.04 38.61 -55.68
C VAL A 258 39.60 38.91 -56.12
N ASN A 259 38.87 39.70 -55.33
CA ASN A 259 37.52 40.18 -55.65
C ASN A 259 37.60 41.45 -56.52
N LYS A 260 36.78 41.49 -57.58
CA LYS A 260 36.49 42.70 -58.35
C LYS A 260 35.35 43.46 -57.66
N ARG A 261 35.53 44.72 -57.28
CA ARG A 261 34.42 45.55 -56.78
C ARG A 261 33.47 45.88 -57.93
N THR A 262 32.25 45.37 -57.86
CA THR A 262 31.14 45.81 -58.72
C THR A 262 30.67 47.17 -58.22
N THR A 263 30.75 48.18 -59.07
CA THR A 263 30.23 49.53 -58.80
C THR A 263 28.71 49.48 -58.67
N SER A 264 28.20 49.56 -57.45
CA SER A 264 26.89 50.17 -57.20
C SER A 264 26.97 51.01 -55.93
N GLY A 265 27.13 52.33 -56.13
CA GLY A 265 26.87 53.31 -55.08
C GLY A 265 28.00 54.33 -54.88
N THR A 266 27.92 55.40 -55.68
CA THR A 266 28.57 56.72 -55.49
C THR A 266 29.98 56.88 -56.05
N GLY A 267 30.10 57.86 -56.96
CA GLY A 267 31.15 57.98 -57.94
C GLY A 267 32.49 58.48 -57.41
N ILE A 268 33.54 57.82 -57.89
CA ILE A 268 34.78 58.45 -58.29
C ILE A 268 34.98 58.06 -59.77
N VAL A 269 34.87 59.05 -60.64
CA VAL A 269 35.42 59.00 -62.01
C VAL A 269 36.67 59.88 -61.94
N LEU A 270 37.85 59.40 -62.30
CA LEU A 270 38.54 59.62 -63.59
C LEU A 270 40.05 59.31 -63.36
N PRO A 271 40.94 59.34 -64.36
CA PRO A 271 41.02 58.70 -65.70
C PRO A 271 42.39 57.95 -65.82
N VAL A 272 42.84 57.26 -66.87
CA VAL A 272 43.26 57.77 -68.20
C VAL A 272 43.31 56.63 -69.22
N ALA A 273 42.65 56.84 -70.35
CA ALA A 273 43.06 56.27 -71.62
C ALA A 273 44.33 57.01 -72.08
N ASN A 274 45.51 56.57 -71.65
CA ASN A 274 46.80 56.77 -72.33
C ASN A 274 47.97 56.13 -71.57
N SER A 275 47.96 54.81 -71.41
CA SER A 275 49.19 54.04 -71.54
C SER A 275 48.83 52.74 -72.23
N THR A 276 49.51 52.48 -73.32
CA THR A 276 49.60 51.14 -73.90
C THR A 276 49.97 50.14 -72.78
N ASN A 277 49.07 49.20 -72.51
CA ASN A 277 49.16 48.03 -71.61
C ASN A 277 48.41 48.14 -70.26
N TYR A 278 47.64 47.09 -69.99
CA TYR A 278 46.99 46.60 -68.74
C TYR A 278 45.46 46.71 -68.67
N ALA A 279 44.78 45.62 -69.03
CA ALA A 279 43.33 45.44 -68.87
C ALA A 279 42.98 45.17 -67.39
N GLN A 280 42.11 46.01 -66.81
CA GLN A 280 41.86 46.20 -65.38
C GLN A 280 40.92 45.15 -64.73
N ASN A 281 41.14 43.86 -64.94
CA ASN A 281 40.22 42.81 -64.43
C ASN A 281 40.70 42.08 -63.15
N SER A 282 41.97 42.23 -62.74
CA SER A 282 42.41 41.88 -61.38
C SER A 282 43.74 42.51 -61.07
N LEU A 283 43.70 43.57 -60.30
CA LEU A 283 44.84 44.44 -60.20
C LEU A 283 45.78 43.93 -59.10
N LEU A 284 46.71 43.05 -59.46
CA LEU A 284 48.01 42.94 -58.78
C LEU A 284 48.96 43.89 -59.53
N LEU A 285 49.67 44.79 -58.85
CA LEU A 285 50.59 45.73 -59.52
C LEU A 285 51.68 44.94 -60.28
N TRP A 286 52.01 45.42 -61.46
CA TRP A 286 53.18 44.99 -62.25
C TRP A 286 54.29 45.98 -61.93
N ASP A 287 55.35 45.57 -61.21
CA ASP A 287 56.48 46.48 -60.93
C ASP A 287 57.83 45.79 -60.61
N ASP A 288 58.91 46.59 -60.64
CA ASP A 288 60.33 46.25 -60.60
C ASP A 288 60.77 45.54 -59.30
N HIS A 289 61.86 44.77 -59.42
CA HIS A 289 62.40 43.83 -58.45
C HIS A 289 62.90 44.46 -57.14
N SER A 290 62.74 45.76 -56.88
CA SER A 290 63.45 46.47 -55.79
C SER A 290 62.63 46.73 -54.53
N ASP A 291 61.30 46.67 -54.59
CA ASP A 291 60.48 47.43 -53.63
C ASP A 291 60.03 46.64 -52.39
N GLY A 292 60.21 45.32 -52.39
CA GLY A 292 60.09 44.51 -51.18
C GLY A 292 61.34 44.66 -50.30
N THR A 293 61.19 45.24 -49.11
CA THR A 293 62.27 45.40 -48.12
C THR A 293 62.13 44.40 -46.98
N THR A 294 63.20 43.67 -46.66
CA THR A 294 63.23 42.83 -45.45
C THR A 294 63.14 43.70 -44.19
N PRO A 295 62.57 43.18 -43.07
CA PRO A 295 62.16 41.79 -42.84
C PRO A 295 60.72 41.48 -43.26
N PHE A 296 60.50 40.33 -43.90
CA PHE A 296 59.15 39.83 -44.10
C PHE A 296 58.64 39.24 -42.80
N THR A 297 57.36 39.45 -42.52
CA THR A 297 56.77 38.90 -41.30
C THR A 297 56.09 37.60 -41.62
N THR A 298 56.48 36.61 -40.84
CA THR A 298 55.67 35.42 -40.65
C THR A 298 55.24 35.41 -39.20
N ASN A 299 53.92 35.59 -39.00
CA ASN A 299 53.18 35.10 -37.83
C ASN A 299 53.12 35.92 -36.53
N ALA A 300 51.88 36.13 -36.06
CA ALA A 300 51.36 36.00 -34.69
C ALA A 300 49.90 36.52 -34.67
N ALA A 301 48.95 35.76 -35.21
CA ALA A 301 47.51 36.07 -35.14
C ALA A 301 47.15 37.56 -35.40
N ILE A 302 47.68 38.17 -36.46
CA ILE A 302 47.34 39.55 -36.82
C ILE A 302 46.15 39.51 -37.77
N THR A 303 45.01 39.99 -37.28
CA THR A 303 43.87 40.46 -38.08
C THR A 303 44.36 41.47 -39.11
N SER A 304 44.30 41.14 -40.42
CA SER A 304 44.25 42.20 -41.42
C SER A 304 42.91 42.95 -41.24
N PRO A 305 42.90 44.28 -41.00
CA PRO A 305 41.67 45.02 -40.72
C PRO A 305 40.64 44.99 -41.85
N GLN A 306 41.03 44.60 -43.08
CA GLN A 306 40.16 44.68 -44.25
C GLN A 306 39.55 43.34 -44.70
N THR A 307 40.12 42.18 -44.35
CA THR A 307 39.64 40.86 -44.87
C THR A 307 39.17 39.89 -43.79
N GLY A 308 39.59 40.07 -42.53
CA GLY A 308 39.15 39.23 -41.41
C GLY A 308 39.43 37.72 -41.58
N THR A 309 40.31 37.30 -42.48
CA THR A 309 40.62 35.88 -42.73
C THR A 309 42.12 35.57 -42.67
N TYR A 310 42.44 34.51 -41.93
CA TYR A 310 43.67 34.29 -41.15
C TYR A 310 44.43 33.04 -41.61
N VAL A 311 45.78 33.00 -41.45
CA VAL A 311 46.59 31.78 -41.45
C VAL A 311 47.37 31.70 -40.15
N GLY A 312 47.04 30.73 -39.29
CA GLY A 312 47.76 30.45 -38.05
C GLY A 312 48.99 29.55 -38.27
N PRO A 313 49.92 29.47 -37.30
CA PRO A 313 51.05 28.52 -37.31
C PRO A 313 50.68 27.03 -37.48
N ASP A 314 49.41 26.70 -37.30
CA ASP A 314 48.80 25.37 -37.36
C ASP A 314 48.02 25.12 -38.67
N ASP A 315 48.18 25.98 -39.68
CA ASP A 315 47.69 25.74 -41.04
C ASP A 315 48.63 24.81 -41.82
N TRP A 316 48.07 23.84 -42.55
CA TRP A 316 48.79 22.84 -43.36
C TRP A 316 49.91 23.42 -44.21
N VAL A 317 49.67 24.52 -44.92
CA VAL A 317 50.65 25.07 -45.85
C VAL A 317 51.76 25.81 -45.11
N SER A 318 51.42 26.43 -43.97
CA SER A 318 52.36 27.19 -43.13
C SER A 318 53.31 26.35 -42.27
N GLN A 319 53.18 25.02 -42.32
CA GLN A 319 53.91 24.11 -41.44
C GLN A 319 55.43 24.16 -41.67
N PHE A 320 56.13 24.73 -40.69
CA PHE A 320 57.59 24.80 -40.59
C PHE A 320 58.27 25.36 -41.86
N LEU A 321 57.95 26.62 -42.13
CA LEU A 321 58.58 27.38 -43.20
C LEU A 321 59.89 28.04 -42.76
N GLY A 322 60.26 28.07 -41.47
CA GLY A 322 61.49 28.78 -41.05
C GLY A 322 61.53 30.25 -41.55
N THR A 323 62.69 30.72 -42.00
CA THR A 323 62.90 32.05 -42.60
C THR A 323 62.91 31.98 -44.13
N SER A 324 61.81 32.33 -44.79
CA SER A 324 61.69 32.30 -46.26
C SER A 324 62.22 33.56 -46.95
N ASP A 325 62.54 34.61 -46.19
CA ASP A 325 62.82 35.96 -46.65
C ASP A 325 63.81 36.07 -47.82
N ALA A 326 64.92 35.34 -47.76
CA ALA A 326 65.98 35.42 -48.77
C ALA A 326 65.67 34.64 -50.06
N ALA A 327 64.66 33.76 -50.08
CA ALA A 327 64.32 32.96 -51.27
C ALA A 327 63.61 33.81 -52.34
N HIS A 328 62.98 34.90 -51.92
CA HIS A 328 62.08 35.68 -52.77
C HIS A 328 62.69 36.98 -53.29
N THR A 329 63.99 37.21 -53.06
CA THR A 329 64.65 38.48 -53.41
C THR A 329 65.01 38.63 -54.91
N ASN A 330 64.89 37.57 -55.74
CA ASN A 330 65.39 37.55 -57.12
C ASN A 330 64.37 37.07 -58.19
N GLY A 331 63.06 37.22 -57.98
CA GLY A 331 62.06 36.92 -59.04
C GLY A 331 61.36 38.18 -59.56
N SER A 332 60.55 38.01 -60.62
CA SER A 332 59.90 39.13 -61.33
C SER A 332 58.83 39.87 -60.52
N GLU A 333 58.35 39.27 -59.44
CA GLU A 333 57.40 39.86 -58.50
C GLU A 333 57.91 39.54 -57.11
N ARG A 334 58.20 40.55 -56.29
CA ARG A 334 58.58 40.32 -54.89
C ARG A 334 57.38 40.20 -53.95
N VAL A 335 56.24 40.80 -54.29
CA VAL A 335 54.99 40.68 -53.52
C VAL A 335 53.78 40.77 -54.47
N TYR A 336 52.64 40.25 -54.03
CA TYR A 336 51.33 40.43 -54.65
C TYR A 336 50.48 41.33 -53.76
N LEU A 337 49.93 42.42 -54.30
CA LEU A 337 48.96 43.27 -53.58
C LEU A 337 47.75 43.60 -54.46
N PRO A 338 46.50 43.52 -53.95
CA PRO A 338 45.32 43.93 -54.70
C PRO A 338 45.25 45.46 -54.79
N VAL A 339 45.18 46.10 -55.95
CA VAL A 339 45.17 47.57 -56.01
C VAL A 339 43.88 48.19 -55.46
N LEU A 340 43.92 49.50 -55.23
CA LEU A 340 42.78 50.35 -54.89
C LEU A 340 41.49 49.96 -55.64
N GLY A 341 40.48 49.59 -54.85
CA GLY A 341 39.17 49.17 -55.35
C GLY A 341 38.95 47.65 -55.36
N ASN A 342 39.98 46.83 -55.24
CA ASN A 342 39.86 45.37 -55.09
C ASN A 342 40.20 44.92 -53.66
N SER A 343 39.92 43.67 -53.32
CA SER A 343 40.35 43.06 -52.05
C SER A 343 40.72 41.60 -52.27
N TRP A 344 41.53 41.02 -51.38
CA TRP A 344 41.62 39.56 -51.30
C TRP A 344 40.23 38.96 -51.08
N ARG A 345 39.98 37.80 -51.66
CA ARG A 345 38.75 37.03 -51.39
C ARG A 345 38.78 36.50 -49.97
N SER A 346 37.60 36.30 -49.37
CA SER A 346 37.48 35.81 -48.00
C SER A 346 38.11 34.43 -47.77
N GLN A 347 38.18 33.57 -48.79
CA GLN A 347 38.86 32.27 -48.67
C GLN A 347 40.36 32.33 -49.02
N ALA A 348 40.90 33.50 -49.36
CA ALA A 348 42.34 33.67 -49.57
C ALA A 348 43.08 33.69 -48.23
N ARG A 349 44.19 32.97 -48.19
CA ARG A 349 45.03 32.68 -47.03
C ARG A 349 46.44 33.16 -47.33
N ILE A 350 46.86 34.22 -46.64
CA ILE A 350 48.18 34.84 -46.79
C ILE A 350 49.14 34.14 -45.82
N ILE A 351 50.17 33.50 -46.36
CA ILE A 351 51.13 32.69 -45.61
C ILE A 351 52.30 33.56 -45.12
N THR A 352 52.84 34.39 -46.02
CA THR A 352 53.98 35.28 -45.77
C THR A 352 53.68 36.64 -46.40
N PHE A 353 54.04 37.73 -45.74
CA PHE A 353 53.72 39.08 -46.22
C PHE A 353 54.74 40.14 -45.77
N ASP A 354 54.73 41.27 -46.47
CA ASP A 354 55.47 42.47 -46.10
C ASP A 354 54.54 43.44 -45.35
N PRO A 355 54.70 43.64 -44.02
CA PRO A 355 53.88 44.57 -43.25
C PRO A 355 54.23 46.05 -43.50
N THR A 356 55.39 46.33 -44.08
CA THR A 356 55.97 47.68 -44.23
C THR A 356 55.94 48.20 -45.66
N HIS A 357 55.34 47.45 -46.57
CA HIS A 357 55.29 47.78 -47.98
C HIS A 357 54.68 49.17 -48.22
N SER A 358 55.40 50.04 -48.93
CA SER A 358 55.06 51.47 -49.11
C SER A 358 53.73 51.70 -49.81
N ASP A 359 53.27 50.73 -50.59
CA ASP A 359 51.99 50.74 -51.30
C ASP A 359 50.78 50.37 -50.43
N VAL A 360 50.99 49.98 -49.17
CA VAL A 360 49.90 49.66 -48.24
C VAL A 360 49.82 50.77 -47.17
N PRO A 361 48.69 51.52 -47.04
CA PRO A 361 47.42 51.41 -47.75
C PRO A 361 47.29 52.31 -48.99
N SER A 362 48.36 53.01 -49.39
CA SER A 362 48.33 54.10 -50.38
C SER A 362 47.81 53.66 -51.75
N ASN A 363 48.23 52.48 -52.22
CA ASN A 363 47.89 51.91 -53.53
C ASN A 363 47.14 50.57 -53.43
N SER A 364 46.97 50.01 -52.23
CA SER A 364 46.22 48.77 -51.96
C SER A 364 45.47 48.81 -50.63
N PRO A 365 44.20 48.39 -50.57
CA PRO A 365 43.45 48.24 -49.33
C PRO A 365 43.66 46.85 -48.68
N GLY A 366 44.68 46.08 -49.09
CA GLY A 366 44.95 44.74 -48.57
C GLY A 366 46.45 44.50 -48.33
N THR A 367 46.76 43.42 -47.63
CA THR A 367 48.15 43.06 -47.28
C THR A 367 48.97 42.65 -48.52
N ALA A 368 50.23 43.11 -48.60
CA ALA A 368 51.19 42.73 -49.63
C ALA A 368 51.72 41.30 -49.37
N ALA A 369 51.16 40.32 -50.07
CA ALA A 369 51.39 38.90 -49.85
C ALA A 369 52.55 38.37 -50.70
N LEU A 370 53.45 37.64 -50.07
CA LEU A 370 54.55 36.95 -50.73
C LEU A 370 54.13 35.54 -51.18
N MET A 371 53.41 34.84 -50.30
CA MET A 371 52.73 33.58 -50.62
C MET A 371 51.28 33.68 -50.18
N VAL A 372 50.37 33.42 -51.12
CA VAL A 372 48.93 33.44 -50.89
C VAL A 372 48.27 32.29 -51.63
N TYR A 373 47.28 31.66 -51.01
CA TYR A 373 46.52 30.60 -51.65
C TYR A 373 45.06 30.64 -51.22
N GLY A 374 44.19 29.95 -51.94
CA GLY A 374 42.77 29.87 -51.60
C GLY A 374 42.00 29.04 -52.61
N ARG A 375 40.72 28.82 -52.34
CA ARG A 375 39.82 28.24 -53.35
C ARG A 375 39.65 29.20 -54.51
N GLY A 376 39.59 28.68 -55.73
CA GLY A 376 39.28 29.48 -56.91
C GLY A 376 37.99 30.27 -56.73
N LEU A 377 38.03 31.58 -56.99
CA LEU A 377 36.95 32.54 -56.79
C LEU A 377 36.31 32.56 -55.39
N GLY A 378 36.92 31.91 -54.40
CA GLY A 378 36.38 31.76 -53.04
C GLY A 378 35.20 30.78 -52.92
N GLU A 379 35.12 29.78 -53.81
CA GLU A 379 34.07 28.75 -53.80
C GLU A 379 34.65 27.35 -53.47
N ASP A 380 34.15 26.68 -52.43
CA ASP A 380 34.61 25.33 -52.02
C ASP A 380 34.39 24.23 -53.07
N THR A 381 33.53 24.50 -54.05
CA THR A 381 33.28 23.61 -55.20
C THR A 381 34.41 23.66 -56.23
N ARG A 382 35.35 24.62 -56.12
CA ARG A 382 36.46 24.81 -57.06
C ARG A 382 37.79 24.30 -56.52
N GLY A 383 38.74 24.12 -57.43
CA GLY A 383 40.12 23.74 -57.10
C GLY A 383 40.88 24.85 -56.38
N TRP A 384 42.03 24.50 -55.79
CA TRP A 384 42.90 25.47 -55.12
C TRP A 384 43.72 26.29 -56.10
N VAL A 385 44.06 27.50 -55.71
CA VAL A 385 45.01 28.36 -56.43
C VAL A 385 46.03 28.88 -55.44
N MET A 386 47.31 28.85 -55.79
CA MET A 386 48.42 29.42 -55.03
C MET A 386 49.26 30.35 -55.89
N TYR A 387 49.52 31.55 -55.38
CA TYR A 387 50.45 32.52 -55.94
C TYR A 387 51.68 32.61 -55.02
N GLU A 388 52.86 32.44 -55.59
CA GLU A 388 54.14 32.54 -54.89
C GLU A 388 55.04 33.57 -55.59
N ALA A 389 55.35 34.66 -54.91
CA ALA A 389 56.13 35.78 -55.44
C ALA A 389 57.61 35.51 -55.23
N GLY A 390 58.45 35.78 -56.23
CA GLY A 390 59.90 35.81 -56.12
C GLY A 390 60.52 34.42 -55.96
N HIS A 391 61.42 34.00 -56.86
CA HIS A 391 62.03 32.68 -56.73
C HIS A 391 63.51 32.65 -57.15
N ASN A 392 64.44 32.63 -56.20
CA ASN A 392 65.76 32.05 -56.47
C ASN A 392 65.68 30.56 -56.14
N ILE A 393 65.19 29.76 -57.06
CA ILE A 393 64.90 28.34 -56.81
C ILE A 393 66.13 27.44 -56.84
N ASN A 394 67.25 28.00 -57.29
CA ASN A 394 68.52 27.30 -57.38
C ASN A 394 69.34 27.43 -56.08
N VAL A 395 68.85 28.18 -55.08
CA VAL A 395 69.54 28.26 -53.79
C VAL A 395 69.25 27.05 -52.90
N ASN A 396 70.30 26.25 -52.75
CA ASN A 396 70.39 25.13 -51.82
C ASN A 396 70.72 25.62 -50.39
N ASN A 397 69.92 26.55 -49.87
CA ASN A 397 70.04 27.06 -48.50
C ASN A 397 68.71 26.93 -47.74
N ALA A 398 68.72 27.24 -46.44
CA ALA A 398 67.55 27.07 -45.57
C ALA A 398 66.31 27.83 -46.07
N SER A 399 66.48 29.04 -46.60
CA SER A 399 65.38 29.85 -47.14
C SER A 399 64.81 29.28 -48.45
N GLY A 400 65.64 28.75 -49.34
CA GLY A 400 65.15 28.07 -50.54
C GLY A 400 64.30 26.83 -50.21
N VAL A 401 64.74 26.02 -49.24
CA VAL A 401 63.99 24.85 -48.77
C VAL A 401 62.65 25.24 -48.16
N ALA A 402 62.62 26.33 -47.39
CA ALA A 402 61.40 26.89 -46.83
C ALA A 402 60.33 27.21 -47.87
N ALA A 403 60.70 27.90 -48.95
CA ALA A 403 59.77 28.22 -50.05
C ALA A 403 59.26 26.94 -50.74
N MET A 404 60.17 26.02 -51.10
CA MET A 404 59.81 24.74 -51.72
C MET A 404 58.87 23.89 -50.84
N ARG A 405 58.99 23.97 -49.51
CA ARG A 405 58.08 23.29 -48.57
C ARG A 405 56.66 23.80 -48.65
N ALA A 406 56.46 25.11 -48.84
CA ALA A 406 55.12 25.67 -49.03
C ALA A 406 54.46 25.07 -50.27
N PHE A 407 55.18 24.98 -51.39
CA PHE A 407 54.72 24.31 -52.60
C PHE A 407 54.31 22.85 -52.34
N PHE A 408 55.15 22.06 -51.65
CA PHE A 408 54.82 20.66 -51.35
C PHE A 408 53.65 20.52 -50.39
N ASN A 409 53.65 21.26 -49.28
CA ASN A 409 52.56 21.24 -48.29
C ASN A 409 51.22 21.59 -48.96
N TRP A 410 51.19 22.65 -49.77
CA TRP A 410 50.02 23.03 -50.54
C TRP A 410 49.64 21.97 -51.57
N SER A 411 50.60 21.39 -52.30
CA SER A 411 50.33 20.36 -53.30
C SER A 411 49.66 19.13 -52.70
N PHE A 412 50.21 18.59 -51.61
CA PHE A 412 49.65 17.42 -50.92
C PHE A 412 48.27 17.71 -50.33
N MET A 413 48.04 18.91 -49.81
CA MET A 413 46.73 19.34 -49.34
C MET A 413 45.74 19.45 -50.51
N ALA A 414 46.10 20.16 -51.58
CA ALA A 414 45.22 20.47 -52.69
C ALA A 414 44.80 19.22 -53.50
N SER A 415 45.69 18.23 -53.63
CA SER A 415 45.37 17.00 -54.36
C SER A 415 44.31 16.14 -53.66
N GLN A 416 44.11 16.29 -52.35
CA GLN A 416 43.12 15.47 -51.62
C GLN A 416 41.67 15.82 -51.99
N ASP A 417 41.39 17.02 -52.50
CA ASP A 417 40.02 17.34 -52.95
C ASP A 417 39.58 16.57 -54.18
N LYS A 418 40.52 15.91 -54.87
CA LYS A 418 40.26 15.11 -56.05
C LYS A 418 40.23 13.61 -55.75
N THR A 419 40.59 13.19 -54.54
CA THR A 419 40.49 11.78 -54.15
C THR A 419 39.05 11.38 -53.86
N PRO A 420 38.66 10.11 -54.12
CA PRO A 420 37.35 9.62 -53.71
C PRO A 420 37.10 9.89 -52.23
N VAL A 421 35.98 10.53 -51.89
CA VAL A 421 35.59 10.69 -50.49
C VAL A 421 34.89 9.41 -50.07
N VAL A 422 35.40 8.75 -49.03
CA VAL A 422 34.89 7.48 -48.54
C VAL A 422 34.48 7.66 -47.09
N GLU A 423 33.19 7.50 -46.81
CA GLU A 423 32.66 7.55 -45.44
C GLU A 423 33.18 6.36 -44.62
N PRO A 424 33.14 6.43 -43.28
CA PRO A 424 33.44 5.28 -42.43
C PRO A 424 32.67 4.02 -42.84
N LEU A 425 33.31 2.86 -42.73
CA LEU A 425 32.68 1.58 -43.03
C LEU A 425 31.52 1.31 -42.06
N THR A 426 30.32 1.06 -42.59
CA THR A 426 29.14 0.75 -41.80
C THR A 426 28.87 -0.75 -41.80
N LEU A 427 28.77 -1.33 -40.60
CA LEU A 427 28.29 -2.68 -40.37
C LEU A 427 26.82 -2.65 -39.95
N SER A 428 26.04 -3.67 -40.31
CA SER A 428 24.66 -3.79 -39.82
C SER A 428 24.61 -3.70 -38.29
N GLY A 429 23.86 -2.71 -37.78
CA GLY A 429 23.72 -2.46 -36.35
C GLY A 429 24.95 -1.84 -35.67
N ASN A 430 25.93 -1.32 -36.42
CA ASN A 430 27.21 -0.81 -35.88
C ASN A 430 27.96 -1.84 -35.03
N ALA A 431 27.83 -3.12 -35.39
CA ALA A 431 28.40 -4.21 -34.63
C ALA A 431 29.94 -4.11 -34.56
N THR A 432 30.47 -3.98 -33.35
CA THR A 432 31.92 -4.10 -33.05
C THR A 432 32.32 -5.55 -32.77
N THR A 433 31.34 -6.41 -32.46
CA THR A 433 31.51 -7.84 -32.22
C THR A 433 30.56 -8.61 -33.12
N VAL A 434 31.06 -9.62 -33.82
CA VAL A 434 30.29 -10.46 -34.75
C VAL A 434 30.48 -11.93 -34.40
N PHE A 435 29.48 -12.76 -34.69
CA PHE A 435 29.54 -14.17 -34.33
C PHE A 435 30.22 -15.00 -35.42
N SER A 436 31.01 -15.96 -34.98
CA SER A 436 31.70 -16.94 -35.82
C SER A 436 30.72 -17.60 -36.80
N GLY A 437 30.97 -17.44 -38.11
CA GLY A 437 30.13 -17.99 -39.17
C GLY A 437 28.80 -17.28 -39.42
N SER A 438 28.45 -16.24 -38.64
CA SER A 438 27.22 -15.46 -38.83
C SER A 438 27.45 -14.32 -39.81
N PRO A 439 26.81 -14.32 -41.00
CA PRO A 439 27.04 -13.30 -42.02
C PRO A 439 26.63 -11.90 -41.53
N VAL A 440 27.45 -10.89 -41.84
CA VAL A 440 27.21 -9.48 -41.47
C VAL A 440 27.19 -8.62 -42.73
N ALA A 441 26.15 -7.80 -42.86
CA ALA A 441 26.05 -6.88 -43.98
C ALA A 441 26.99 -5.68 -43.77
N LEU A 442 27.72 -5.34 -44.83
CA LEU A 442 28.66 -4.23 -44.89
C LEU A 442 28.22 -3.24 -45.97
N SER A 443 28.40 -1.96 -45.71
CA SER A 443 28.17 -0.92 -46.70
C SER A 443 29.10 0.27 -46.47
N VAL A 444 29.43 0.97 -47.54
CA VAL A 444 30.19 2.22 -47.50
C VAL A 444 29.54 3.22 -48.44
N SER A 445 29.48 4.47 -48.03
CA SER A 445 29.10 5.57 -48.92
C SER A 445 30.38 6.19 -49.48
N SER A 446 30.43 6.44 -50.78
CA SER A 446 31.55 7.15 -51.37
C SER A 446 31.15 8.01 -52.55
N THR A 447 31.87 9.11 -52.75
CA THR A 447 31.66 10.05 -53.86
C THR A 447 32.97 10.33 -54.57
N SER A 448 32.89 10.62 -55.88
CA SER A 448 34.04 11.07 -56.66
C SER A 448 33.95 12.59 -56.85
N PRO A 449 34.80 13.40 -56.20
CA PRO A 449 34.80 14.85 -56.39
C PRO A 449 35.09 15.30 -57.84
N ALA A 450 35.73 14.45 -58.64
CA ALA A 450 36.03 14.71 -60.05
C ALA A 450 34.98 14.13 -61.01
N GLY A 451 33.88 13.56 -60.50
CA GLY A 451 32.77 13.03 -61.30
C GLY A 451 33.04 11.71 -62.03
N SER A 452 34.14 11.02 -61.72
CA SER A 452 34.51 9.73 -62.30
C SER A 452 33.78 8.54 -61.66
N SER A 453 33.66 7.43 -62.39
CA SER A 453 33.17 6.16 -61.83
C SER A 453 34.10 5.65 -60.73
N LEU A 454 33.51 4.95 -59.75
CA LEU A 454 34.19 4.37 -58.59
C LEU A 454 34.16 2.84 -58.69
N SER A 455 35.16 2.18 -58.13
CA SER A 455 35.23 0.72 -57.98
C SER A 455 35.65 0.37 -56.55
N TYR A 456 35.16 -0.78 -56.05
CA TYR A 456 35.29 -1.18 -54.64
C TYR A 456 36.00 -2.53 -54.52
N SER A 457 37.02 -2.57 -53.66
CA SER A 457 37.77 -3.79 -53.30
C SER A 457 37.70 -4.02 -51.80
N TRP A 458 37.15 -5.17 -51.40
CA TRP A 458 36.91 -5.57 -50.03
C TRP A 458 37.94 -6.60 -49.57
N THR A 459 38.53 -6.39 -48.41
CA THR A 459 39.53 -7.28 -47.83
C THR A 459 39.31 -7.40 -46.33
N ALA A 460 39.59 -8.57 -45.77
CA ALA A 460 39.57 -8.78 -44.33
C ALA A 460 40.82 -9.52 -43.92
N PHE A 461 41.46 -9.08 -42.83
CA PHE A 461 42.66 -9.70 -42.31
C PHE A 461 42.63 -9.74 -40.79
N SER A 462 43.23 -10.78 -40.21
CA SER A 462 43.38 -10.89 -38.76
C SER A 462 44.40 -9.87 -38.27
N VAL A 463 44.10 -9.17 -37.18
CA VAL A 463 45.03 -8.22 -36.55
C VAL A 463 46.28 -8.93 -36.04
N SER A 464 46.15 -10.15 -35.53
CA SER A 464 47.26 -10.88 -34.91
C SER A 464 48.17 -11.57 -35.92
N THR A 465 47.61 -12.13 -37.00
CA THR A 465 48.40 -12.89 -38.00
C THR A 465 48.69 -12.11 -39.27
N LEU A 466 48.00 -10.98 -39.50
CA LEU A 466 48.05 -10.19 -40.73
C LEU A 466 47.72 -11.00 -42.00
N GLN A 467 47.07 -12.16 -41.85
CA GLN A 467 46.63 -13.01 -42.96
C GLN A 467 45.18 -12.70 -43.34
N SER A 468 44.85 -12.90 -44.63
CA SER A 468 43.48 -12.77 -45.13
C SER A 468 42.57 -13.80 -44.49
N VAL A 469 41.40 -13.38 -44.02
CA VAL A 469 40.43 -14.23 -43.30
C VAL A 469 38.99 -13.91 -43.71
N GLY A 470 38.08 -14.88 -43.49
CA GLY A 470 36.66 -14.76 -43.83
C GLY A 470 36.41 -14.70 -45.34
N SER A 471 35.18 -14.41 -45.71
CA SER A 471 34.78 -14.30 -47.12
C SER A 471 33.77 -13.17 -47.33
N PHE A 472 33.73 -12.64 -48.55
CA PHE A 472 32.78 -11.61 -48.96
C PHE A 472 31.89 -12.15 -50.07
N SER A 473 30.58 -11.85 -50.01
CA SER A 473 29.64 -12.27 -51.06
C SER A 473 29.90 -11.59 -52.41
N VAL A 474 30.42 -10.35 -52.40
CA VAL A 474 30.86 -9.60 -53.59
C VAL A 474 32.20 -8.90 -53.28
N ASN A 475 33.19 -9.04 -54.17
CA ASN A 475 34.50 -8.40 -54.06
C ASN A 475 35.00 -7.92 -55.44
N ASN A 476 35.77 -6.82 -55.50
CA ASN A 476 36.34 -6.23 -56.71
C ASN A 476 35.30 -5.89 -57.80
N SER A 477 34.27 -5.13 -57.41
CA SER A 477 33.16 -4.76 -58.31
C SER A 477 33.17 -3.28 -58.67
N ALA A 478 32.78 -2.97 -59.91
CA ALA A 478 32.61 -1.61 -60.41
C ALA A 478 31.40 -0.88 -59.80
N SER A 479 30.52 -1.58 -59.06
CA SER A 479 29.26 -0.99 -58.57
C SER A 479 28.90 -1.33 -57.12
N ALA A 480 29.56 -2.30 -56.48
CA ALA A 480 29.12 -2.83 -55.18
C ALA A 480 29.74 -2.06 -53.99
N ASN A 481 29.04 -1.00 -53.58
CA ASN A 481 29.30 -0.26 -52.34
C ASN A 481 28.79 -0.98 -51.08
N ASN A 482 28.20 -2.17 -51.24
CA ASN A 482 27.78 -3.07 -50.17
C ASN A 482 28.25 -4.51 -50.45
N THR A 483 28.38 -5.30 -49.39
CA THR A 483 28.74 -6.72 -49.46
C THR A 483 28.30 -7.42 -48.17
N VAL A 484 28.37 -8.75 -48.12
CA VAL A 484 28.16 -9.51 -46.87
C VAL A 484 29.47 -10.17 -46.51
N PHE A 485 29.98 -9.87 -45.32
CA PHE A 485 31.16 -10.52 -44.76
C PHE A 485 30.73 -11.70 -43.91
N THR A 486 31.22 -12.88 -44.21
CA THR A 486 31.07 -14.07 -43.37
C THR A 486 32.33 -14.23 -42.52
N PRO A 487 32.23 -14.03 -41.19
CA PRO A 487 33.37 -14.18 -40.29
C PRO A 487 33.88 -15.62 -40.30
N PRO A 488 35.21 -15.83 -40.20
CA PRO A 488 35.78 -17.17 -40.09
C PRO A 488 35.36 -17.84 -38.77
N THR A 489 35.50 -19.17 -38.72
CA THR A 489 35.34 -19.89 -37.46
C THR A 489 36.51 -19.62 -36.53
N VAL A 490 36.23 -19.23 -35.28
CA VAL A 490 37.25 -18.93 -34.27
C VAL A 490 37.01 -19.72 -32.99
N GLY A 491 38.09 -20.19 -32.35
CA GLY A 491 38.03 -20.86 -31.05
C GLY A 491 38.06 -19.91 -29.85
N SER A 492 38.42 -18.65 -30.08
CA SER A 492 38.52 -17.58 -29.10
C SER A 492 38.26 -16.22 -29.76
N PRO A 493 37.88 -15.17 -29.00
CA PRO A 493 37.70 -13.83 -29.54
C PRO A 493 38.91 -13.39 -30.38
N THR A 494 38.67 -13.00 -31.64
CA THR A 494 39.74 -12.65 -32.59
C THR A 494 39.38 -11.37 -33.33
N ASP A 495 40.26 -10.38 -33.30
CA ASP A 495 40.06 -9.12 -34.03
C ASP A 495 40.41 -9.26 -35.51
N ILE A 496 39.50 -8.79 -36.36
CA ILE A 496 39.60 -8.77 -37.81
C ILE A 496 39.41 -7.34 -38.30
N VAL A 497 40.35 -6.86 -39.10
CA VAL A 497 40.21 -5.59 -39.83
C VAL A 497 39.51 -5.88 -41.14
N ILE A 498 38.38 -5.23 -41.35
CA ILE A 498 37.66 -5.21 -42.62
C ILE A 498 37.97 -3.88 -43.29
N LYS A 499 38.55 -3.93 -44.49
CA LYS A 499 38.98 -2.78 -45.27
C LYS A 499 38.27 -2.75 -46.62
N VAL A 500 37.83 -1.56 -47.02
CA VAL A 500 37.38 -1.28 -48.38
C VAL A 500 38.29 -0.23 -49.02
N THR A 501 38.73 -0.52 -50.24
CA THR A 501 39.48 0.41 -51.10
C THR A 501 38.57 0.87 -52.22
N VAL A 502 38.34 2.18 -52.29
CA VAL A 502 37.58 2.83 -53.35
C VAL A 502 38.56 3.46 -54.32
N THR A 503 38.46 3.10 -55.59
CA THR A 503 39.34 3.60 -56.65
C THR A 503 38.52 4.30 -57.73
N ASP A 504 38.93 5.49 -58.14
CA ASP A 504 38.30 6.18 -59.27
C ASP A 504 38.96 5.87 -60.63
N ALA A 505 38.33 6.36 -61.71
CA ALA A 505 38.83 6.20 -63.07
C ALA A 505 40.23 6.79 -63.33
N CYS A 506 40.71 7.72 -62.48
CA CYS A 506 42.05 8.30 -62.57
C CYS A 506 43.08 7.52 -61.73
N SER A 507 42.70 6.34 -61.23
CA SER A 507 43.49 5.49 -60.33
C SER A 507 43.79 6.14 -58.98
N ARG A 508 43.05 7.19 -58.60
CA ARG A 508 43.13 7.76 -57.25
C ARG A 508 42.37 6.85 -56.31
N LYS A 509 42.97 6.52 -55.18
CA LYS A 509 42.39 5.60 -54.21
C LYS A 509 42.10 6.31 -52.91
N SER A 510 41.08 5.83 -52.22
CA SER A 510 40.80 6.17 -50.83
C SER A 510 40.28 4.94 -50.13
N MET A 511 40.53 4.84 -48.84
CA MET A 511 40.33 3.62 -48.08
C MET A 511 39.69 3.94 -46.75
N THR A 512 38.78 3.07 -46.32
CA THR A 512 38.26 3.06 -44.96
C THR A 512 38.29 1.63 -44.43
N GLN A 513 38.31 1.49 -43.11
CA GLN A 513 38.35 0.20 -42.45
C GLN A 513 37.60 0.23 -41.12
N SER A 514 37.20 -0.95 -40.63
CA SER A 514 36.67 -1.17 -39.30
C SER A 514 37.28 -2.42 -38.69
N ILE A 515 37.47 -2.42 -37.37
CA ILE A 515 37.88 -3.61 -36.62
C ILE A 515 36.62 -4.25 -36.05
N VAL A 516 36.49 -5.56 -36.22
CA VAL A 516 35.45 -6.38 -35.58
C VAL A 516 36.07 -7.51 -34.78
N THR A 517 35.55 -7.76 -33.59
CA THR A 517 35.90 -8.93 -32.79
C THR A 517 34.98 -10.08 -33.14
N VAL A 518 35.52 -11.19 -33.64
CA VAL A 518 34.73 -12.41 -33.92
C VAL A 518 34.69 -13.28 -32.66
N THR A 519 33.52 -13.72 -32.21
CA THR A 519 33.34 -14.59 -31.02
C THR A 519 32.44 -15.81 -31.30
N ASN A 520 32.52 -16.84 -30.45
CA ASN A 520 31.69 -18.06 -30.48
C ASN A 520 30.76 -18.20 -29.26
N THR A 521 30.76 -17.25 -28.33
CA THR A 521 29.92 -17.23 -27.13
C THR A 521 29.05 -15.99 -27.07
N ALA A 522 27.86 -16.10 -26.48
CA ALA A 522 26.87 -15.04 -26.31
C ALA A 522 26.42 -14.93 -24.85
N ASN A 523 25.77 -13.81 -24.50
CA ASN A 523 25.18 -13.59 -23.19
C ASN A 523 23.64 -13.66 -23.29
N ILE A 524 23.01 -14.20 -22.26
CA ILE A 524 21.55 -14.19 -22.09
C ILE A 524 21.24 -13.35 -20.86
N LEU A 525 20.47 -12.28 -21.04
CA LEU A 525 20.02 -11.37 -20.00
C LEU A 525 18.51 -11.44 -19.87
N GLY A 526 18.04 -11.47 -18.63
CA GLY A 526 16.63 -11.52 -18.29
C GLY A 526 16.39 -10.93 -16.92
N SER A 527 15.12 -10.68 -16.64
CA SER A 527 14.65 -10.10 -15.41
C SER A 527 13.40 -10.79 -14.88
N ILE A 528 13.19 -10.65 -13.57
CA ILE A 528 12.02 -11.10 -12.84
C ILE A 528 11.44 -9.89 -12.14
N TRP A 529 10.16 -9.63 -12.37
CA TRP A 529 9.46 -8.51 -11.79
C TRP A 529 8.11 -8.94 -11.24
N HIS A 530 7.60 -8.04 -10.40
CA HIS A 530 6.27 -8.06 -9.83
C HIS A 530 5.26 -7.59 -10.88
N ASP A 531 4.31 -8.46 -11.27
CA ASP A 531 3.35 -8.25 -12.37
C ASP A 531 1.90 -8.23 -11.85
N PRO A 532 1.48 -7.15 -11.14
CA PRO A 532 0.20 -7.05 -10.45
C PRO A 532 -1.02 -6.99 -11.38
N ASN A 533 -0.80 -6.72 -12.67
CA ASN A 533 -1.85 -6.69 -13.67
C ASN A 533 -1.96 -8.02 -14.47
N GLY A 534 -0.98 -8.92 -14.31
CA GLY A 534 -0.92 -10.23 -14.94
C GLY A 534 -0.78 -10.22 -16.47
N ASN A 535 -0.27 -9.13 -17.06
CA ASN A 535 -0.17 -8.96 -18.52
C ASN A 535 1.11 -9.55 -19.12
N ALA A 536 2.08 -9.96 -18.28
CA ALA A 536 3.39 -10.47 -18.67
C ALA A 536 4.26 -9.48 -19.49
N VAL A 537 4.09 -8.18 -19.27
CA VAL A 537 4.86 -7.07 -19.85
C VAL A 537 5.57 -6.34 -18.72
N HIS A 538 6.88 -6.12 -18.83
CA HIS A 538 7.61 -5.32 -17.85
C HIS A 538 7.24 -3.85 -18.00
N ASP A 539 6.35 -3.36 -17.14
CA ASP A 539 5.98 -1.95 -17.10
C ASP A 539 6.93 -1.16 -16.19
N VAL A 540 7.15 0.13 -16.50
CA VAL A 540 8.08 0.98 -15.73
C VAL A 540 7.67 1.19 -14.27
N SER A 541 6.43 0.86 -13.91
CA SER A 541 5.88 0.93 -12.56
C SER A 541 6.08 -0.36 -11.76
N GLU A 542 6.45 -1.46 -12.41
CA GLU A 542 6.58 -2.77 -11.79
C GLU A 542 7.93 -2.88 -11.07
N LYS A 543 7.90 -3.49 -9.89
CA LYS A 543 9.08 -3.59 -9.02
C LYS A 543 9.89 -4.85 -9.34
N PRO A 544 11.23 -4.80 -9.26
CA PRO A 544 12.05 -5.98 -9.43
C PRO A 544 11.88 -6.99 -8.29
N VAL A 545 11.97 -8.29 -8.59
CA VAL A 545 11.94 -9.36 -7.58
C VAL A 545 13.36 -9.85 -7.29
N SER A 546 13.89 -9.49 -6.12
CA SER A 546 15.24 -9.89 -5.72
C SER A 546 15.34 -11.32 -5.24
N GLY A 547 16.47 -11.98 -5.54
CA GLY A 547 16.75 -13.32 -5.02
C GLY A 547 17.36 -13.36 -3.61
N ASN A 548 17.39 -12.29 -2.79
CA ASN A 548 18.07 -12.25 -1.49
C ASN A 548 17.14 -12.11 -0.25
N ASN A 549 17.62 -12.59 0.92
CA ASN A 549 16.91 -12.51 2.21
C ASN A 549 17.50 -11.45 3.18
N ASN A 550 18.43 -10.58 2.73
CA ASN A 550 19.12 -9.66 3.65
C ASN A 550 18.45 -8.28 3.66
N LEU A 551 17.94 -7.89 4.82
CA LEU A 551 17.22 -6.66 5.17
C LEU A 551 18.04 -5.35 5.02
N ASN A 552 19.15 -5.36 4.28
CA ASN A 552 20.14 -4.28 4.25
C ASN A 552 20.12 -3.49 2.93
N ASP A 553 19.32 -3.91 1.94
CA ASP A 553 19.27 -3.29 0.63
C ASP A 553 18.25 -2.14 0.64
N ALA A 554 18.79 -0.92 0.59
CA ALA A 554 18.01 0.31 0.62
C ALA A 554 17.04 0.41 -0.58
N GLY A 555 15.76 0.08 -0.35
CA GLY A 555 14.64 0.91 -0.80
C GLY A 555 14.02 0.68 -2.18
N ASN A 556 14.20 -0.46 -2.86
CA ASN A 556 13.54 -0.67 -4.17
C ASN A 556 13.08 -2.11 -4.51
N SER A 557 13.14 -3.07 -3.56
CA SER A 557 12.66 -4.45 -3.75
C SER A 557 11.78 -4.85 -2.56
N GLU A 558 10.55 -5.32 -2.81
CA GLU A 558 9.54 -5.62 -1.77
C GLU A 558 9.50 -7.07 -1.31
N VAL A 559 10.51 -7.88 -1.60
CA VAL A 559 10.43 -9.32 -1.30
C VAL A 559 11.11 -9.69 0.02
N THR A 560 10.28 -10.05 1.01
CA THR A 560 10.61 -11.00 2.09
C THR A 560 10.10 -12.39 1.70
N GLY A 561 10.96 -13.38 1.42
CA GLY A 561 10.44 -14.74 1.19
C GLY A 561 11.35 -15.88 0.71
N GLY A 562 12.56 -15.66 0.21
CA GLY A 562 13.44 -16.77 -0.23
C GLY A 562 14.35 -16.41 -1.40
N SER A 563 15.25 -17.33 -1.77
CA SER A 563 16.15 -17.14 -2.93
C SER A 563 15.51 -17.63 -4.22
N VAL A 564 15.67 -16.87 -5.32
CA VAL A 564 15.25 -17.27 -6.68
C VAL A 564 16.49 -17.42 -7.57
N TYR A 565 16.55 -18.53 -8.30
CA TYR A 565 17.61 -18.86 -9.24
C TYR A 565 17.05 -19.05 -10.64
N ALA A 566 17.71 -18.44 -11.63
CA ALA A 566 17.48 -18.73 -13.04
C ALA A 566 18.47 -19.81 -13.49
N ASN A 567 17.95 -20.91 -14.04
CA ASN A 567 18.76 -22.06 -14.47
C ASN A 567 18.69 -22.19 -15.98
N LEU A 568 19.83 -22.04 -16.65
CA LEU A 568 19.97 -22.26 -18.07
C LEU A 568 20.18 -23.75 -18.34
N VAL A 569 19.26 -24.37 -19.07
CA VAL A 569 19.33 -25.79 -19.46
C VAL A 569 19.43 -25.94 -20.97
N ASN A 570 20.10 -27.00 -21.44
CA ASN A 570 20.16 -27.33 -22.87
C ASN A 570 18.91 -28.11 -23.33
N SER A 571 18.90 -28.54 -24.61
CA SER A 571 17.80 -29.32 -25.20
C SER A 571 17.45 -30.64 -24.48
N ASN A 572 18.38 -31.18 -23.68
CA ASN A 572 18.21 -32.41 -22.91
C ASN A 572 17.89 -32.13 -21.43
N ASN A 573 17.51 -30.89 -21.08
CA ASN A 573 17.27 -30.42 -19.72
C ASN A 573 18.49 -30.55 -18.78
N VAL A 574 19.71 -30.58 -19.34
CA VAL A 574 20.94 -30.59 -18.56
C VAL A 574 21.30 -29.16 -18.19
N VAL A 575 21.53 -28.89 -16.91
CA VAL A 575 21.91 -27.57 -16.38
C VAL A 575 23.28 -27.18 -16.93
N VAL A 576 23.33 -26.06 -17.65
CA VAL A 576 24.54 -25.48 -18.23
C VAL A 576 25.05 -24.35 -17.34
N ASN A 577 24.14 -23.62 -16.68
CA ASN A 577 24.49 -22.57 -15.74
C ASN A 577 23.32 -22.35 -14.75
N SER A 578 23.61 -21.96 -13.53
CA SER A 578 22.63 -21.58 -12.51
C SER A 578 23.07 -20.26 -11.91
N VAL A 579 22.21 -19.25 -11.96
CA VAL A 579 22.53 -17.89 -11.52
C VAL A 579 21.44 -17.41 -10.57
N ARG A 580 21.88 -16.88 -9.43
CA ARG A 580 20.99 -16.22 -8.48
C ARG A 580 20.55 -14.86 -9.02
N VAL A 581 19.26 -14.57 -8.89
CA VAL A 581 18.68 -13.30 -9.31
C VAL A 581 19.16 -12.19 -8.37
N ASN A 582 19.63 -11.07 -8.93
CA ASN A 582 20.21 -9.98 -8.15
C ASN A 582 19.13 -9.07 -7.51
N GLN A 583 19.55 -8.06 -6.76
CA GLN A 583 18.64 -7.13 -6.06
C GLN A 583 17.72 -6.29 -6.97
N TYR A 584 18.02 -6.24 -8.28
CA TYR A 584 17.25 -5.52 -9.29
C TYR A 584 16.42 -6.47 -10.17
N GLY A 585 16.19 -7.70 -9.71
CA GLY A 585 15.44 -8.70 -10.47
C GLY A 585 16.17 -9.25 -11.68
N ASN A 586 17.43 -8.87 -11.91
CA ASN A 586 18.15 -9.25 -13.12
C ASN A 586 18.99 -10.52 -12.90
N PHE A 587 19.09 -11.33 -13.96
CA PHE A 587 20.05 -12.43 -14.06
C PHE A 587 20.79 -12.36 -15.39
N THR A 588 22.00 -12.93 -15.44
CA THR A 588 22.82 -12.91 -16.64
C THR A 588 23.64 -14.18 -16.75
N PHE A 589 23.45 -14.91 -17.85
CA PHE A 589 24.32 -16.01 -18.24
C PHE A 589 25.38 -15.47 -19.20
N THR A 590 26.65 -15.57 -18.83
CA THR A 590 27.77 -15.13 -19.67
C THR A 590 28.45 -16.30 -20.37
N ASN A 591 29.09 -16.03 -21.50
CA ASN A 591 29.87 -17.01 -22.26
C ASN A 591 29.09 -18.28 -22.67
N VAL A 592 27.79 -18.14 -22.94
CA VAL A 592 26.94 -19.25 -23.38
C VAL A 592 27.31 -19.63 -24.81
N THR A 593 27.52 -20.91 -25.07
CA THR A 593 27.88 -21.40 -26.39
C THR A 593 26.81 -21.06 -27.43
N SER A 594 27.19 -20.34 -28.49
CA SER A 594 26.28 -20.03 -29.59
C SER A 594 25.93 -21.28 -30.43
N ASN A 595 24.87 -21.19 -31.22
CA ASN A 595 24.30 -22.25 -32.08
C ASN A 595 23.80 -23.50 -31.35
N SER A 596 23.48 -23.39 -30.05
CA SER A 596 22.86 -24.44 -29.24
C SER A 596 21.47 -24.03 -28.74
N VAL A 597 20.60 -25.00 -28.45
CA VAL A 597 19.22 -24.75 -27.99
C VAL A 597 19.15 -24.70 -26.46
N TYR A 598 18.48 -23.67 -25.92
CA TYR A 598 18.37 -23.45 -24.46
C TYR A 598 16.95 -23.14 -23.97
N LYS A 599 16.73 -23.38 -22.67
CA LYS A 599 15.58 -22.93 -21.88
C LYS A 599 16.05 -22.35 -20.54
N ILE A 600 15.21 -21.55 -19.90
CA ILE A 600 15.40 -21.04 -18.54
C ILE A 600 14.29 -21.60 -17.65
N ILE A 601 14.68 -22.13 -16.49
CA ILE A 601 13.76 -22.65 -15.47
C ILE A 601 14.04 -21.91 -14.16
N LEU A 602 13.01 -21.30 -13.56
CA LEU A 602 13.15 -20.69 -12.23
C LEU A 602 13.00 -21.72 -11.12
N THR A 603 13.87 -21.65 -10.11
CA THR A 603 13.81 -22.51 -8.91
C THR A 603 14.11 -21.71 -7.65
N THR A 604 13.75 -22.26 -6.49
CA THR A 604 14.09 -21.70 -5.18
C THR A 604 15.47 -22.11 -4.66
N THR A 605 16.11 -23.09 -5.32
CA THR A 605 17.43 -23.61 -4.96
C THR A 605 18.38 -23.58 -6.16
N GLU A 606 19.65 -23.29 -5.88
CA GLU A 606 20.72 -23.37 -6.87
C GLU A 606 20.86 -24.80 -7.40
N GLN A 607 21.15 -24.94 -8.70
CA GLN A 607 21.25 -26.24 -9.35
C GLN A 607 22.69 -26.55 -9.74
N THR A 608 23.09 -27.81 -9.53
CA THR A 608 24.43 -28.27 -9.90
C THR A 608 24.57 -28.33 -11.43
N ILE A 609 25.61 -27.72 -11.98
CA ILE A 609 25.94 -27.80 -13.41
C ILE A 609 26.11 -29.27 -13.82
N SER A 610 25.63 -29.64 -15.01
CA SER A 610 25.57 -31.01 -15.57
C SER A 610 24.52 -31.94 -14.97
N SER A 611 23.72 -31.50 -13.99
CA SER A 611 22.55 -32.25 -13.51
C SER A 611 21.36 -32.15 -14.47
N ILE A 612 20.39 -33.07 -14.38
CA ILE A 612 19.13 -33.00 -15.13
C ILE A 612 18.11 -32.23 -14.29
N LEU A 613 17.53 -31.17 -14.84
CA LEU A 613 16.48 -30.36 -14.22
C LEU A 613 15.21 -30.41 -15.09
N PRO A 614 14.24 -31.27 -14.76
CA PRO A 614 12.95 -31.31 -15.45
C PRO A 614 12.15 -30.01 -15.27
N GLU A 615 11.33 -29.66 -16.26
CA GLU A 615 10.44 -28.48 -16.20
C GLU A 615 9.46 -28.53 -15.02
N ALA A 616 9.01 -29.72 -14.63
CA ALA A 616 8.12 -29.92 -13.47
C ALA A 616 8.75 -29.52 -12.13
N SER A 617 10.07 -29.30 -12.07
CA SER A 617 10.79 -28.84 -10.89
C SER A 617 10.78 -27.32 -10.73
N ALA A 618 10.16 -26.57 -11.66
CA ALA A 618 10.06 -25.13 -11.57
C ALA A 618 9.31 -24.70 -10.31
N SER A 619 9.84 -23.72 -9.57
CA SER A 619 9.31 -23.30 -8.26
C SER A 619 9.59 -21.83 -7.96
N LEU A 620 8.70 -21.22 -7.19
CA LEU A 620 8.83 -19.87 -6.63
C LEU A 620 8.81 -19.91 -5.09
N PRO A 621 9.25 -18.84 -4.41
CA PRO A 621 9.11 -18.71 -2.96
C PRO A 621 7.65 -18.84 -2.51
N SER A 622 7.44 -19.24 -1.25
CA SER A 622 6.09 -19.35 -0.69
C SER A 622 5.37 -18.00 -0.77
N GLY A 623 4.10 -18.02 -1.17
CA GLY A 623 3.31 -16.81 -1.38
C GLY A 623 3.38 -16.24 -2.80
N TRP A 624 4.32 -16.68 -3.65
CA TRP A 624 4.48 -16.16 -5.02
C TRP A 624 3.97 -17.13 -6.09
N VAL A 625 3.34 -16.59 -7.12
CA VAL A 625 2.81 -17.32 -8.27
C VAL A 625 3.28 -16.71 -9.60
N ALA A 626 3.32 -17.52 -10.66
CA ALA A 626 3.67 -17.06 -11.99
C ALA A 626 2.47 -16.40 -12.68
N THR A 627 2.67 -15.21 -13.24
CA THR A 627 1.65 -14.51 -14.02
C THR A 627 1.89 -14.64 -15.52
N GLY A 628 3.15 -14.78 -15.94
CA GLY A 628 3.50 -15.09 -17.33
C GLY A 628 4.99 -14.93 -17.63
N THR A 629 5.32 -14.99 -18.94
CA THR A 629 6.70 -14.81 -19.43
C THR A 629 6.75 -13.81 -20.57
N ASN A 630 7.86 -13.08 -20.72
CA ASN A 630 8.10 -12.20 -21.85
C ASN A 630 9.41 -12.59 -22.55
N PHE A 631 9.38 -12.72 -23.88
CA PHE A 631 10.59 -12.99 -24.66
C PHE A 631 10.75 -11.99 -25.80
N GLY A 632 11.80 -11.17 -25.75
CA GLY A 632 12.14 -10.24 -26.83
C GLY A 632 11.00 -9.27 -27.17
N SER A 633 10.25 -8.82 -26.16
CA SER A 633 9.02 -7.98 -26.25
C SER A 633 7.72 -8.72 -26.60
N THR A 634 7.72 -10.06 -26.58
CA THR A 634 6.50 -10.86 -26.78
C THR A 634 6.01 -11.40 -25.43
N ALA A 635 4.95 -10.79 -24.89
CA ALA A 635 4.31 -11.23 -23.66
C ALA A 635 3.47 -12.50 -23.87
N ASN A 636 3.52 -13.41 -22.91
CA ASN A 636 2.72 -14.63 -22.87
C ASN A 636 2.13 -14.82 -21.46
N PRO A 637 0.97 -14.18 -21.16
CA PRO A 637 0.28 -14.30 -19.88
C PRO A 637 -0.37 -15.67 -19.65
N ALA A 638 -0.45 -16.51 -20.68
CA ALA A 638 -0.93 -17.89 -20.55
C ALA A 638 0.15 -18.85 -20.00
N ASN A 639 1.44 -18.49 -20.12
CA ASN A 639 2.54 -19.33 -19.66
C ASN A 639 2.86 -19.11 -18.17
N ARG A 640 2.03 -19.69 -17.29
CA ARG A 640 2.18 -19.60 -15.82
C ARG A 640 3.03 -20.74 -15.23
N THR A 641 4.08 -21.17 -15.94
CA THR A 641 4.85 -22.39 -15.60
C THR A 641 6.25 -22.12 -15.04
N ASN A 642 6.71 -20.87 -14.96
CA ASN A 642 8.08 -20.49 -14.57
C ASN A 642 9.19 -21.05 -15.50
N VAL A 643 8.82 -21.43 -16.74
CA VAL A 643 9.73 -21.93 -17.77
C VAL A 643 9.67 -21.03 -19.01
N LEU A 644 10.83 -20.64 -19.53
CA LEU A 644 10.96 -19.85 -20.76
C LEU A 644 11.87 -20.53 -21.78
N SER A 645 11.36 -20.73 -23.00
CA SER A 645 12.14 -21.29 -24.11
C SER A 645 12.90 -20.20 -24.85
N ILE A 646 14.23 -20.35 -24.99
CA ILE A 646 15.10 -19.40 -25.71
C ILE A 646 15.30 -19.83 -27.17
N GLY A 647 15.24 -21.13 -27.46
CA GLY A 647 15.52 -21.66 -28.80
C GLY A 647 17.01 -21.69 -29.11
N THR A 648 17.39 -21.68 -30.40
CA THR A 648 18.79 -21.69 -30.85
C THR A 648 19.46 -20.34 -30.61
N LEU A 649 20.49 -20.31 -29.78
CA LEU A 649 21.21 -19.07 -29.42
C LEU A 649 22.13 -18.61 -30.55
N THR A 650 21.67 -17.67 -31.38
CA THR A 650 22.45 -17.13 -32.51
C THR A 650 23.14 -15.80 -32.22
N GLY A 651 22.94 -15.23 -31.03
CA GLY A 651 23.55 -13.99 -30.58
C GLY A 651 23.17 -13.67 -29.13
N ASN A 652 23.50 -12.47 -28.66
CA ASN A 652 23.06 -12.03 -27.33
C ASN A 652 21.54 -11.97 -27.26
N VAL A 653 20.98 -12.46 -26.15
CA VAL A 653 19.55 -12.43 -25.87
C VAL A 653 19.32 -11.44 -24.74
N THR A 654 18.37 -10.53 -24.94
CA THR A 654 17.87 -9.60 -23.92
C THR A 654 16.36 -9.74 -23.80
N GLY A 655 15.82 -9.51 -22.61
CA GLY A 655 14.37 -9.60 -22.36
C GLY A 655 13.89 -11.04 -22.29
N ALA A 656 14.63 -11.91 -21.59
CA ALA A 656 14.24 -13.28 -21.28
C ALA A 656 13.62 -13.31 -19.88
N ASP A 657 12.35 -13.00 -19.81
CA ASP A 657 11.81 -12.35 -18.64
C ASP A 657 10.59 -13.07 -18.03
N PHE A 658 10.34 -12.84 -16.73
CA PHE A 658 9.28 -13.49 -15.96
C PHE A 658 8.48 -12.47 -15.14
N GLY A 659 7.15 -12.51 -15.30
CA GLY A 659 6.21 -11.85 -14.39
C GLY A 659 5.77 -12.81 -13.30
N ILE A 660 5.83 -12.36 -12.05
CA ILE A 660 5.36 -13.09 -10.86
C ILE A 660 4.60 -12.16 -9.91
N GLU A 661 3.75 -12.73 -9.07
CA GLU A 661 2.86 -11.96 -8.18
C GLU A 661 2.78 -12.59 -6.79
N GLN A 662 2.62 -11.80 -5.72
CA GLN A 662 2.26 -12.31 -4.39
C GLN A 662 0.76 -12.60 -4.32
N MET A 663 0.38 -13.67 -3.65
CA MET A 663 -1.04 -13.94 -3.42
C MET A 663 -1.59 -12.94 -2.38
N PRO A 664 -2.81 -12.40 -2.57
CA PRO A 664 -3.48 -11.65 -1.53
C PRO A 664 -3.71 -12.54 -0.31
N THR A 665 -3.75 -11.92 0.86
CA THR A 665 -4.00 -12.59 2.15
C THR A 665 -5.33 -12.14 2.70
N ALA A 666 -6.35 -13.00 2.63
CA ALA A 666 -7.59 -12.78 3.37
C ALA A 666 -7.33 -12.93 4.88
N LEU A 667 -7.96 -12.08 5.69
CA LEU A 667 -7.73 -12.05 7.15
C LEU A 667 -8.87 -12.74 7.89
N ASN A 668 -8.52 -13.57 8.87
CA ASN A 668 -9.48 -14.14 9.81
C ASN A 668 -10.10 -13.02 10.65
N SER A 669 -11.39 -13.12 10.90
CA SER A 669 -12.15 -12.09 11.63
C SER A 669 -13.10 -12.73 12.64
N LEU A 670 -13.23 -12.08 13.79
CA LEU A 670 -14.20 -12.43 14.82
C LEU A 670 -15.19 -11.27 14.97
N ALA A 671 -16.47 -11.54 14.73
CA ALA A 671 -17.52 -10.58 14.97
C ALA A 671 -17.70 -10.34 16.48
N ALA A 672 -18.16 -9.14 16.84
CA ALA A 672 -18.77 -8.95 18.15
C ALA A 672 -20.00 -9.88 18.24
N ALA A 673 -20.18 -10.58 19.36
CA ALA A 673 -21.28 -11.51 19.45
C ALA A 673 -22.63 -10.79 19.49
N ILE A 674 -23.55 -11.25 18.65
CA ILE A 674 -24.87 -10.67 18.40
C ILE A 674 -25.96 -11.53 19.07
N THR A 675 -27.12 -10.96 19.42
CA THR A 675 -28.23 -11.74 19.99
C THR A 675 -28.72 -12.77 18.97
N ASN A 676 -28.98 -14.01 19.41
CA ASN A 676 -29.56 -15.05 18.57
C ASN A 676 -30.97 -14.62 18.11
N PRO A 677 -31.20 -14.37 16.81
CA PRO A 677 -32.49 -13.88 16.34
C PRO A 677 -33.56 -15.00 16.29
N GLY A 678 -33.17 -16.26 16.41
CA GLY A 678 -34.08 -17.41 16.39
C GLY A 678 -34.69 -17.72 15.03
N GLY A 679 -35.15 -18.97 14.88
CA GLY A 679 -35.94 -19.41 13.72
C GLY A 679 -35.18 -19.33 12.39
N THR A 680 -35.73 -18.55 11.44
CA THR A 680 -35.18 -18.32 10.09
C THR A 680 -34.76 -16.86 9.84
N ILE A 681 -34.66 -16.08 10.91
CA ILE A 681 -34.36 -14.65 10.84
C ILE A 681 -32.86 -14.47 10.60
N GLN A 682 -32.51 -13.72 9.56
CA GLN A 682 -31.12 -13.50 9.17
C GLN A 682 -30.55 -12.27 9.87
N ALA A 683 -29.34 -12.37 10.43
CA ALA A 683 -28.59 -11.26 10.98
C ALA A 683 -27.56 -10.71 9.97
N PRO A 684 -27.34 -9.38 9.91
CA PRO A 684 -26.33 -8.80 9.04
C PRO A 684 -24.90 -9.13 9.52
N VAL A 685 -24.01 -9.46 8.60
CA VAL A 685 -22.58 -9.63 8.90
C VAL A 685 -21.87 -8.29 8.68
N PRO A 686 -21.22 -7.70 9.72
CA PRO A 686 -20.58 -6.39 9.58
C PRO A 686 -19.54 -6.36 8.46
N ALA A 687 -19.62 -5.35 7.58
CA ALA A 687 -18.74 -5.23 6.43
C ALA A 687 -17.24 -5.14 6.79
N SER A 688 -16.91 -4.60 7.96
CA SER A 688 -15.54 -4.51 8.46
C SER A 688 -14.86 -5.87 8.69
N LEU A 689 -15.63 -6.97 8.77
CA LEU A 689 -15.09 -8.32 8.96
C LEU A 689 -14.49 -8.90 7.67
N PHE A 690 -14.86 -8.33 6.51
CA PHE A 690 -14.26 -8.67 5.24
C PHE A 690 -13.01 -7.83 5.04
N ALA A 691 -11.87 -8.38 5.41
CA ALA A 691 -10.59 -7.71 5.25
C ALA A 691 -9.58 -8.63 4.57
N ALA A 692 -8.74 -8.03 3.73
CA ALA A 692 -7.59 -8.69 3.15
C ALA A 692 -6.41 -7.71 3.12
N THR A 693 -5.22 -8.25 3.02
CA THR A 693 -4.02 -7.49 2.72
C THR A 693 -3.42 -8.01 1.45
N ASP A 694 -2.99 -7.09 0.60
CA ASP A 694 -2.13 -7.40 -0.53
C ASP A 694 -0.88 -6.54 -0.29
N PRO A 695 0.25 -7.14 0.14
CA PRO A 695 1.42 -6.40 0.64
C PRO A 695 2.05 -5.43 -0.37
N GLU A 696 1.77 -5.60 -1.64
CA GLU A 696 2.36 -4.98 -2.81
C GLU A 696 1.40 -4.02 -3.58
N ASP A 697 0.08 -4.16 -3.41
CA ASP A 697 -1.02 -3.47 -4.11
C ASP A 697 -1.69 -2.39 -3.23
N ALA A 698 -1.15 -2.07 -2.04
CA ALA A 698 -1.77 -1.12 -1.11
C ALA A 698 -0.94 0.16 -0.88
N PRO A 699 -1.57 1.35 -1.01
CA PRO A 699 -2.55 1.77 0.00
C PRO A 699 -4.02 1.91 -0.43
N SER A 700 -4.41 1.69 -1.70
CA SER A 700 -5.72 2.19 -2.18
C SER A 700 -6.87 1.19 -2.35
N GLY A 701 -6.79 -0.10 -1.97
CA GLY A 701 -7.98 -0.94 -2.23
C GLY A 701 -8.20 -2.30 -1.60
N TYR A 702 -7.38 -2.79 -0.65
CA TYR A 702 -7.69 -4.03 0.09
C TYR A 702 -8.08 -3.83 1.55
N ALA A 703 -7.94 -2.61 2.06
CA ALA A 703 -8.32 -2.30 3.43
C ALA A 703 -9.83 -2.45 3.63
N ASN A 704 -10.21 -3.17 4.69
CA ASN A 704 -11.52 -3.34 5.34
C ASN A 704 -12.75 -2.99 4.48
N ASN A 705 -13.64 -3.97 4.24
CA ASN A 705 -14.93 -3.93 3.51
C ASN A 705 -14.92 -4.70 2.17
N LEU A 706 -13.77 -4.86 1.47
CA LEU A 706 -13.66 -5.58 0.18
C LEU A 706 -14.71 -5.19 -0.89
N SER A 707 -15.42 -4.08 -0.73
CA SER A 707 -16.45 -3.64 -1.67
C SER A 707 -15.85 -3.44 -3.07
N GLY A 708 -16.57 -3.93 -4.07
CA GLY A 708 -16.21 -3.86 -5.47
C GLY A 708 -15.13 -4.85 -5.92
N ARG A 709 -14.68 -5.75 -5.04
CA ARG A 709 -13.69 -6.78 -5.35
C ARG A 709 -14.34 -8.10 -5.75
N GLU A 710 -13.56 -8.97 -6.38
CA GLU A 710 -13.98 -10.34 -6.61
C GLU A 710 -13.73 -11.20 -5.37
N VAL A 711 -14.81 -11.67 -4.73
CA VAL A 711 -14.76 -12.49 -3.50
C VAL A 711 -15.42 -13.83 -3.76
N VAL A 712 -14.88 -14.89 -3.16
CA VAL A 712 -15.49 -16.22 -3.12
C VAL A 712 -15.99 -16.48 -1.71
N LEU A 713 -17.30 -16.66 -1.55
CA LEU A 713 -17.92 -17.07 -0.28
C LEU A 713 -18.11 -18.59 -0.25
N TYR A 714 -17.94 -19.19 0.92
CA TYR A 714 -18.16 -20.62 1.15
C TYR A 714 -19.33 -20.86 2.13
N PRO A 715 -19.96 -22.05 2.12
CA PRO A 715 -21.05 -22.37 3.04
C PRO A 715 -20.64 -22.21 4.51
N ALA A 716 -21.58 -21.76 5.34
CA ALA A 716 -21.40 -21.69 6.78
C ALA A 716 -21.46 -23.07 7.44
N THR A 717 -20.87 -23.17 8.63
CA THR A 717 -21.01 -24.26 9.59
C THR A 717 -21.88 -23.78 10.75
N ASN A 718 -22.75 -24.66 11.28
CA ASN A 718 -23.74 -24.35 12.33
C ASN A 718 -24.73 -23.23 11.97
N GLY A 719 -24.96 -22.99 10.68
CA GLY A 719 -25.89 -21.98 10.19
C GLY A 719 -25.93 -21.96 8.66
N THR A 720 -26.70 -21.03 8.10
CA THR A 720 -26.79 -20.77 6.67
C THR A 720 -26.31 -19.36 6.36
N LEU A 721 -25.32 -19.24 5.47
CA LEU A 721 -24.85 -17.96 4.94
C LEU A 721 -25.70 -17.56 3.74
N TYR A 722 -26.03 -16.28 3.62
CA TYR A 722 -26.76 -15.73 2.49
C TYR A 722 -25.98 -14.58 1.85
N TYR A 723 -26.08 -14.47 0.53
CA TYR A 723 -25.68 -13.29 -0.22
C TYR A 723 -26.88 -12.76 -1.00
N ASN A 724 -27.28 -11.52 -0.71
CA ASN A 724 -28.43 -10.87 -1.36
C ASN A 724 -29.71 -11.72 -1.26
N GLY A 725 -29.96 -12.31 -0.08
CA GLY A 725 -31.11 -13.18 0.20
C GLY A 725 -31.02 -14.60 -0.37
N THR A 726 -29.95 -14.98 -1.08
CA THR A 726 -29.77 -16.32 -1.63
C THR A 726 -28.78 -17.14 -0.79
N ALA A 727 -29.15 -18.35 -0.40
CA ALA A 727 -28.30 -19.23 0.42
C ALA A 727 -27.04 -19.67 -0.34
N VAL A 728 -25.89 -19.58 0.33
CA VAL A 728 -24.57 -20.01 -0.17
C VAL A 728 -24.38 -21.49 0.14
N ASN A 729 -24.92 -22.37 -0.72
CA ASN A 729 -24.85 -23.83 -0.54
C ASN A 729 -23.57 -24.47 -1.11
N SER A 730 -22.77 -23.71 -1.86
CA SER A 730 -21.47 -24.11 -2.40
C SER A 730 -20.62 -22.86 -2.65
N ALA A 731 -19.35 -23.01 -3.05
CA ALA A 731 -18.47 -21.87 -3.31
C ALA A 731 -19.09 -20.91 -4.35
N LEU A 732 -19.36 -19.67 -3.94
CA LEU A 732 -20.01 -18.64 -4.75
C LEU A 732 -19.01 -17.53 -5.07
N THR A 733 -18.66 -17.37 -6.34
CA THR A 733 -17.78 -16.27 -6.82
C THR A 733 -18.61 -15.04 -7.16
N ILE A 734 -18.20 -13.89 -6.61
CA ILE A 734 -18.93 -12.61 -6.69
C ILE A 734 -17.97 -11.55 -7.24
N PRO A 735 -18.04 -11.19 -8.54
CA PRO A 735 -17.08 -10.27 -9.18
C PRO A 735 -17.06 -8.83 -8.65
N ASN A 736 -18.19 -8.37 -8.09
CA ASN A 736 -18.37 -7.01 -7.57
C ASN A 736 -19.03 -7.13 -6.19
N PHE A 737 -18.25 -7.61 -5.22
CA PHE A 737 -18.72 -7.95 -3.89
C PHE A 737 -19.23 -6.72 -3.15
N ASP A 738 -20.36 -6.88 -2.47
CA ASP A 738 -20.99 -5.86 -1.64
C ASP A 738 -21.26 -6.51 -0.28
N PRO A 739 -20.41 -6.25 0.73
CA PRO A 739 -20.50 -6.98 2.00
C PRO A 739 -21.78 -6.67 2.78
N ASP A 740 -22.44 -5.54 2.53
CA ASP A 740 -23.70 -5.17 3.19
C ASP A 740 -24.86 -6.11 2.77
N LYS A 741 -24.65 -6.94 1.74
CA LYS A 741 -25.59 -7.99 1.31
C LYS A 741 -25.33 -9.35 1.95
N VAL A 742 -24.32 -9.46 2.82
CA VAL A 742 -24.04 -10.71 3.53
C VAL A 742 -24.84 -10.75 4.82
N THR A 743 -25.67 -11.77 4.91
CA THR A 743 -26.44 -12.08 6.11
C THR A 743 -26.21 -13.54 6.50
N ILE A 744 -26.38 -13.86 7.78
CA ILE A 744 -26.16 -15.19 8.32
C ILE A 744 -27.27 -15.55 9.32
N ASP A 745 -27.69 -16.80 9.27
CA ASP A 745 -28.74 -17.38 10.11
C ASP A 745 -28.18 -18.60 10.84
N PRO A 746 -28.25 -18.67 12.18
CA PRO A 746 -27.79 -19.83 12.95
C PRO A 746 -28.72 -21.05 12.90
N VAL A 747 -29.67 -21.11 11.94
CA VAL A 747 -30.66 -22.17 11.63
C VAL A 747 -30.65 -23.38 12.57
N GLY A 748 -31.75 -23.54 13.30
CA GLY A 748 -32.03 -24.74 14.11
C GLY A 748 -31.67 -24.64 15.59
N THR A 749 -31.44 -23.43 16.09
CA THR A 749 -31.19 -23.16 17.52
C THR A 749 -32.30 -22.28 18.09
N SER A 750 -32.79 -22.60 19.30
CA SER A 750 -33.69 -21.71 20.06
C SER A 750 -32.94 -20.40 20.37
N VAL A 751 -33.69 -19.30 20.49
CA VAL A 751 -33.17 -17.99 20.96
C VAL A 751 -32.47 -18.11 22.32
N LEU A 752 -32.79 -19.15 23.10
CA LEU A 752 -32.25 -19.42 24.43
C LEU A 752 -30.88 -20.12 24.41
N ASN A 753 -30.40 -20.56 23.23
CA ASN A 753 -29.12 -21.25 23.10
C ASN A 753 -28.09 -20.35 22.41
N SER A 754 -26.87 -20.40 22.93
CA SER A 754 -25.75 -19.72 22.27
C SER A 754 -25.17 -20.61 21.17
N VAL A 755 -24.79 -20.01 20.05
CA VAL A 755 -24.27 -20.75 18.89
C VAL A 755 -23.19 -19.97 18.18
N GLU A 756 -22.06 -20.64 17.93
CA GLU A 756 -21.00 -20.07 17.12
C GLU A 756 -21.15 -20.57 15.69
N THR A 757 -21.43 -19.62 14.79
CA THR A 757 -21.44 -19.87 13.35
C THR A 757 -20.12 -19.44 12.75
N THR A 758 -19.63 -20.21 11.78
CA THR A 758 -18.41 -19.87 11.05
C THR A 758 -18.63 -20.02 9.56
N PHE A 759 -18.01 -19.17 8.77
CA PHE A 759 -17.94 -19.34 7.32
C PHE A 759 -16.56 -18.91 6.82
N GLU A 760 -16.22 -19.31 5.60
CA GLU A 760 -14.95 -18.94 4.98
C GLU A 760 -15.18 -18.00 3.79
N PHE A 761 -14.17 -17.19 3.48
CA PHE A 761 -14.09 -16.44 2.23
C PHE A 761 -12.66 -16.42 1.67
N SER A 762 -12.54 -16.20 0.37
CA SER A 762 -11.28 -15.89 -0.32
C SER A 762 -11.46 -14.62 -1.17
N VAL A 763 -10.38 -13.87 -1.37
CA VAL A 763 -10.37 -12.71 -2.27
C VAL A 763 -9.53 -13.02 -3.51
N LYS A 764 -9.91 -12.45 -4.65
CA LYS A 764 -9.08 -12.44 -5.85
C LYS A 764 -8.51 -11.05 -6.13
N ASP A 765 -7.28 -11.03 -6.59
CA ASP A 765 -6.61 -9.81 -7.05
C ASP A 765 -6.86 -9.49 -8.53
N ASN A 766 -6.24 -8.40 -8.98
CA ASN A 766 -6.33 -7.95 -10.38
C ASN A 766 -5.61 -8.90 -11.36
N ALA A 767 -4.62 -9.67 -10.90
CA ALA A 767 -3.94 -10.73 -11.65
C ALA A 767 -4.74 -12.07 -11.69
N SER A 768 -5.94 -12.07 -11.11
CA SER A 768 -6.85 -13.22 -10.95
C SER A 768 -6.30 -14.35 -10.07
N VAL A 769 -5.40 -14.03 -9.15
CA VAL A 769 -4.85 -14.95 -8.16
C VAL A 769 -5.76 -14.95 -6.93
N THR A 770 -6.03 -16.15 -6.38
CA THR A 770 -6.96 -16.32 -5.24
C THR A 770 -6.19 -16.52 -3.95
N SER A 771 -6.58 -15.80 -2.89
CA SER A 771 -6.02 -15.97 -1.55
C SER A 771 -6.29 -17.36 -0.97
N ALA A 772 -5.51 -17.74 0.06
CA ALA A 772 -5.98 -18.77 0.99
C ALA A 772 -7.32 -18.34 1.63
N LYS A 773 -8.09 -19.32 2.12
CA LYS A 773 -9.35 -19.03 2.79
C LYS A 773 -9.12 -18.39 4.15
N ALA A 774 -9.92 -17.39 4.48
CA ALA A 774 -10.02 -16.82 5.81
C ALA A 774 -11.36 -17.20 6.44
N THR A 775 -11.34 -17.44 7.75
CA THR A 775 -12.52 -17.76 8.55
C THR A 775 -13.10 -16.50 9.17
N VAL A 776 -14.41 -16.32 9.03
CA VAL A 776 -15.20 -15.37 9.79
C VAL A 776 -16.00 -16.14 10.83
N THR A 777 -15.79 -15.81 12.09
CA THR A 777 -16.55 -16.35 13.22
C THR A 777 -17.61 -15.33 13.65
N VAL A 778 -18.87 -15.75 13.67
CA VAL A 778 -20.01 -14.94 14.12
C VAL A 778 -20.67 -15.66 15.31
N PRO A 779 -20.32 -15.26 16.54
CA PRO A 779 -20.93 -15.80 17.74
C PRO A 779 -22.32 -15.17 17.95
N PHE A 780 -23.32 -16.02 18.20
CA PHE A 780 -24.66 -15.64 18.62
C PHE A 780 -24.85 -15.94 20.11
N ARG A 781 -25.26 -14.95 20.89
CA ARG A 781 -25.55 -15.05 22.33
C ARG A 781 -27.00 -15.48 22.53
N ALA A 782 -27.23 -16.40 23.46
CA ALA A 782 -28.57 -16.69 23.96
C ALA A 782 -29.25 -15.42 24.51
N VAL A 783 -30.56 -15.32 24.32
CA VAL A 783 -31.44 -14.46 25.11
C VAL A 783 -31.55 -15.07 26.51
N LEU A 784 -31.32 -14.25 27.53
CA LEU A 784 -31.56 -14.61 28.93
C LEU A 784 -32.88 -13.98 29.35
N VAL A 785 -33.62 -14.67 30.21
CA VAL A 785 -34.86 -14.15 30.79
C VAL A 785 -34.78 -14.32 32.29
N ALA A 786 -34.63 -13.20 33.01
CA ALA A 786 -34.75 -13.15 34.46
C ALA A 786 -36.23 -12.98 34.82
N ILE A 787 -36.72 -13.70 35.83
CA ILE A 787 -38.13 -13.69 36.24
C ILE A 787 -38.22 -13.33 37.71
N ASP A 788 -39.20 -12.49 38.04
CA ASP A 788 -39.35 -12.04 39.42
C ASP A 788 -39.62 -13.23 40.36
N ASP A 789 -38.95 -13.19 41.51
CA ASP A 789 -38.99 -14.20 42.55
C ASP A 789 -39.73 -13.69 43.77
N ILE A 790 -40.44 -14.59 44.44
CA ILE A 790 -41.12 -14.31 45.70
C ILE A 790 -40.49 -15.12 46.82
N ASN A 791 -40.64 -14.66 48.06
CA ASN A 791 -40.40 -15.46 49.26
C ASN A 791 -41.16 -14.87 50.44
N GLN A 792 -41.26 -15.64 51.51
CA GLN A 792 -41.91 -15.24 52.73
C GLN A 792 -41.24 -15.88 53.95
N THR A 793 -41.25 -15.18 55.08
CA THR A 793 -40.67 -15.71 56.31
C THR A 793 -41.40 -15.20 57.55
N PRO A 794 -41.49 -15.99 58.64
CA PRO A 794 -41.99 -15.47 59.90
C PRO A 794 -41.06 -14.36 60.43
N GLN A 795 -41.63 -13.43 61.20
CA GLN A 795 -40.87 -12.45 61.96
C GLN A 795 -39.75 -13.14 62.76
N ASP A 796 -38.59 -12.48 62.81
CA ASP A 796 -37.37 -12.94 63.49
C ASP A 796 -36.71 -14.21 62.93
N MET A 797 -37.25 -14.80 61.85
CA MET A 797 -36.68 -16.00 61.23
C MET A 797 -35.93 -15.68 59.92
N ALA A 798 -34.77 -16.30 59.73
CA ALA A 798 -34.06 -16.24 58.47
C ALA A 798 -34.71 -17.19 57.44
N VAL A 799 -34.58 -16.87 56.16
CA VAL A 799 -35.06 -17.70 55.05
C VAL A 799 -34.03 -17.80 53.95
N ASP A 800 -33.95 -18.98 53.35
CA ASP A 800 -33.12 -19.27 52.18
C ASP A 800 -33.99 -19.35 50.92
N GLY A 801 -33.41 -19.02 49.77
CA GLY A 801 -34.04 -19.18 48.46
C GLY A 801 -33.00 -19.17 47.34
N ASN A 802 -33.46 -19.22 46.09
CA ASN A 802 -32.59 -19.14 44.91
C ASN A 802 -33.32 -18.41 43.78
N VAL A 803 -32.80 -17.26 43.36
CA VAL A 803 -33.42 -16.43 42.31
C VAL A 803 -33.28 -17.00 40.90
N LEU A 804 -32.51 -18.08 40.70
CA LEU A 804 -32.28 -18.66 39.37
C LEU A 804 -33.19 -19.85 39.08
N THR A 805 -34.18 -20.16 39.92
CA THR A 805 -34.95 -21.41 39.76
C THR A 805 -35.88 -21.40 38.57
N ASN A 806 -36.56 -20.29 38.31
CA ASN A 806 -37.47 -20.09 37.18
C ASN A 806 -36.84 -19.28 36.03
N ASP A 807 -35.64 -18.73 36.25
CA ASP A 807 -34.87 -18.03 35.22
C ASP A 807 -34.50 -18.92 34.03
N VAL A 808 -34.58 -18.34 32.83
CA VAL A 808 -34.32 -19.06 31.58
C VAL A 808 -32.99 -18.63 30.98
N GLY A 809 -32.09 -19.59 30.79
CA GLY A 809 -30.89 -19.42 29.98
C GLY A 809 -29.75 -20.37 30.32
N GLU A 810 -28.73 -20.39 29.45
CA GLU A 810 -27.57 -21.27 29.63
C GLU A 810 -26.56 -20.68 30.64
N SER A 811 -26.18 -21.47 31.65
CA SER A 811 -25.11 -21.13 32.62
C SER A 811 -25.31 -19.78 33.32
N LEU A 812 -26.51 -19.57 33.85
CA LEU A 812 -26.89 -18.34 34.54
C LEU A 812 -26.04 -18.10 35.79
N LEU A 813 -25.63 -16.85 35.97
CA LEU A 813 -24.97 -16.36 37.17
C LEU A 813 -25.54 -15.00 37.54
N VAL A 814 -25.76 -14.78 38.83
CA VAL A 814 -26.07 -13.43 39.35
C VAL A 814 -24.79 -12.60 39.33
N THR A 815 -24.85 -11.45 38.66
CA THR A 815 -23.70 -10.54 38.47
C THR A 815 -23.82 -9.24 39.27
N GLY A 816 -25.03 -8.89 39.71
CA GLY A 816 -25.29 -7.73 40.53
C GLY A 816 -26.67 -7.77 41.14
N ALA A 817 -26.87 -6.96 42.18
CA ALA A 817 -28.18 -6.65 42.72
C ALA A 817 -28.22 -5.24 43.29
N SER A 818 -29.41 -4.68 43.43
CA SER A 818 -29.61 -3.33 43.96
C SER A 818 -31.02 -3.11 44.48
N GLN A 819 -31.11 -2.27 45.51
CA GLN A 819 -32.30 -1.45 45.78
C GLN A 819 -31.96 0.02 45.46
N ALA A 820 -32.28 0.97 46.35
CA ALA A 820 -31.74 2.33 46.32
C ALA A 820 -30.20 2.40 46.42
N SER A 821 -29.53 1.31 46.78
CA SER A 821 -28.08 1.16 46.81
C SER A 821 -27.67 -0.20 46.25
N THR A 822 -26.44 -0.31 45.76
CA THR A 822 -25.88 -1.57 45.26
C THR A 822 -25.78 -2.61 46.38
N ILE A 823 -26.19 -3.83 46.09
CA ILE A 823 -26.03 -5.03 46.90
C ILE A 823 -24.93 -5.88 46.24
N PRO A 824 -23.69 -5.87 46.75
CA PRO A 824 -22.63 -6.69 46.18
C PRO A 824 -22.92 -8.18 46.40
N VAL A 825 -22.79 -8.98 45.33
CA VAL A 825 -22.92 -10.44 45.44
C VAL A 825 -21.88 -11.02 46.43
N ASN A 826 -22.24 -12.13 47.07
CA ASN A 826 -21.48 -12.83 48.12
C ASN A 826 -21.16 -11.94 49.35
N THR A 827 -21.87 -10.83 49.54
CA THR A 827 -21.65 -9.88 50.65
C THR A 827 -22.93 -9.64 51.42
N LEU A 828 -22.88 -9.79 52.74
CA LEU A 828 -24.00 -9.47 53.61
C LEU A 828 -24.29 -7.96 53.56
N THR A 829 -25.50 -7.59 53.16
CA THR A 829 -25.91 -6.20 52.93
C THR A 829 -27.23 -5.91 53.62
N GLN A 830 -27.37 -4.72 54.23
CA GLN A 830 -28.63 -4.27 54.82
C GLN A 830 -29.62 -3.83 53.73
N VAL A 831 -30.90 -4.15 53.93
CA VAL A 831 -31.98 -3.84 53.00
C VAL A 831 -33.07 -3.03 53.70
N SER A 832 -33.74 -2.19 52.92
CA SER A 832 -34.88 -1.38 53.36
C SER A 832 -36.19 -2.07 53.04
N GLY A 833 -37.29 -1.63 53.64
CA GLY A 833 -38.63 -2.17 53.41
C GLY A 833 -39.74 -1.26 53.92
N ILE A 834 -40.96 -1.76 53.87
CA ILE A 834 -42.17 -1.11 54.37
C ILE A 834 -42.76 -2.04 55.43
N ASN A 835 -42.96 -1.54 56.65
CA ASN A 835 -43.56 -2.35 57.70
C ASN A 835 -45.09 -2.52 57.49
N SER A 836 -45.72 -3.42 58.23
CA SER A 836 -47.17 -3.69 58.16
C SER A 836 -48.09 -2.47 58.39
N ASN A 837 -47.55 -1.33 58.88
CA ASN A 837 -48.29 -0.07 59.02
C ASN A 837 -48.10 0.88 57.82
N GLY A 838 -47.48 0.43 56.74
CA GLY A 838 -47.17 1.25 55.56
C GLY A 838 -46.03 2.26 55.77
N THR A 839 -45.19 2.08 56.79
CA THR A 839 -44.08 3.00 57.09
C THR A 839 -42.77 2.47 56.53
N VAL A 840 -42.01 3.32 55.83
CA VAL A 840 -40.67 2.98 55.33
C VAL A 840 -39.69 2.74 56.49
N VAL A 841 -39.02 1.60 56.46
CA VAL A 841 -37.98 1.17 57.40
C VAL A 841 -36.65 1.04 56.66
N ASN A 842 -35.67 1.87 57.03
CA ASN A 842 -34.36 1.90 56.35
C ASN A 842 -33.53 0.62 56.56
N ASN A 843 -33.79 -0.13 57.63
CA ASN A 843 -33.13 -1.40 57.94
C ASN A 843 -34.19 -2.43 58.32
N ALA A 844 -34.78 -3.06 57.31
CA ALA A 844 -35.77 -4.14 57.46
C ALA A 844 -35.08 -5.50 57.72
N GLY A 845 -33.82 -5.65 57.33
CA GLY A 845 -33.04 -6.86 57.52
C GLY A 845 -31.72 -6.82 56.78
N SER A 846 -31.07 -7.98 56.66
CA SER A 846 -29.85 -8.17 55.87
C SER A 846 -29.95 -9.38 54.96
N ILE A 847 -29.41 -9.27 53.75
CA ILE A 847 -29.37 -10.33 52.74
C ILE A 847 -27.94 -10.63 52.32
N ILE A 848 -27.63 -11.91 52.05
CA ILE A 848 -26.47 -12.33 51.27
C ILE A 848 -26.97 -13.05 50.02
N LEU A 849 -26.75 -12.46 48.84
CA LEU A 849 -27.10 -13.04 47.53
C LEU A 849 -25.82 -13.52 46.84
N ASN A 850 -25.76 -14.79 46.46
CA ASN A 850 -24.57 -15.41 45.89
C ASN A 850 -24.64 -15.46 44.35
N THR A 851 -23.48 -15.65 43.71
CA THR A 851 -23.39 -15.70 42.24
C THR A 851 -24.14 -16.87 41.60
N ASN A 852 -24.40 -17.93 42.37
CA ASN A 852 -25.19 -19.09 41.93
C ASN A 852 -26.70 -18.93 42.19
N GLY A 853 -27.17 -17.72 42.48
CA GLY A 853 -28.57 -17.41 42.75
C GLY A 853 -29.03 -17.64 44.17
N THR A 854 -28.34 -18.49 44.95
CA THR A 854 -28.73 -18.76 46.33
C THR A 854 -28.64 -17.51 47.20
N TYR A 855 -29.62 -17.28 48.06
CA TYR A 855 -29.60 -16.20 49.03
C TYR A 855 -30.06 -16.65 50.41
N THR A 856 -29.62 -15.92 51.43
CA THR A 856 -30.17 -15.96 52.78
C THR A 856 -30.58 -14.55 53.18
N PHE A 857 -31.85 -14.36 53.53
CA PHE A 857 -32.36 -13.14 54.13
C PHE A 857 -32.60 -13.34 55.62
N THR A 858 -32.24 -12.35 56.43
CA THR A 858 -32.49 -12.33 57.89
C THR A 858 -33.14 -11.00 58.25
N PRO A 859 -34.42 -10.99 58.67
CA PRO A 859 -35.09 -9.76 59.09
C PRO A 859 -34.43 -9.19 60.34
N VAL A 860 -34.49 -7.87 60.52
CA VAL A 860 -34.13 -7.26 61.80
C VAL A 860 -35.18 -7.66 62.84
N SER A 861 -34.76 -7.82 64.09
CA SER A 861 -35.68 -8.30 65.11
C SER A 861 -36.90 -7.37 65.28
N GLY A 862 -38.10 -7.96 65.29
CA GLY A 862 -39.38 -7.27 65.40
C GLY A 862 -39.88 -6.60 64.12
N PHE A 863 -39.20 -6.77 62.98
CA PHE A 863 -39.72 -6.32 61.69
C PHE A 863 -40.82 -7.26 61.19
N SER A 864 -41.88 -6.68 60.63
CA SER A 864 -42.93 -7.36 59.87
C SER A 864 -43.40 -6.41 58.77
N GLY A 865 -43.74 -6.95 57.61
CA GLY A 865 -44.01 -6.23 56.37
C GLY A 865 -43.10 -6.69 55.23
N THR A 866 -43.12 -5.98 54.10
CA THR A 866 -42.43 -6.37 52.86
C THR A 866 -41.11 -5.63 52.74
N ILE A 867 -40.05 -6.29 52.28
CA ILE A 867 -38.82 -5.58 51.93
C ILE A 867 -39.04 -4.76 50.64
N ASN A 868 -38.23 -3.74 50.40
CA ASN A 868 -38.28 -3.08 49.10
C ASN A 868 -37.73 -4.06 48.04
N PRO A 869 -38.38 -4.17 46.86
CA PRO A 869 -37.92 -4.99 45.74
C PRO A 869 -36.41 -4.96 45.51
N ILE A 870 -35.75 -6.12 45.53
CA ILE A 870 -34.33 -6.24 45.18
C ILE A 870 -34.22 -6.55 43.69
N THR A 871 -33.81 -5.59 42.88
CA THR A 871 -33.51 -5.85 41.47
C THR A 871 -32.17 -6.58 41.36
N TYR A 872 -32.15 -7.82 40.87
CA TYR A 872 -30.95 -8.57 40.56
C TYR A 872 -30.70 -8.63 39.05
N SER A 873 -29.45 -8.89 38.67
CA SER A 873 -29.03 -9.00 37.27
C SER A 873 -28.36 -10.33 37.02
N ILE A 874 -28.86 -11.08 36.05
CA ILE A 874 -28.24 -12.32 35.59
C ILE A 874 -27.37 -12.06 34.38
N ALA A 875 -26.33 -12.86 34.22
CA ALA A 875 -25.56 -12.93 32.99
C ALA A 875 -25.08 -14.36 32.73
N ASN A 876 -24.74 -14.63 31.47
CA ASN A 876 -24.04 -15.86 31.11
C ASN A 876 -22.58 -15.58 30.72
N SER A 877 -21.80 -16.64 30.56
CA SER A 877 -20.38 -16.57 30.14
C SER A 877 -20.18 -15.92 28.76
N LEU A 878 -21.26 -15.82 27.99
CA LEU A 878 -21.30 -15.20 26.66
C LEU A 878 -22.00 -13.85 26.69
N GLY A 879 -22.03 -13.15 27.83
CA GLY A 879 -22.37 -11.73 27.96
C GLY A 879 -23.81 -11.31 27.61
N GLY A 880 -24.76 -12.24 27.53
CA GLY A 880 -26.19 -11.90 27.67
C GLY A 880 -26.46 -11.44 29.10
N THR A 881 -27.40 -10.51 29.29
CA THR A 881 -27.80 -10.00 30.61
C THR A 881 -29.29 -9.73 30.65
N ASP A 882 -29.93 -9.97 31.80
CA ASP A 882 -31.31 -9.55 32.08
C ASP A 882 -31.47 -9.21 33.56
N THR A 883 -32.59 -8.60 33.95
CA THR A 883 -32.87 -8.19 35.33
C THR A 883 -34.29 -8.52 35.77
N ALA A 884 -34.43 -8.97 37.02
CA ALA A 884 -35.69 -9.23 37.68
C ALA A 884 -35.63 -8.79 39.15
N ILE A 885 -36.73 -8.93 39.86
CA ILE A 885 -36.93 -8.51 41.24
C ILE A 885 -37.07 -9.73 42.15
N LEU A 886 -36.41 -9.70 43.30
CA LEU A 886 -36.72 -10.54 44.44
C LEU A 886 -37.55 -9.75 45.45
N ASP A 887 -38.76 -10.23 45.73
CA ASP A 887 -39.61 -9.73 46.81
C ASP A 887 -39.68 -10.71 47.99
N ILE A 888 -39.70 -10.19 49.22
CA ILE A 888 -39.74 -10.98 50.45
C ILE A 888 -40.71 -10.36 51.46
N VAL A 889 -41.72 -11.14 51.85
CA VAL A 889 -42.70 -10.76 52.88
C VAL A 889 -42.30 -11.32 54.25
N VAL A 890 -42.24 -10.47 55.28
CA VAL A 890 -42.00 -10.87 56.67
C VAL A 890 -43.31 -10.86 57.46
N ILE A 891 -43.82 -12.05 57.76
CA ILE A 891 -45.15 -12.27 58.31
C ILE A 891 -45.09 -12.22 59.85
N PRO A 892 -45.94 -11.40 60.51
CA PRO A 892 -45.98 -11.37 61.98
C PRO A 892 -46.46 -12.71 62.56
N PRO A 893 -46.20 -12.98 63.86
CA PRO A 893 -46.77 -14.15 64.53
C PRO A 893 -48.30 -14.16 64.50
N SER A 894 -48.90 -15.32 64.26
CA SER A 894 -50.36 -15.48 64.23
C SER A 894 -50.98 -15.31 65.61
N SER A 895 -52.16 -14.70 65.66
CA SER A 895 -52.97 -14.51 66.87
C SER A 895 -54.20 -15.42 66.87
N THR A 896 -55.12 -15.22 67.82
CA THR A 896 -56.42 -15.93 67.84
C THR A 896 -57.53 -15.16 67.09
N GLY A 897 -57.19 -14.01 66.50
CA GLY A 897 -58.09 -13.23 65.65
C GLY A 897 -57.89 -13.57 64.17
N ASN A 898 -58.62 -12.87 63.31
CA ASN A 898 -58.42 -12.94 61.87
C ASN A 898 -57.11 -12.24 61.48
N GLU A 899 -56.23 -12.96 60.80
CA GLU A 899 -55.02 -12.46 60.18
C GLU A 899 -55.33 -11.96 58.75
N PRO A 900 -54.63 -10.93 58.24
CA PRO A 900 -54.80 -10.52 56.86
C PRO A 900 -54.28 -11.60 55.90
N PRO A 901 -54.84 -11.67 54.68
CA PRO A 901 -54.28 -12.53 53.64
C PRO A 901 -52.87 -12.04 53.26
N ILE A 902 -52.11 -12.92 52.61
CA ILE A 902 -50.77 -12.63 52.08
C ILE A 902 -50.85 -12.79 50.57
N ALA A 903 -50.81 -11.66 49.87
CA ALA A 903 -50.77 -11.60 48.42
C ALA A 903 -49.32 -11.75 47.94
N GLN A 904 -49.12 -12.45 46.83
CA GLN A 904 -47.81 -12.67 46.22
C GLN A 904 -47.86 -12.24 44.76
N ASP A 905 -46.84 -11.53 44.30
CA ASP A 905 -46.80 -11.06 42.91
C ASP A 905 -46.91 -12.24 41.91
N ASP A 906 -47.75 -12.05 40.89
CA ASP A 906 -47.95 -13.02 39.82
C ASP A 906 -46.98 -12.75 38.68
N ASN A 907 -46.09 -13.70 38.42
CA ASN A 907 -45.14 -13.61 37.32
C ASN A 907 -45.51 -14.60 36.23
N VAL A 908 -45.86 -14.11 35.05
CA VAL A 908 -46.48 -14.94 34.02
C VAL A 908 -45.79 -14.76 32.70
N ARG A 909 -45.47 -15.88 32.06
CA ARG A 909 -44.82 -15.92 30.76
C ARG A 909 -45.76 -16.53 29.74
N THR A 910 -45.79 -15.96 28.53
CA THR A 910 -46.50 -16.54 27.38
C THR A 910 -45.71 -16.32 26.10
N LYS A 911 -46.20 -16.85 24.98
CA LYS A 911 -45.56 -16.67 23.67
C LYS A 911 -46.26 -15.63 22.82
N LEU A 912 -45.49 -15.10 21.88
CA LEU A 912 -45.95 -14.20 20.84
C LEU A 912 -47.24 -14.73 20.17
N ASN A 913 -48.26 -13.87 20.09
CA ASN A 913 -49.56 -14.16 19.48
C ASN A 913 -50.41 -15.25 20.17
N THR A 914 -50.04 -15.70 21.37
CA THR A 914 -50.76 -16.75 22.10
C THR A 914 -51.63 -16.16 23.20
N GLN A 915 -52.93 -16.40 23.14
CA GLN A 915 -53.85 -16.08 24.24
C GLN A 915 -53.74 -17.15 25.32
N PHE A 916 -53.78 -16.74 26.59
CA PHE A 916 -53.82 -17.67 27.72
C PHE A 916 -54.79 -17.22 28.82
N THR A 917 -55.01 -18.09 29.81
CA THR A 917 -55.90 -17.88 30.95
C THR A 917 -55.25 -18.40 32.22
N SER A 918 -55.34 -17.66 33.31
CA SER A 918 -54.85 -18.06 34.64
C SER A 918 -55.66 -17.37 35.75
N ASN A 919 -55.19 -17.41 36.99
CA ASN A 919 -55.80 -16.82 38.17
C ASN A 919 -54.75 -16.15 39.06
N VAL A 920 -54.99 -14.89 39.45
CA VAL A 920 -54.07 -14.13 40.35
C VAL A 920 -54.09 -14.60 41.81
N LEU A 921 -55.08 -15.41 42.19
CA LEU A 921 -55.22 -15.92 43.57
C LEU A 921 -54.50 -17.26 43.78
N SER A 922 -53.73 -17.73 42.80
CA SER A 922 -53.19 -19.10 42.78
C SER A 922 -52.00 -19.31 43.71
N ASN A 923 -51.17 -18.28 43.88
CA ASN A 923 -50.00 -18.21 44.76
C ASN A 923 -50.26 -17.40 46.05
N ASP A 924 -51.45 -16.84 46.19
CA ASP A 924 -51.90 -16.13 47.39
C ASP A 924 -52.32 -17.10 48.51
N SER A 925 -52.16 -16.69 49.77
CA SER A 925 -52.55 -17.50 50.91
C SER A 925 -53.19 -16.70 52.03
N ASP A 926 -53.89 -17.39 52.92
CA ASP A 926 -54.49 -16.80 54.12
C ASP A 926 -54.07 -17.64 55.34
N PRO A 927 -53.46 -17.06 56.38
CA PRO A 927 -53.03 -17.82 57.55
C PRO A 927 -54.17 -18.55 58.27
N ASP A 928 -55.41 -18.08 58.17
CA ASP A 928 -56.59 -18.71 58.77
C ASP A 928 -57.29 -19.70 57.82
N GLY A 929 -56.87 -19.73 56.56
CA GLY A 929 -57.44 -20.56 55.50
C GLY A 929 -58.76 -20.01 54.93
N ASP A 930 -59.00 -18.71 55.06
CA ASP A 930 -60.19 -18.06 54.54
C ASP A 930 -60.16 -17.92 52.99
N PRO A 931 -61.33 -17.99 52.30
CA PRO A 931 -61.38 -17.81 50.84
C PRO A 931 -61.05 -16.39 50.40
N LEU A 932 -60.21 -16.26 49.37
CA LEU A 932 -59.75 -14.98 48.84
C LEU A 932 -60.60 -14.49 47.65
N THR A 933 -60.75 -13.16 47.51
CA THR A 933 -61.39 -12.48 46.37
C THR A 933 -60.67 -11.21 45.98
N VAL A 934 -60.70 -10.84 44.69
CA VAL A 934 -60.13 -9.58 44.19
C VAL A 934 -61.17 -8.47 44.32
N ILE A 935 -60.85 -7.42 45.07
CA ILE A 935 -61.77 -6.31 45.38
C ILE A 935 -61.49 -5.04 44.57
N SER A 936 -60.26 -4.86 44.08
CA SER A 936 -59.90 -3.76 43.17
C SER A 936 -58.63 -4.07 42.39
N ALA A 937 -58.47 -3.46 41.22
CA ALA A 937 -57.24 -3.47 40.44
C ALA A 937 -57.06 -2.14 39.66
N THR A 938 -55.86 -1.90 39.13
CA THR A 938 -55.59 -0.74 38.26
C THR A 938 -56.34 -0.83 36.92
N VAL A 939 -56.74 -2.03 36.52
CA VAL A 939 -57.68 -2.29 35.43
C VAL A 939 -59.11 -2.50 35.98
N PRO A 940 -60.18 -2.08 35.26
CA PRO A 940 -61.55 -2.32 35.69
C PRO A 940 -61.89 -3.83 35.74
N LEU A 941 -62.33 -4.30 36.90
CA LEU A 941 -62.79 -5.69 37.07
C LEU A 941 -64.04 -5.98 36.20
N GLY A 942 -64.06 -7.16 35.58
CA GLY A 942 -65.17 -7.64 34.76
C GLY A 942 -65.25 -7.06 33.34
N PHE A 943 -64.23 -6.32 32.88
CA PHE A 943 -64.17 -5.74 31.53
C PHE A 943 -62.86 -6.11 30.82
N THR A 944 -62.93 -6.27 29.50
CA THR A 944 -61.73 -6.38 28.66
C THR A 944 -61.21 -4.99 28.32
N VAL A 945 -59.95 -4.71 28.65
CA VAL A 945 -59.28 -3.41 28.39
C VAL A 945 -57.95 -3.59 27.68
N GLN A 946 -57.51 -2.56 26.93
CA GLN A 946 -56.18 -2.53 26.34
C GLN A 946 -55.13 -2.16 27.39
N VAL A 947 -53.99 -2.82 27.36
CA VAL A 947 -52.84 -2.52 28.23
C VAL A 947 -51.63 -2.06 27.42
N SER A 948 -50.81 -1.21 28.03
CA SER A 948 -49.50 -0.78 27.52
C SER A 948 -48.39 -1.61 28.13
N GLY A 949 -47.20 -1.54 27.54
CA GLY A 949 -46.01 -2.25 28.01
C GLY A 949 -44.74 -1.66 27.45
N VAL A 950 -43.68 -2.45 27.46
CA VAL A 950 -42.38 -2.17 26.86
C VAL A 950 -41.95 -3.33 25.96
N ASP A 951 -41.26 -3.04 24.87
CA ASP A 951 -40.62 -4.07 24.04
C ASP A 951 -39.30 -4.57 24.65
N THR A 952 -38.65 -5.55 24.01
CA THR A 952 -37.37 -6.13 24.44
C THR A 952 -36.20 -5.15 24.48
N GLU A 953 -36.33 -3.98 23.84
CA GLU A 953 -35.35 -2.90 23.90
C GLU A 953 -35.71 -1.83 24.94
N GLY A 954 -36.80 -2.02 25.69
CA GLY A 954 -37.29 -1.10 26.71
C GLY A 954 -38.07 0.11 26.16
N ASN A 955 -38.46 0.10 24.88
CA ASN A 955 -39.29 1.18 24.32
C ASN A 955 -40.74 0.99 24.73
N ALA A 956 -41.43 2.09 25.06
CA ALA A 956 -42.84 2.05 25.42
C ALA A 956 -43.73 1.64 24.24
N VAL A 957 -44.57 0.62 24.45
CA VAL A 957 -45.58 0.13 23.50
C VAL A 957 -46.97 0.46 24.03
N SER A 958 -47.70 1.32 23.31
CA SER A 958 -49.03 1.78 23.74
C SER A 958 -50.12 0.70 23.69
N ASN A 959 -49.92 -0.34 22.87
CA ASN A 959 -50.84 -1.47 22.72
C ASN A 959 -50.06 -2.78 22.79
N ALA A 960 -49.81 -3.27 24.01
CA ALA A 960 -49.17 -4.55 24.25
C ALA A 960 -50.17 -5.72 24.11
N GLY A 961 -51.47 -5.47 24.30
CA GLY A 961 -52.52 -6.48 24.22
C GLY A 961 -53.80 -6.05 24.91
N THR A 962 -54.69 -7.01 25.15
CA THR A 962 -55.92 -6.82 25.94
C THR A 962 -56.01 -7.80 27.10
N ILE A 963 -56.52 -7.34 28.25
CA ILE A 963 -56.74 -8.16 29.44
C ILE A 963 -58.17 -8.06 29.97
N PHE A 964 -58.73 -9.17 30.46
CA PHE A 964 -59.92 -9.23 31.31
C PHE A 964 -59.50 -9.78 32.67
N LEU A 965 -59.92 -9.17 33.79
CA LEU A 965 -59.69 -9.65 35.16
C LEU A 965 -61.03 -9.70 35.93
N GLY A 966 -61.37 -10.86 36.50
CA GLY A 966 -62.57 -11.09 37.31
C GLY A 966 -62.37 -10.85 38.82
N ASP A 967 -63.48 -10.75 39.55
CA ASP A 967 -63.50 -10.65 41.03
C ASP A 967 -63.09 -11.96 41.72
N ASN A 968 -63.24 -13.09 41.03
CA ASN A 968 -62.74 -14.41 41.43
C ASN A 968 -61.25 -14.64 41.08
N GLY A 969 -60.55 -13.59 40.63
CA GLY A 969 -59.13 -13.62 40.25
C GLY A 969 -58.82 -14.20 38.86
N SER A 970 -59.79 -14.83 38.18
CA SER A 970 -59.53 -15.37 36.84
C SER A 970 -59.30 -14.25 35.83
N TYR A 971 -58.26 -14.39 35.01
CA TYR A 971 -57.94 -13.43 33.96
C TYR A 971 -57.62 -14.09 32.62
N VAL A 972 -57.84 -13.33 31.54
CA VAL A 972 -57.53 -13.72 30.16
C VAL A 972 -56.70 -12.62 29.53
N PHE A 973 -55.52 -12.96 29.02
CA PHE A 973 -54.66 -12.04 28.30
C PHE A 973 -54.47 -12.47 26.84
N THR A 974 -54.59 -11.52 25.92
CA THR A 974 -54.33 -11.69 24.49
C THR A 974 -53.28 -10.67 24.05
N PRO A 975 -52.04 -11.09 23.71
CA PRO A 975 -51.02 -10.21 23.17
C PRO A 975 -51.47 -9.56 21.85
N SER A 976 -51.06 -8.31 21.62
CA SER A 976 -51.18 -7.70 20.29
C SER A 976 -50.29 -8.42 19.27
N THR A 977 -50.74 -8.50 18.02
CA THR A 977 -49.98 -9.21 16.98
C THR A 977 -48.58 -8.63 16.82
N GLY A 978 -47.56 -9.49 16.92
CA GLY A 978 -46.15 -9.09 16.81
C GLY A 978 -45.53 -8.52 18.08
N PHE A 979 -46.27 -8.38 19.18
CA PHE A 979 -45.73 -7.85 20.44
C PHE A 979 -44.89 -8.91 21.18
N VAL A 980 -43.65 -8.55 21.50
CA VAL A 980 -42.73 -9.29 22.38
C VAL A 980 -42.20 -8.28 23.39
N GLY A 981 -42.25 -8.62 24.68
CA GLY A 981 -41.90 -7.73 25.78
C GLY A 981 -42.88 -7.83 26.95
N ALA A 982 -42.69 -6.98 27.97
CA ALA A 982 -43.47 -7.00 29.20
C ALA A 982 -44.63 -5.99 29.16
N ILE A 983 -45.76 -6.30 29.77
CA ILE A 983 -46.81 -5.31 30.02
C ILE A 983 -46.47 -4.45 31.24
N ASN A 984 -47.10 -3.30 31.38
CA ASN A 984 -47.03 -2.54 32.63
C ASN A 984 -47.74 -3.34 33.75
N PRO A 985 -47.14 -3.42 34.96
CA PRO A 985 -47.71 -4.19 36.08
C PRO A 985 -49.15 -3.79 36.40
N ILE A 986 -49.99 -4.79 36.69
CA ILE A 986 -51.38 -4.59 37.11
C ILE A 986 -51.46 -4.86 38.61
N ASN A 987 -51.42 -3.80 39.41
CA ASN A 987 -51.65 -3.89 40.84
C ASN A 987 -53.11 -4.27 41.15
N TYR A 988 -53.30 -5.29 41.99
CA TYR A 988 -54.59 -5.75 42.49
C TYR A 988 -54.59 -5.86 44.02
N VAL A 989 -55.79 -5.85 44.60
CA VAL A 989 -56.02 -5.94 46.05
C VAL A 989 -56.96 -7.10 46.31
N ILE A 990 -56.58 -7.98 47.24
CA ILE A 990 -57.35 -9.13 47.69
C ILE A 990 -57.97 -8.90 49.07
N SER A 991 -59.01 -9.67 49.40
CA SER A 991 -59.61 -9.70 50.74
C SER A 991 -60.09 -11.10 51.10
N ASP A 992 -59.96 -11.42 52.38
CA ASP A 992 -60.49 -12.61 53.07
C ASP A 992 -62.01 -12.54 53.36
N GLY A 993 -62.64 -11.38 53.15
CA GLY A 993 -64.04 -11.12 53.51
C GLY A 993 -64.32 -10.96 55.01
N ASN A 994 -63.30 -11.09 55.86
CA ASN A 994 -63.34 -10.97 57.32
C ASN A 994 -62.64 -9.70 57.85
N GLY A 995 -62.08 -8.88 56.95
CA GLY A 995 -61.57 -7.55 57.24
C GLY A 995 -60.08 -7.38 56.96
N GLY A 996 -59.40 -8.46 56.58
CA GLY A 996 -58.04 -8.44 56.04
C GLY A 996 -58.02 -8.10 54.55
N MET A 997 -56.95 -7.42 54.14
CA MET A 997 -56.65 -7.10 52.76
C MET A 997 -55.15 -7.07 52.55
N ASP A 998 -54.71 -7.41 51.35
CA ASP A 998 -53.33 -7.25 50.89
C ASP A 998 -53.29 -6.95 49.39
N ASN A 999 -52.13 -6.54 48.86
CA ASN A 999 -51.97 -6.18 47.45
C ASN A 999 -50.76 -6.85 46.80
N ALA A 1000 -50.87 -7.15 45.51
CA ALA A 1000 -49.81 -7.71 44.69
C ALA A 1000 -49.90 -7.20 43.24
N ASP A 1001 -48.86 -7.45 42.46
CA ASP A 1001 -48.75 -7.05 41.06
C ASP A 1001 -48.86 -8.28 40.14
N LEU A 1002 -49.64 -8.13 39.05
CA LEU A 1002 -49.65 -9.06 37.93
C LEU A 1002 -48.70 -8.58 36.83
N ASN A 1003 -47.62 -9.35 36.63
CA ASN A 1003 -46.57 -9.13 35.64
C ASN A 1003 -46.70 -10.17 34.51
N ILE A 1004 -46.84 -9.70 33.26
CA ILE A 1004 -46.93 -10.57 32.08
C ILE A 1004 -45.82 -10.25 31.08
N LEU A 1005 -45.01 -11.27 30.79
CA LEU A 1005 -43.95 -11.25 29.78
C LEU A 1005 -44.35 -12.08 28.56
N VAL A 1006 -44.37 -11.44 27.38
CA VAL A 1006 -44.57 -12.11 26.08
C VAL A 1006 -43.23 -12.40 25.45
N MET A 1007 -42.88 -13.68 25.35
CA MET A 1007 -41.61 -14.16 24.81
C MET A 1007 -41.71 -14.44 23.30
N PRO A 1008 -40.57 -14.46 22.59
CA PRO A 1008 -40.51 -14.89 21.19
C PRO A 1008 -41.13 -16.28 20.99
N ASP A 1009 -41.52 -16.56 19.74
CA ASP A 1009 -42.12 -17.85 19.39
C ASP A 1009 -41.09 -18.98 19.45
N GLU A 1010 -41.37 -20.01 20.26
CA GLU A 1010 -40.57 -21.24 20.38
C GLU A 1010 -41.43 -22.44 20.00
N THR A 1011 -40.81 -23.49 19.44
CA THR A 1011 -41.54 -24.69 19.00
C THR A 1011 -42.34 -25.38 20.10
N ASN A 1012 -41.88 -25.36 21.35
CA ASN A 1012 -42.55 -25.91 22.53
C ASN A 1012 -41.94 -25.30 23.80
N ALA A 1013 -42.75 -24.92 24.80
CA ALA A 1013 -42.27 -24.36 26.07
C ALA A 1013 -43.23 -24.64 27.23
N THR A 1014 -42.67 -24.70 28.44
CA THR A 1014 -43.38 -24.79 29.70
C THR A 1014 -42.78 -23.74 30.64
N TYR A 1015 -43.60 -23.05 31.44
CA TYR A 1015 -43.17 -21.99 32.35
C TYR A 1015 -43.68 -22.28 33.76
N ALA A 1016 -42.77 -22.39 34.73
CA ALA A 1016 -43.03 -22.65 36.14
C ALA A 1016 -42.87 -21.39 36.99
N ASN A 1017 -43.76 -21.11 37.93
CA ASN A 1017 -43.68 -19.88 38.73
C ASN A 1017 -43.65 -20.19 40.23
N ASP A 1018 -42.95 -19.35 40.99
CA ASP A 1018 -42.79 -19.56 42.42
C ASP A 1018 -44.14 -19.54 43.16
N ASP A 1019 -44.26 -20.37 44.19
CA ASP A 1019 -45.46 -20.56 44.99
C ASP A 1019 -45.20 -20.25 46.45
N ALA A 1020 -46.23 -19.78 47.17
CA ALA A 1020 -46.14 -19.56 48.60
C ALA A 1020 -47.41 -20.05 49.31
N ASN A 1021 -47.25 -20.59 50.52
CA ASN A 1021 -48.36 -20.90 51.41
C ASN A 1021 -47.91 -20.73 52.87
N SER A 1022 -48.81 -20.23 53.72
CA SER A 1022 -48.52 -19.99 55.14
C SER A 1022 -49.65 -20.48 56.03
N ALA A 1023 -49.29 -20.97 57.23
CA ALA A 1023 -50.25 -21.34 58.25
C ALA A 1023 -49.61 -21.27 59.65
N PRO A 1024 -50.40 -21.12 60.73
CA PRO A 1024 -49.92 -21.26 62.10
C PRO A 1024 -49.24 -22.62 62.34
N LYS A 1025 -48.27 -22.66 63.24
CA LYS A 1025 -47.57 -23.89 63.60
C LYS A 1025 -48.52 -25.01 64.00
N SER A 1026 -48.15 -26.24 63.65
CA SER A 1026 -48.97 -27.45 63.76
C SER A 1026 -50.18 -27.55 62.83
N GLN A 1027 -50.47 -26.56 61.97
CA GLN A 1027 -51.54 -26.67 60.97
C GLN A 1027 -51.04 -27.26 59.65
N THR A 1028 -51.87 -28.10 59.02
CA THR A 1028 -51.56 -28.72 57.73
C THR A 1028 -51.81 -27.73 56.59
N MET A 1029 -50.83 -27.58 55.70
CA MET A 1029 -50.96 -26.81 54.47
C MET A 1029 -51.27 -27.74 53.29
N THR A 1030 -52.20 -27.32 52.43
CA THR A 1030 -52.57 -28.03 51.20
C THR A 1030 -52.73 -27.04 50.05
N GLY A 1031 -52.32 -27.42 48.84
CA GLY A 1031 -52.46 -26.60 47.65
C GLY A 1031 -52.06 -27.35 46.38
N ASN A 1032 -51.94 -26.61 45.28
CA ASN A 1032 -51.46 -27.14 44.00
C ASN A 1032 -50.49 -26.14 43.34
N ILE A 1033 -49.24 -26.56 43.19
CA ILE A 1033 -48.15 -25.73 42.64
C ILE A 1033 -48.26 -25.47 41.13
N LYS A 1034 -49.14 -26.18 40.42
CA LYS A 1034 -49.29 -26.02 38.97
C LYS A 1034 -50.31 -24.95 38.58
N THR A 1035 -50.89 -24.25 39.56
CA THR A 1035 -52.06 -23.41 39.27
C THR A 1035 -51.71 -22.05 38.68
N ASN A 1036 -50.50 -21.56 38.96
CA ASN A 1036 -49.88 -20.39 38.32
C ASN A 1036 -48.87 -20.76 37.21
N ASP A 1037 -48.57 -22.05 37.00
CA ASP A 1037 -47.75 -22.54 35.88
C ASP A 1037 -48.49 -22.49 34.54
N LEU A 1038 -47.76 -22.24 33.44
CA LEU A 1038 -48.35 -22.16 32.10
C LEU A 1038 -47.60 -22.99 31.05
N ASP A 1039 -48.38 -23.70 30.24
CA ASP A 1039 -47.94 -24.24 28.94
C ASP A 1039 -48.70 -23.52 27.83
N PRO A 1040 -48.06 -22.61 27.07
CA PRO A 1040 -48.75 -21.82 26.05
C PRO A 1040 -49.33 -22.64 24.89
N GLU A 1041 -48.82 -23.86 24.67
CA GLU A 1041 -49.31 -24.76 23.63
C GLU A 1041 -50.50 -25.62 24.07
N GLY A 1042 -50.80 -25.64 25.38
CA GLY A 1042 -51.86 -26.44 25.98
C GLY A 1042 -51.49 -27.92 26.11
N HIS A 1043 -50.20 -28.26 26.11
CA HIS A 1043 -49.74 -29.61 26.42
C HIS A 1043 -50.03 -29.99 27.87
N GLN A 1044 -50.06 -31.30 28.14
CA GLN A 1044 -50.27 -31.77 29.51
C GLN A 1044 -48.96 -31.69 30.28
N THR A 1045 -48.96 -30.90 31.35
CA THR A 1045 -47.80 -30.76 32.25
C THR A 1045 -47.90 -31.68 33.47
N THR A 1046 -46.75 -32.13 33.96
CA THR A 1046 -46.62 -32.95 35.18
C THR A 1046 -45.39 -32.57 35.97
N ILE A 1047 -45.48 -32.69 37.30
CA ILE A 1047 -44.30 -32.59 38.17
C ILE A 1047 -43.47 -33.85 38.00
N THR A 1048 -42.17 -33.69 37.76
CA THR A 1048 -41.23 -34.79 37.52
C THR A 1048 -40.21 -34.95 38.64
N GLU A 1049 -39.81 -33.85 39.28
CA GLU A 1049 -38.80 -33.83 40.33
C GLU A 1049 -39.16 -32.79 41.39
N ALA A 1050 -38.77 -33.04 42.65
CA ALA A 1050 -38.85 -32.07 43.74
C ALA A 1050 -37.74 -32.30 44.77
N ASN A 1051 -37.19 -31.22 45.31
CA ASN A 1051 -36.11 -31.24 46.29
C ASN A 1051 -36.31 -30.13 47.34
N SER A 1052 -35.96 -30.42 48.59
CA SER A 1052 -35.89 -29.42 49.65
C SER A 1052 -34.63 -29.61 50.47
N ALA A 1053 -33.77 -28.59 50.54
CA ALA A 1053 -32.50 -28.61 51.29
C ALA A 1053 -31.62 -29.85 51.03
N GLY A 1054 -31.56 -30.32 49.77
CA GLY A 1054 -30.78 -31.51 49.38
C GLY A 1054 -31.50 -32.85 49.63
N ILE A 1055 -32.71 -32.83 50.17
CA ILE A 1055 -33.58 -34.00 50.35
C ILE A 1055 -34.47 -34.14 49.12
N ASN A 1056 -34.30 -35.25 48.39
CA ASN A 1056 -35.18 -35.59 47.28
C ASN A 1056 -36.58 -35.94 47.80
N ILE A 1057 -37.61 -35.25 47.29
CA ILE A 1057 -39.02 -35.50 47.58
C ILE A 1057 -39.57 -36.35 46.41
N PRO A 1058 -39.82 -37.66 46.59
CA PRO A 1058 -40.31 -38.50 45.50
C PRO A 1058 -41.72 -38.07 45.06
N ILE A 1059 -41.90 -37.87 43.75
CA ILE A 1059 -43.21 -37.52 43.19
C ILE A 1059 -44.17 -38.72 43.25
N GLY A 1060 -45.35 -38.49 43.80
CA GLY A 1060 -46.40 -39.49 44.01
C GLY A 1060 -46.90 -39.48 45.45
N ASN A 1061 -47.75 -40.45 45.80
CA ASN A 1061 -48.36 -40.53 47.12
C ASN A 1061 -47.38 -41.11 48.18
N VAL A 1062 -46.28 -40.40 48.41
CA VAL A 1062 -45.20 -40.77 49.33
C VAL A 1062 -44.93 -39.61 50.29
N SER A 1063 -45.22 -39.81 51.58
CA SER A 1063 -44.89 -38.84 52.63
C SER A 1063 -43.39 -38.88 52.95
N THR A 1064 -42.72 -37.74 52.77
CA THR A 1064 -41.28 -37.58 52.97
C THR A 1064 -40.99 -36.73 54.19
N SER A 1065 -40.17 -37.25 55.11
CA SER A 1065 -39.78 -36.54 56.33
C SER A 1065 -38.62 -35.58 56.06
N ILE A 1066 -38.81 -34.31 56.39
CA ILE A 1066 -37.77 -33.28 56.42
C ILE A 1066 -37.35 -33.11 57.89
N PRO A 1067 -36.13 -33.53 58.30
CA PRO A 1067 -35.73 -33.57 59.70
C PRO A 1067 -35.86 -32.21 60.40
N GLY A 1068 -36.60 -32.18 61.52
CA GLY A 1068 -36.81 -30.97 62.32
C GLY A 1068 -37.81 -29.96 61.74
N VAL A 1069 -38.46 -30.30 60.62
CA VAL A 1069 -39.35 -29.40 59.88
C VAL A 1069 -40.76 -29.96 59.75
N GLY A 1070 -40.94 -31.14 59.16
CA GLY A 1070 -42.28 -31.69 58.87
C GLY A 1070 -42.29 -32.86 57.89
N GLN A 1071 -43.50 -33.21 57.43
CA GLN A 1071 -43.76 -34.23 56.43
C GLN A 1071 -44.36 -33.60 55.17
N LEU A 1072 -43.79 -33.87 53.99
CA LEU A 1072 -44.23 -33.34 52.70
C LEU A 1072 -44.59 -34.47 51.73
N THR A 1073 -45.74 -34.35 51.05
CA THR A 1073 -46.15 -35.19 49.90
C THR A 1073 -46.44 -34.29 48.71
N ILE A 1074 -45.93 -34.64 47.52
CA ILE A 1074 -46.22 -33.93 46.25
C ILE A 1074 -46.63 -34.96 45.19
N LEU A 1075 -47.77 -34.74 44.55
CA LEU A 1075 -48.30 -35.58 43.48
C LEU A 1075 -47.89 -35.06 42.09
N ALA A 1076 -47.93 -35.93 41.08
CA ALA A 1076 -47.57 -35.57 39.70
C ALA A 1076 -48.49 -34.50 39.08
N ASP A 1077 -49.71 -34.34 39.61
CA ASP A 1077 -50.69 -33.32 39.21
C ASP A 1077 -50.50 -31.99 39.96
N GLY A 1078 -49.44 -31.85 40.76
CA GLY A 1078 -49.11 -30.63 41.51
C GLY A 1078 -49.71 -30.55 42.91
N ASN A 1079 -50.67 -31.40 43.26
CA ASN A 1079 -51.28 -31.36 44.59
C ASN A 1079 -50.24 -31.72 45.66
N TYR A 1080 -50.15 -30.91 46.71
CA TYR A 1080 -49.25 -31.15 47.84
C TYR A 1080 -49.99 -31.15 49.18
N THR A 1081 -49.36 -31.78 50.17
CA THR A 1081 -49.76 -31.72 51.57
C THR A 1081 -48.51 -31.65 52.43
N PHE A 1082 -48.43 -30.62 53.27
CA PHE A 1082 -47.34 -30.41 54.22
C PHE A 1082 -47.87 -30.35 55.65
N VAL A 1083 -47.32 -31.19 56.51
CA VAL A 1083 -47.62 -31.24 57.95
C VAL A 1083 -46.38 -30.82 58.72
N PRO A 1084 -46.32 -29.59 59.27
CA PRO A 1084 -45.18 -29.14 60.06
C PRO A 1084 -45.06 -29.92 61.37
N GLU A 1085 -43.82 -30.06 61.88
CA GLU A 1085 -43.59 -30.54 63.24
C GLU A 1085 -44.17 -29.53 64.26
N PRO A 1086 -44.65 -29.96 65.43
CA PRO A 1086 -45.44 -29.10 66.33
C PRO A 1086 -44.77 -27.79 66.77
N GLU A 1087 -43.45 -27.79 66.89
CA GLU A 1087 -42.65 -26.64 67.34
C GLU A 1087 -41.86 -25.97 66.20
N TYR A 1088 -42.08 -26.39 64.95
CA TYR A 1088 -41.41 -25.78 63.80
C TYR A 1088 -42.02 -24.41 63.52
N VAL A 1089 -41.16 -23.39 63.46
CA VAL A 1089 -41.48 -22.04 62.99
C VAL A 1089 -40.38 -21.65 62.02
N GLY A 1090 -40.75 -21.26 60.81
CA GLY A 1090 -39.82 -20.95 59.72
C GLY A 1090 -40.42 -21.27 58.36
N THR A 1091 -39.66 -20.98 57.31
CA THR A 1091 -40.03 -21.27 55.92
C THR A 1091 -39.10 -22.31 55.33
N ILE A 1092 -39.66 -23.27 54.60
CA ILE A 1092 -38.86 -24.18 53.76
C ILE A 1092 -39.05 -23.89 52.27
N PRO A 1093 -37.95 -23.78 51.50
CA PRO A 1093 -38.02 -23.80 50.04
C PRO A 1093 -38.07 -25.23 49.51
N VAL A 1094 -38.93 -25.48 48.52
CA VAL A 1094 -39.05 -26.74 47.79
C VAL A 1094 -38.94 -26.45 46.30
N THR A 1095 -37.79 -26.72 45.70
CA THR A 1095 -37.59 -26.57 44.25
C THR A 1095 -38.25 -27.74 43.53
N TYR A 1096 -39.05 -27.48 42.50
CA TYR A 1096 -39.71 -28.51 41.70
C TYR A 1096 -39.45 -28.32 40.21
N THR A 1097 -39.56 -29.41 39.44
CA THR A 1097 -39.46 -29.41 37.96
C THR A 1097 -40.80 -29.83 37.37
N ILE A 1098 -41.35 -29.01 36.50
CA ILE A 1098 -42.51 -29.32 35.67
C ILE A 1098 -42.06 -29.61 34.24
N CYS A 1099 -42.65 -30.63 33.61
CA CYS A 1099 -42.40 -30.94 32.20
C CYS A 1099 -43.71 -31.19 31.47
N ASP A 1100 -43.76 -30.83 30.20
CA ASP A 1100 -44.87 -31.14 29.31
C ASP A 1100 -44.72 -32.51 28.61
N ASN A 1101 -45.72 -32.82 27.77
CA ASN A 1101 -45.72 -33.99 26.89
C ASN A 1101 -45.54 -33.63 25.41
N GLY A 1102 -45.03 -32.43 25.11
CA GLY A 1102 -44.75 -31.96 23.75
C GLY A 1102 -43.51 -32.63 23.13
N THR A 1103 -43.21 -32.31 21.87
CA THR A 1103 -42.01 -32.82 21.18
C THR A 1103 -41.31 -31.69 20.40
N PRO A 1104 -40.09 -31.29 20.77
CA PRO A 1104 -39.30 -31.77 21.93
C PRO A 1104 -39.98 -31.43 23.26
N GLN A 1105 -39.81 -32.27 24.28
CA GLN A 1105 -40.34 -32.00 25.63
C GLN A 1105 -39.73 -30.71 26.19
N ALA A 1106 -40.55 -29.84 26.76
CA ALA A 1106 -40.10 -28.68 27.51
C ALA A 1106 -40.26 -28.93 29.03
N CYS A 1107 -39.35 -28.36 29.81
CA CYS A 1107 -39.38 -28.39 31.27
C CYS A 1107 -38.94 -27.04 31.82
N ASP A 1108 -39.44 -26.69 33.01
CA ASP A 1108 -39.02 -25.51 33.77
C ASP A 1108 -39.00 -25.84 35.27
N GLN A 1109 -38.39 -24.96 36.06
CA GLN A 1109 -38.27 -25.12 37.51
C GLN A 1109 -38.81 -23.89 38.25
N ALA A 1110 -39.26 -24.08 39.49
CA ALA A 1110 -39.68 -23.01 40.39
C ALA A 1110 -39.58 -23.47 41.84
N THR A 1111 -39.84 -22.57 42.79
CA THR A 1111 -39.75 -22.82 44.23
C THR A 1111 -41.10 -22.65 44.93
N LEU A 1112 -41.50 -23.66 45.70
CA LEU A 1112 -42.60 -23.58 46.66
C LEU A 1112 -42.08 -23.23 48.06
N TYR A 1113 -42.55 -22.13 48.64
CA TYR A 1113 -42.22 -21.65 49.99
C TYR A 1113 -43.33 -21.97 50.99
N LEU A 1114 -43.08 -22.92 51.90
CA LEU A 1114 -44.03 -23.34 52.93
C LEU A 1114 -43.66 -22.73 54.28
N THR A 1115 -44.50 -21.82 54.78
CA THR A 1115 -44.21 -20.99 55.94
C THR A 1115 -45.04 -21.41 57.16
N SER A 1116 -44.37 -21.83 58.23
CA SER A 1116 -45.01 -22.11 59.52
C SER A 1116 -44.82 -20.95 60.48
N LEU A 1117 -45.92 -20.30 60.87
CA LEU A 1117 -45.93 -19.10 61.71
C LEU A 1117 -45.97 -19.47 63.20
N ASP A 1118 -45.27 -18.71 64.05
CA ASP A 1118 -45.45 -18.87 65.48
C ASP A 1118 -46.86 -18.44 65.90
N MET A 1119 -47.35 -18.99 67.01
CA MET A 1119 -48.68 -18.69 67.54
C MET A 1119 -48.56 -17.98 68.88
N VAL A 1120 -49.01 -16.73 68.94
CA VAL A 1120 -49.01 -15.93 70.18
C VAL A 1120 -50.28 -16.24 70.96
N ILE A 1121 -50.15 -17.06 72.00
CA ILE A 1121 -51.25 -17.39 72.92
C ILE A 1121 -51.19 -16.43 74.13
N PRO A 1122 -52.27 -15.70 74.48
CA PRO A 1122 -52.27 -14.72 75.58
C PRO A 1122 -51.86 -15.33 76.93
N ASP A 1123 -51.12 -14.59 77.75
CA ASP A 1123 -50.60 -15.10 79.03
C ASP A 1123 -51.55 -14.86 80.24
N LEU A 1124 -52.41 -13.83 80.17
CA LEU A 1124 -53.43 -13.43 81.16
C LEU A 1124 -54.76 -13.13 80.45
N THR A 1125 -55.88 -13.52 81.07
CA THR A 1125 -57.23 -13.24 80.55
C THR A 1125 -58.12 -12.60 81.62
N PRO A 1126 -58.75 -11.43 81.38
CA PRO A 1126 -59.75 -10.87 82.28
C PRO A 1126 -61.13 -11.47 82.01
N ILE A 1127 -61.92 -11.67 83.07
CA ILE A 1127 -63.35 -12.02 82.99
C ILE A 1127 -64.09 -11.16 84.02
N ILE A 1128 -64.98 -10.27 83.60
CA ILE A 1128 -65.85 -9.49 84.48
C ILE A 1128 -67.19 -10.23 84.67
N THR A 1129 -67.62 -10.32 85.93
CA THR A 1129 -68.94 -10.86 86.29
C THR A 1129 -69.67 -9.84 87.13
N MET A 1130 -70.96 -9.63 86.84
CA MET A 1130 -71.81 -8.64 87.51
C MET A 1130 -73.12 -9.24 88.01
N GLU A 1131 -73.59 -8.80 89.19
CA GLU A 1131 -74.89 -9.18 89.73
C GLU A 1131 -75.57 -8.01 90.48
N PRO A 1132 -76.86 -7.72 90.20
CA PRO A 1132 -77.66 -8.26 89.10
C PRO A 1132 -77.25 -7.67 87.73
N ASN A 1133 -77.51 -8.38 86.64
CA ASN A 1133 -77.29 -7.90 85.25
C ASN A 1133 -78.38 -6.94 84.72
N GLN A 1134 -79.38 -6.63 85.56
CA GLN A 1134 -80.36 -5.57 85.34
C GLN A 1134 -80.64 -4.79 86.63
N ILE A 1135 -80.76 -3.47 86.56
CA ILE A 1135 -81.08 -2.61 87.72
C ILE A 1135 -82.15 -1.56 87.39
N ALA A 1136 -82.92 -1.14 88.40
CA ALA A 1136 -83.94 -0.10 88.29
C ALA A 1136 -83.68 1.05 89.28
N GLY A 1137 -83.93 2.30 88.86
CA GLY A 1137 -83.75 3.49 89.70
C GLY A 1137 -82.29 3.76 90.07
N THR A 1138 -82.02 4.24 91.29
CA THR A 1138 -80.65 4.43 91.83
C THR A 1138 -80.01 3.11 92.28
N GLY A 1139 -80.26 2.02 91.54
CA GLY A 1139 -79.76 0.69 91.85
C GLY A 1139 -78.23 0.61 91.81
N GLN A 1140 -77.71 -0.38 92.51
CA GLN A 1140 -76.28 -0.73 92.48
C GLN A 1140 -76.13 -2.17 92.01
N PHE A 1141 -75.02 -2.45 91.34
CA PHE A 1141 -74.60 -3.80 91.01
C PHE A 1141 -73.21 -4.05 91.60
N ILE A 1142 -73.00 -5.29 92.03
CA ILE A 1142 -71.74 -5.74 92.59
C ILE A 1142 -71.00 -6.49 91.48
N ASN A 1143 -69.70 -6.27 91.39
CA ASN A 1143 -68.86 -6.84 90.34
C ASN A 1143 -67.70 -7.62 90.92
N ARG A 1144 -67.20 -8.54 90.09
CA ARG A 1144 -65.98 -9.30 90.34
C ARG A 1144 -65.25 -9.48 89.01
N ILE A 1145 -64.05 -8.92 88.90
CA ILE A 1145 -63.14 -9.16 87.77
C ILE A 1145 -62.22 -10.32 88.16
N ARG A 1146 -62.21 -11.41 87.39
CA ARG A 1146 -61.26 -12.51 87.49
C ARG A 1146 -60.11 -12.28 86.50
N ILE A 1147 -58.89 -12.38 86.99
CA ILE A 1147 -57.67 -12.41 86.17
C ILE A 1147 -57.12 -13.83 86.20
N LEU A 1148 -57.04 -14.52 85.06
CA LEU A 1148 -56.56 -15.91 84.94
C LEU A 1148 -55.20 -15.96 84.22
N ASN A 1149 -54.21 -16.67 84.78
CA ASN A 1149 -52.92 -16.93 84.11
C ASN A 1149 -52.94 -18.27 83.36
N LEU A 1150 -52.67 -18.27 82.06
CA LEU A 1150 -52.78 -19.44 81.19
C LEU A 1150 -51.42 -20.06 80.79
N ASN A 1151 -50.34 -19.28 80.61
CA ASN A 1151 -49.20 -19.73 79.79
C ASN A 1151 -47.78 -19.70 80.40
N TYR A 1152 -47.55 -19.26 81.64
CA TYR A 1152 -46.16 -19.25 82.17
C TYR A 1152 -45.66 -20.61 82.65
N ALA A 1153 -44.52 -21.09 82.14
CA ALA A 1153 -43.94 -22.38 82.53
C ALA A 1153 -43.33 -22.43 83.95
N SER A 1154 -42.94 -21.29 84.54
CA SER A 1154 -42.17 -21.24 85.80
C SER A 1154 -42.62 -20.15 86.80
N GLY A 1155 -43.84 -19.62 86.65
CA GLY A 1155 -44.36 -18.48 87.42
C GLY A 1155 -44.54 -17.28 86.50
N GLY A 1156 -45.62 -16.51 86.71
CA GLY A 1156 -46.00 -15.37 85.89
C GLY A 1156 -45.01 -14.19 85.93
N PRO A 1157 -45.48 -12.94 85.72
CA PRO A 1157 -44.60 -11.77 85.70
C PRO A 1157 -43.61 -11.79 86.86
N THR A 1158 -42.34 -11.56 86.55
CA THR A 1158 -41.25 -11.66 87.52
C THR A 1158 -41.39 -10.55 88.58
N SER A 1159 -40.81 -10.75 89.77
CA SER A 1159 -40.90 -9.78 90.86
C SER A 1159 -40.39 -8.40 90.40
N GLY A 1160 -41.31 -7.46 90.14
CA GLY A 1160 -41.00 -6.11 89.64
C GLY A 1160 -41.95 -5.60 88.55
N GLU A 1161 -42.67 -6.47 87.85
CA GLU A 1161 -43.62 -6.10 86.80
C GLU A 1161 -45.00 -5.74 87.37
N VAL A 1162 -45.65 -4.69 86.84
CA VAL A 1162 -46.88 -4.12 87.41
C VAL A 1162 -48.08 -4.44 86.52
N ILE A 1163 -48.89 -5.43 86.91
CA ILE A 1163 -50.15 -5.77 86.24
C ILE A 1163 -51.14 -4.61 86.44
N THR A 1164 -51.63 -4.03 85.34
CA THR A 1164 -52.62 -2.94 85.38
C THR A 1164 -53.96 -3.42 84.84
N VAL A 1165 -55.02 -3.36 85.65
CA VAL A 1165 -56.40 -3.59 85.24
C VAL A 1165 -57.12 -2.25 85.19
N ARG A 1166 -57.81 -1.93 84.10
CA ARG A 1166 -58.51 -0.65 83.95
C ARG A 1166 -59.92 -0.79 83.38
N ILE A 1167 -60.82 0.08 83.83
CA ILE A 1167 -62.19 0.24 83.31
C ILE A 1167 -62.39 1.70 82.92
N LEU A 1168 -62.94 1.97 81.74
CA LEU A 1168 -63.20 3.34 81.29
C LEU A 1168 -64.29 4.01 82.15
N LYS A 1169 -64.05 5.26 82.56
CA LYS A 1169 -65.04 6.03 83.33
C LYS A 1169 -66.27 6.34 82.49
N ASN A 1170 -67.43 6.23 83.12
CA ASN A 1170 -68.71 6.52 82.50
C ASN A 1170 -69.53 7.43 83.41
N ALA A 1171 -70.01 8.57 82.89
CA ALA A 1171 -70.82 9.53 83.65
C ALA A 1171 -72.15 8.95 84.17
N LYS A 1172 -72.59 7.80 83.66
CA LYS A 1172 -73.79 7.08 84.12
C LYS A 1172 -73.58 6.38 85.45
N TRP A 1173 -72.34 6.06 85.83
CA TRP A 1173 -72.02 5.21 86.97
C TRP A 1173 -71.09 5.91 87.94
N THR A 1174 -71.42 5.84 89.23
CA THR A 1174 -70.49 6.16 90.31
C THR A 1174 -69.84 4.88 90.79
N PHE A 1175 -68.51 4.80 90.79
CA PHE A 1175 -67.76 3.62 91.22
C PHE A 1175 -67.27 3.78 92.66
N THR A 1176 -67.37 2.68 93.42
CA THR A 1176 -66.84 2.56 94.77
C THR A 1176 -66.02 1.29 94.88
N TRP A 1177 -64.83 1.41 95.46
CA TRP A 1177 -63.93 0.29 95.71
C TRP A 1177 -63.45 0.34 97.15
N ASP A 1178 -63.59 -0.79 97.84
CA ASP A 1178 -63.02 -0.98 99.17
C ASP A 1178 -61.79 -1.89 99.08
N GLY A 1179 -60.61 -1.31 99.26
CA GLY A 1179 -59.34 -2.02 99.20
C GLY A 1179 -59.14 -3.06 100.30
N ALA A 1180 -59.93 -3.03 101.38
CA ALA A 1180 -59.85 -4.00 102.46
C ALA A 1180 -60.77 -5.23 102.27
N SER A 1181 -61.71 -5.16 101.33
CA SER A 1181 -62.71 -6.22 101.13
C SER A 1181 -62.10 -7.53 100.59
N VAL A 1182 -62.38 -8.64 101.28
CA VAL A 1182 -61.87 -9.99 100.90
C VAL A 1182 -62.95 -10.92 100.33
N SER A 1183 -64.21 -10.47 100.25
CA SER A 1183 -65.32 -11.19 99.62
C SER A 1183 -66.48 -10.26 99.26
N ASN A 1184 -67.33 -10.68 98.34
CA ASN A 1184 -68.64 -10.08 98.05
C ASN A 1184 -69.66 -11.19 97.66
N SER A 1185 -70.85 -10.82 97.20
CA SER A 1185 -71.89 -11.78 96.78
C SER A 1185 -71.50 -12.68 95.61
N LEU A 1186 -70.44 -12.33 94.86
CA LEU A 1186 -69.90 -13.10 93.72
C LEU A 1186 -68.74 -14.02 94.12
N GLY A 1187 -68.32 -14.03 95.38
CA GLY A 1187 -67.29 -14.92 95.93
C GLY A 1187 -66.11 -14.20 96.58
N SER A 1188 -64.96 -14.87 96.65
CA SER A 1188 -63.73 -14.34 97.26
C SER A 1188 -63.07 -13.25 96.40
N LEU A 1189 -62.51 -12.25 97.09
CA LEU A 1189 -61.79 -11.13 96.48
C LEU A 1189 -60.34 -11.11 96.96
N ASN A 1190 -59.50 -10.46 96.16
CA ASN A 1190 -58.10 -10.21 96.46
C ASN A 1190 -57.81 -8.70 96.56
N ASN A 1191 -58.79 -7.83 96.86
CA ASN A 1191 -58.59 -6.38 96.84
C ASN A 1191 -57.31 -5.86 97.56
N PRO A 1192 -56.86 -6.44 98.70
CA PRO A 1192 -55.67 -5.96 99.39
C PRO A 1192 -54.34 -6.03 98.61
N ILE A 1193 -54.25 -6.85 97.56
CA ILE A 1193 -53.04 -6.92 96.70
C ILE A 1193 -53.02 -5.83 95.63
N TRP A 1194 -54.13 -5.12 95.44
CA TRP A 1194 -54.32 -4.14 94.39
C TRP A 1194 -54.21 -2.73 94.95
N THR A 1195 -53.56 -1.84 94.19
CA THR A 1195 -53.57 -0.40 94.43
C THR A 1195 -54.52 0.25 93.45
N TYR A 1196 -55.50 1.01 93.97
CA TYR A 1196 -56.50 1.69 93.14
C TYR A 1196 -56.11 3.14 92.87
N SER A 1197 -56.23 3.56 91.61
CA SER A 1197 -56.14 4.95 91.17
C SER A 1197 -57.39 5.35 90.40
N ASP A 1198 -57.92 6.51 90.74
CA ASP A 1198 -59.04 7.15 90.04
C ASP A 1198 -58.59 8.42 89.28
N SER A 1199 -57.30 8.54 88.95
CA SER A 1199 -56.78 9.66 88.17
C SER A 1199 -57.01 9.45 86.67
N GLY A 1200 -57.43 10.49 85.93
CA GLY A 1200 -57.61 10.43 84.48
C GLY A 1200 -58.97 9.86 84.06
N VAL A 1201 -59.01 9.24 82.87
CA VAL A 1201 -60.25 8.74 82.22
C VAL A 1201 -60.61 7.29 82.56
N TYR A 1202 -59.79 6.60 83.37
CA TYR A 1202 -60.02 5.20 83.78
C TYR A 1202 -60.10 5.05 85.31
N HIS A 1203 -60.83 4.04 85.76
CA HIS A 1203 -60.64 3.39 87.06
C HIS A 1203 -59.52 2.37 86.89
N THR A 1204 -58.47 2.43 87.71
CA THR A 1204 -57.26 1.62 87.50
C THR A 1204 -56.85 0.89 88.77
N TRP A 1205 -56.54 -0.41 88.65
CA TRP A 1205 -55.98 -1.26 89.70
C TRP A 1205 -54.63 -1.79 89.26
N THR A 1206 -53.61 -1.62 90.11
CA THR A 1206 -52.25 -2.10 89.84
C THR A 1206 -51.77 -3.06 90.91
N THR A 1207 -51.11 -4.14 90.53
CA THR A 1207 -50.43 -5.06 91.47
C THR A 1207 -49.07 -5.50 90.95
N ASN A 1208 -48.16 -5.81 91.86
CA ASN A 1208 -46.85 -6.41 91.57
C ASN A 1208 -46.76 -7.87 92.06
N GLU A 1209 -47.90 -8.50 92.34
CA GLU A 1209 -47.95 -9.90 92.78
C GLU A 1209 -47.64 -10.86 91.63
N VAL A 1210 -46.87 -11.91 91.91
CA VAL A 1210 -46.57 -12.98 90.95
C VAL A 1210 -47.79 -13.92 90.84
N LEU A 1211 -48.33 -14.08 89.63
CA LEU A 1211 -49.42 -15.04 89.34
C LEU A 1211 -48.84 -16.37 88.87
N LEU A 1212 -49.13 -17.48 89.54
CA LEU A 1212 -48.70 -18.82 89.08
C LEU A 1212 -49.59 -19.32 87.93
N LYS A 1213 -49.05 -20.23 87.09
CA LYS A 1213 -49.81 -20.89 86.00
C LYS A 1213 -51.12 -21.50 86.52
N GLY A 1214 -52.23 -21.20 85.86
CA GLY A 1214 -53.57 -21.68 86.23
C GLY A 1214 -54.18 -21.00 87.46
N SER A 1215 -53.48 -20.04 88.10
CA SER A 1215 -54.03 -19.31 89.25
C SER A 1215 -54.95 -18.16 88.81
N SER A 1216 -55.85 -17.74 89.72
CA SER A 1216 -56.73 -16.58 89.50
C SER A 1216 -56.61 -15.54 90.61
N ARG A 1217 -56.81 -14.27 90.28
CA ARG A 1217 -57.03 -13.18 91.25
C ARG A 1217 -58.32 -12.43 90.94
N TYR A 1218 -58.92 -11.87 91.98
CA TYR A 1218 -60.24 -11.25 91.88
C TYR A 1218 -60.25 -9.82 92.41
N ILE A 1219 -60.76 -8.87 91.61
CA ILE A 1219 -61.02 -7.48 92.03
C ILE A 1219 -62.51 -7.31 92.18
N GLY A 1220 -62.98 -6.86 93.35
CA GLY A 1220 -64.39 -6.59 93.60
C GLY A 1220 -64.64 -5.10 93.83
N PHE A 1221 -65.67 -4.58 93.17
CA PHE A 1221 -66.11 -3.19 93.29
C PHE A 1221 -67.64 -3.10 93.17
N THR A 1222 -68.20 -1.97 93.59
CA THR A 1222 -69.63 -1.66 93.47
C THR A 1222 -69.80 -0.43 92.60
N ALA A 1223 -70.70 -0.50 91.63
CA ALA A 1223 -71.06 0.63 90.80
C ALA A 1223 -72.54 0.96 90.96
N THR A 1224 -72.85 2.24 91.08
CA THR A 1224 -74.18 2.78 91.38
C THR A 1224 -74.65 3.68 90.24
N LEU A 1225 -75.89 3.51 89.78
CA LEU A 1225 -76.44 4.34 88.72
C LEU A 1225 -76.65 5.77 89.20
N THR A 1226 -76.16 6.73 88.43
CA THR A 1226 -76.28 8.16 88.72
C THR A 1226 -77.73 8.62 88.46
N SER A 1227 -78.28 9.42 89.38
CA SER A 1227 -79.65 9.94 89.29
C SER A 1227 -79.88 10.74 88.00
N GLY A 1228 -81.01 10.50 87.33
CA GLY A 1228 -81.38 11.19 86.08
C GLY A 1228 -81.07 10.41 84.79
N SER A 1229 -80.55 9.19 84.88
CA SER A 1229 -80.30 8.31 83.72
C SER A 1229 -81.61 7.71 83.18
N SER A 1230 -81.87 7.84 81.87
CA SER A 1230 -83.00 7.21 81.16
C SER A 1230 -82.75 5.72 80.86
N ILE A 1231 -83.78 4.94 80.49
CA ILE A 1231 -83.64 3.52 80.12
C ILE A 1231 -82.53 3.33 79.08
N GLY A 1232 -81.68 2.33 79.26
CA GLY A 1232 -80.65 1.98 78.28
C GLY A 1232 -79.77 0.80 78.69
N ALA A 1233 -78.81 0.49 77.82
CA ALA A 1233 -77.71 -0.44 78.08
C ALA A 1233 -76.40 0.36 78.20
N ALA A 1234 -75.47 -0.13 79.02
CA ALA A 1234 -74.13 0.44 79.11
C ALA A 1234 -73.11 -0.71 79.19
N PRO A 1235 -72.15 -0.80 78.25
CA PRO A 1235 -71.06 -1.76 78.37
C PRO A 1235 -70.09 -1.33 79.46
N ILE A 1236 -69.54 -2.32 80.16
CA ILE A 1236 -68.40 -2.16 81.06
C ILE A 1236 -67.28 -2.99 80.48
N THR A 1237 -66.28 -2.29 79.95
CA THR A 1237 -65.08 -2.89 79.37
C THR A 1237 -63.98 -2.91 80.42
N VAL A 1238 -63.54 -4.10 80.82
CA VAL A 1238 -62.30 -4.28 81.56
C VAL A 1238 -61.15 -4.50 80.57
N GLN A 1239 -60.01 -3.88 80.82
CA GLN A 1239 -58.78 -4.09 80.06
C GLN A 1239 -57.61 -4.44 80.98
N ILE A 1240 -56.76 -5.38 80.60
CA ILE A 1240 -55.44 -5.60 81.21
C ILE A 1240 -54.39 -4.85 80.38
N ARG A 1241 -53.41 -4.23 81.04
CA ARG A 1241 -52.23 -3.59 80.44
C ARG A 1241 -50.98 -3.94 81.24
N TYR A 1242 -49.94 -4.30 80.49
CA TYR A 1242 -48.53 -4.46 80.80
C TYR A 1242 -48.22 -5.33 82.04
N PRO A 1243 -47.44 -6.43 81.93
CA PRO A 1243 -47.17 -7.25 80.75
C PRO A 1243 -48.09 -8.48 80.72
N SER A 1244 -49.00 -8.56 79.74
CA SER A 1244 -49.80 -9.77 79.47
C SER A 1244 -49.41 -10.55 78.20
N GLY A 1245 -48.25 -10.25 77.62
CA GLY A 1245 -47.72 -10.95 76.44
C GLY A 1245 -48.49 -10.75 75.11
N GLY A 1246 -49.71 -10.22 75.13
CA GLY A 1246 -50.56 -9.98 73.94
C GLY A 1246 -50.87 -8.50 73.65
N GLU A 1247 -50.08 -7.56 74.18
CA GLU A 1247 -50.37 -6.11 74.22
C GLU A 1247 -50.56 -5.39 72.88
N VAL A 1248 -50.25 -6.05 71.76
CA VAL A 1248 -50.47 -5.53 70.39
C VAL A 1248 -51.89 -5.84 69.86
N ASN A 1249 -52.64 -6.75 70.49
CA ASN A 1249 -54.03 -7.05 70.15
C ASN A 1249 -54.94 -6.83 71.37
N ASP A 1250 -55.68 -5.72 71.38
CA ASP A 1250 -56.51 -5.33 72.52
C ASP A 1250 -57.67 -6.31 72.80
N GLN A 1251 -58.06 -7.18 71.87
CA GLN A 1251 -59.28 -7.98 72.01
C GLN A 1251 -59.22 -9.03 73.12
N ASN A 1252 -58.09 -9.73 73.32
CA ASN A 1252 -57.95 -10.80 74.32
C ASN A 1252 -57.56 -10.29 75.73
N ASN A 1253 -57.12 -9.05 75.81
CA ASN A 1253 -56.88 -8.30 77.05
C ASN A 1253 -58.13 -7.57 77.54
N THR A 1254 -59.25 -7.74 76.85
CA THR A 1254 -60.51 -7.10 77.17
C THR A 1254 -61.62 -8.09 77.42
N ASP A 1255 -62.46 -7.76 78.38
CA ASP A 1255 -63.77 -8.40 78.52
C ASP A 1255 -64.83 -7.32 78.65
N VAL A 1256 -66.00 -7.56 78.06
CA VAL A 1256 -67.08 -6.60 77.95
C VAL A 1256 -68.38 -7.26 78.40
N GLU A 1257 -68.95 -6.73 79.46
CA GLU A 1257 -70.27 -7.16 79.93
C GLU A 1257 -71.23 -5.97 79.92
N THR A 1258 -72.50 -6.22 79.56
CA THR A 1258 -73.48 -5.15 79.35
C THR A 1258 -74.54 -5.15 80.44
N ILE A 1259 -74.61 -4.05 81.18
CA ILE A 1259 -75.66 -3.84 82.17
C ILE A 1259 -76.85 -3.10 81.53
N ASN A 1260 -78.05 -3.65 81.71
CA ASN A 1260 -79.30 -2.96 81.36
C ASN A 1260 -79.85 -2.21 82.57
N TYR A 1261 -80.27 -0.96 82.39
CA TYR A 1261 -80.84 -0.15 83.46
C TYR A 1261 -82.09 0.58 83.00
N SER A 1262 -83.02 0.78 83.94
CA SER A 1262 -84.21 1.61 83.76
C SER A 1262 -84.24 2.76 84.76
N GLY A 1263 -84.48 3.97 84.26
CA GLY A 1263 -84.82 5.10 85.11
C GLY A 1263 -86.16 4.85 85.80
N LEU A 1264 -86.29 5.22 87.07
CA LEU A 1264 -87.60 5.29 87.73
C LEU A 1264 -88.41 6.47 87.17
#